data_AF-A0A430F9K9-F1
#
_entry.id   AF-A0A430F9K9-F1
#
_cell.length_a   1.000
_cell.length_b   1.000
_cell.length_c   1.000
_cell.angle_alpha   90.00
_cell.angle_beta   90.00
_cell.angle_gamma   90.00
#
_symmetry.space_group_name_H-M   'P 1'
#
loop_
_entity.id
_entity.type
_entity.pdbx_description
1 polymer ?
#
loop_
_entity_poly.entity_id
_entity_poly.type
_entity_poly.pdbx_seq_one_letter_code
_entity_poly.pdbx_strand_id
1 'polypeptide(L)'
;MNTTIDLLADWTATPTGQAGGGVRFDYPVPADACGFFTRGFMPCCDTAFDATDYLGIALRVRTTLPNTAVFVVVTCLKNPAGGNGAVGGADPSETHAAACTIAMPGDHDLVIPWSDFDIETANRLAWQYVSAVTVEASTGVEANAAGVGVESDKAEPKRNDANAKRDDGFVVLSARLLRARGLVAECAIRGRAVESGHNAIYTVDVLNCLDHAVAVSSRQIFDGWESTRAIVEPVSAVVESNATTTFTVRIPVHDGFVPGGSEHTRIRFTPDGDDIASDTVELVTMRTLPHPYLVHTAAGWRDVAARIRDYLKFTPEHDRWHALADQWESQPTADGKPYCYFTDVEDHLMACAYLHMLGEDVSTGEDAGANEVTESNAYARRIIEFFRYFTDPENGYPARRRGCHQSFVQEGQFFQHLAIAYDAVAGCGPDLLTDADRTAVEHTFRLYMTDIDRHIRGGEISNWLLAEIVGAFDCALALGDMERADRFLNGPGGIIEQFRYGTLNDGWWHECSIGYNTWVSGLFLHVCHALEPFGIRLAHTRFPVPFNRGVNSTYACEPRAGAEPATWVREKWGGNLHATLGFKDLFDASLKFLDYRGVMIGINDSDEKKITAEHWTSTYDLAYRYYRDPEYLPIIARQDVADPVFGFGEIPDADAARAAVAVLDGRRADDAGTGIDNKPAYLRNAYSDNVGIAMLRSQTSDREPREQIQAVLHYGSHGGAHGHFDITDLLSVMRYGRSLFNPENNWWGYRNFMYKWHVQNSLTKNMVNVDDKMQLPADSTRTLFHTGRALQAAAIDTTCTWAYPPYCGMDYDDSAGDFAKRLRMNYLSFPVDPDLTYAATSGETEPIRQRRVMAVTDDYIVLFDLVQGERAHQYETTWQFKGFRGLTGVGGDMDGDGEGDGVGVTATGHTDQYTTESASDGQMITDCTWYRVAGASRASFRNEFTADEYEPELRSDRSFYNEPGVLNTDVYTAWPKSTTQVVGNTAMYFGWATDYDGYNVPFDWAVLGDGTADTVDAGAGVVGEGMRELAHGSLNGWILGRDETNVRLDGVHRLTLRVCQHDVANEKGEPVRTPQSVFWGSAVLELADGSTVALADLPYETSNIDAGHGVGRDYEGGRVTIQGREFPQAIPSSTVDHGEPGELVWNLDALRASGTLASEPERLRACVGVDAFPGSEDQVRRFYAVRAAEPSVSAQFITVLEPYETERRVLKVHADSATSVAVTLTDGRVQRISLSEGSEDGSQPQLDFTETLNGRVLRRETASGCSV
;
A
#
# COMPACT_ATOMS: atom_id res chain seq x y z
N MET A 1 3.43 -40.93 -7.78
CA MET A 1 2.77 -40.20 -6.68
C MET A 1 1.88 -41.19 -5.93
N ASN A 2 1.73 -41.05 -4.60
CA ASN A 2 0.87 -41.94 -3.83
C ASN A 2 -0.60 -41.57 -4.05
N THR A 3 -1.39 -42.53 -4.52
CA THR A 3 -2.84 -42.41 -4.78
C THR A 3 -3.68 -42.25 -3.52
N THR A 4 -3.16 -42.81 -2.42
CA THR A 4 -3.75 -42.82 -1.08
C THR A 4 -2.62 -42.76 -0.05
N ILE A 5 -2.89 -42.14 1.09
CA ILE A 5 -2.04 -42.20 2.29
C ILE A 5 -2.86 -42.87 3.38
N ASP A 6 -2.35 -43.92 4.00
CA ASP A 6 -3.06 -44.61 5.08
C ASP A 6 -2.66 -44.00 6.41
N LEU A 7 -3.53 -43.15 6.97
CA LEU A 7 -3.22 -42.39 8.18
C LEU A 7 -2.98 -43.28 9.40
N LEU A 8 -3.52 -44.52 9.42
CA LEU A 8 -3.25 -45.46 10.51
C LEU A 8 -1.87 -46.11 10.40
N ALA A 9 -1.36 -46.29 9.18
CA ALA A 9 -0.07 -46.94 8.93
C ALA A 9 1.09 -45.95 8.82
N ASP A 10 0.82 -44.80 8.21
CA ASP A 10 1.82 -43.82 7.81
C ASP A 10 1.94 -42.66 8.82
N TRP A 11 0.91 -42.39 9.62
CA TRP A 11 0.89 -41.28 10.60
C TRP A 11 0.81 -41.79 12.05
N THR A 12 1.15 -40.94 13.01
CA THR A 12 1.10 -41.31 14.44
C THR A 12 -0.32 -41.18 14.97
N ALA A 13 -0.97 -42.30 15.29
CA ALA A 13 -2.34 -42.32 15.81
C ALA A 13 -2.39 -42.28 17.35
N THR A 14 -3.12 -41.32 17.92
CA THR A 14 -3.33 -41.16 19.37
C THR A 14 -4.83 -41.06 19.73
N PRO A 15 -5.31 -41.72 20.80
CA PRO A 15 -6.71 -41.56 21.24
C PRO A 15 -6.99 -40.16 21.83
N THR A 16 -8.09 -39.51 21.46
CA THR A 16 -8.39 -38.12 21.89
C THR A 16 -8.99 -37.97 23.29
N GLY A 17 -9.36 -39.08 23.96
CA GLY A 17 -9.82 -39.09 25.35
C GLY A 17 -11.27 -38.61 25.61
N GLN A 18 -11.93 -38.02 24.61
CA GLN A 18 -13.31 -37.49 24.69
C GLN A 18 -14.40 -38.55 24.96
N ALA A 19 -15.55 -38.08 25.46
CA ALA A 19 -16.74 -38.88 25.80
C ALA A 19 -17.51 -39.31 24.53
N GLY A 20 -16.94 -40.25 23.78
CA GLY A 20 -17.54 -40.76 22.54
C GLY A 20 -16.61 -41.65 21.71
N GLY A 21 -15.29 -41.54 21.92
CA GLY A 21 -14.27 -42.24 21.14
C GLY A 21 -13.79 -41.40 19.95
N GLY A 22 -12.48 -41.38 19.73
CA GLY A 22 -11.85 -40.58 18.68
C GLY A 22 -10.36 -40.87 18.54
N VAL A 23 -9.80 -40.56 17.36
CA VAL A 23 -8.39 -40.77 17.02
C VAL A 23 -7.86 -39.51 16.35
N ARG A 24 -6.70 -39.04 16.83
CA ARG A 24 -5.90 -38.00 16.18
C ARG A 24 -4.72 -38.65 15.46
N PHE A 25 -4.51 -38.26 14.21
CA PHE A 25 -3.40 -38.67 13.36
C PHE A 25 -2.46 -37.47 13.21
N ASP A 26 -1.23 -37.59 13.68
CA ASP A 26 -0.20 -36.56 13.56
C ASP A 26 0.80 -36.93 12.45
N TYR A 27 1.11 -35.96 11.58
CA TYR A 27 2.07 -36.12 10.49
C TYR A 27 3.45 -36.50 11.05
N PRO A 28 4.12 -37.53 10.51
CA PRO A 28 5.42 -37.97 10.99
C PRO A 28 6.52 -36.98 10.58
N VAL A 29 6.82 -36.02 11.45
CA VAL A 29 7.87 -35.01 11.22
C VAL A 29 9.24 -35.70 11.05
N PRO A 30 9.96 -35.46 9.94
CA PRO A 30 11.33 -35.95 9.75
C PRO A 30 12.27 -35.49 10.86
N ALA A 31 13.24 -36.33 11.24
CA ALA A 31 14.16 -36.01 12.34
C ALA A 31 15.10 -34.81 12.04
N ASP A 32 15.30 -34.50 10.77
CA ASP A 32 16.09 -33.39 10.22
C ASP A 32 15.23 -32.23 9.67
N ALA A 33 13.93 -32.23 9.96
CA ALA A 33 13.01 -31.20 9.52
C ALA A 33 13.42 -29.80 10.05
N CYS A 34 13.36 -28.80 9.17
CA CYS A 34 13.69 -27.41 9.47
C CYS A 34 12.45 -26.53 9.68
N GLY A 35 11.23 -27.06 9.48
CA GLY A 35 9.99 -26.32 9.55
C GLY A 35 9.71 -25.57 8.25
N PHE A 36 9.31 -24.30 8.38
CA PHE A 36 9.09 -23.44 7.22
C PHE A 36 10.43 -22.96 6.63
N PHE A 37 10.55 -23.05 5.30
CA PHE A 37 11.68 -22.52 4.53
C PHE A 37 11.16 -21.94 3.21
N THR A 38 12.00 -21.17 2.51
CA THR A 38 11.62 -20.57 1.22
C THR A 38 12.36 -21.22 0.07
N ARG A 39 11.66 -21.39 -1.06
CA ARG A 39 12.26 -21.71 -2.35
C ARG A 39 11.87 -20.61 -3.33
N GLY A 40 12.79 -19.68 -3.58
CA GLY A 40 12.43 -18.42 -4.22
C GLY A 40 11.54 -17.59 -3.31
N PHE A 41 10.39 -17.14 -3.82
CA PHE A 41 9.34 -16.49 -3.03
C PHE A 41 8.35 -17.46 -2.39
N MET A 42 8.33 -18.73 -2.82
CA MET A 42 7.32 -19.67 -2.35
C MET A 42 7.67 -20.23 -0.96
N PRO A 43 6.76 -20.12 0.02
CA PRO A 43 6.91 -20.81 1.30
C PRO A 43 6.76 -22.32 1.09
N CYS A 44 7.58 -23.07 1.81
CA CYS A 44 7.60 -24.53 1.86
C CYS A 44 7.67 -24.97 3.33
N CYS A 45 7.25 -26.19 3.63
CA CYS A 45 7.29 -26.74 4.98
C CYS A 45 7.56 -28.24 4.92
N ASP A 46 8.51 -28.72 5.71
CA ASP A 46 8.84 -30.16 5.82
C ASP A 46 8.24 -30.84 7.06
N THR A 47 7.53 -30.09 7.90
CA THR A 47 6.83 -30.58 9.11
C THR A 47 5.33 -30.79 8.89
N ALA A 48 4.85 -30.68 7.65
CA ALA A 48 3.45 -30.89 7.28
C ALA A 48 3.30 -31.54 5.90
N PHE A 49 2.11 -32.06 5.61
CA PHE A 49 1.77 -32.74 4.36
C PHE A 49 1.00 -31.82 3.40
N ASP A 50 1.41 -31.82 2.13
CA ASP A 50 0.69 -31.13 1.05
C ASP A 50 -0.46 -32.00 0.52
N ALA A 51 -1.66 -31.69 0.97
CA ALA A 51 -2.91 -32.33 0.59
C ALA A 51 -3.70 -31.56 -0.49
N THR A 52 -3.12 -30.54 -1.13
CA THR A 52 -3.83 -29.66 -2.08
C THR A 52 -4.41 -30.39 -3.30
N ASP A 53 -3.74 -31.46 -3.75
CA ASP A 53 -4.16 -32.31 -4.87
C ASP A 53 -5.01 -33.52 -4.44
N TYR A 54 -5.45 -33.58 -3.18
CA TYR A 54 -6.33 -34.65 -2.69
C TYR A 54 -7.81 -34.24 -2.76
N LEU A 55 -8.72 -35.21 -2.88
CA LEU A 55 -10.15 -34.96 -2.79
C LEU A 55 -10.57 -34.67 -1.35
N GLY A 56 -10.02 -35.41 -0.39
CA GLY A 56 -10.44 -35.37 1.01
C GLY A 56 -10.05 -36.62 1.79
N ILE A 57 -10.81 -36.89 2.85
CA ILE A 57 -10.56 -38.00 3.77
C ILE A 57 -11.61 -39.10 3.57
N ALA A 58 -11.15 -40.31 3.32
CA ALA A 58 -11.97 -41.51 3.33
C ALA A 58 -11.83 -42.21 4.69
N LEU A 59 -12.96 -42.47 5.34
CA LEU A 59 -13.04 -43.13 6.64
C LEU A 59 -13.86 -44.40 6.52
N ARG A 60 -13.45 -45.46 7.22
CA ARG A 60 -14.34 -46.56 7.57
C ARG A 60 -14.50 -46.55 9.07
N VAL A 61 -15.73 -46.43 9.55
CA VAL A 61 -16.04 -46.31 10.98
C VAL A 61 -17.09 -47.32 11.39
N ARG A 62 -17.06 -47.76 12.64
CA ARG A 62 -18.08 -48.60 13.25
C ARG A 62 -18.76 -47.82 14.36
N THR A 63 -20.08 -47.72 14.33
CA THR A 63 -20.86 -47.23 15.47
C THR A 63 -21.87 -48.25 15.97
N THR A 64 -22.05 -48.37 17.29
CA THR A 64 -23.08 -49.20 17.93
C THR A 64 -24.33 -48.39 18.29
N LEU A 65 -24.30 -47.07 18.09
CA LEU A 65 -25.35 -46.13 18.45
C LEU A 65 -25.98 -45.49 17.19
N PRO A 66 -27.30 -45.22 17.18
CA PRO A 66 -27.94 -44.48 16.09
C PRO A 66 -27.63 -42.98 16.20
N ASN A 67 -27.76 -42.25 15.08
CA ASN A 67 -27.53 -40.81 14.96
C ASN A 67 -26.17 -40.34 15.51
N THR A 68 -25.11 -41.08 15.23
CA THR A 68 -23.74 -40.70 15.62
C THR A 68 -23.26 -39.57 14.73
N ALA A 69 -22.99 -38.40 15.31
CA ALA A 69 -22.31 -37.32 14.60
C ALA A 69 -20.81 -37.62 14.57
N VAL A 70 -20.22 -37.66 13.38
CA VAL A 70 -18.79 -37.81 13.15
C VAL A 70 -18.24 -36.46 12.74
N PHE A 71 -17.27 -35.97 13.50
CA PHE A 71 -16.54 -34.73 13.25
C PHE A 71 -15.14 -35.08 12.74
N VAL A 72 -14.74 -34.43 11.66
CA VAL A 72 -13.37 -34.50 11.16
C VAL A 72 -12.79 -33.10 11.21
N VAL A 73 -11.73 -32.94 11.99
CA VAL A 73 -11.01 -31.69 12.16
C VAL A 73 -9.62 -31.87 11.57
N VAL A 74 -9.28 -31.05 10.58
CA VAL A 74 -7.95 -31.02 9.97
C VAL A 74 -7.20 -29.84 10.57
N THR A 75 -6.04 -30.10 11.14
CA THR A 75 -5.12 -29.08 11.64
C THR A 75 -4.09 -28.78 10.56
N CYS A 76 -4.02 -27.53 10.14
CA CYS A 76 -3.03 -27.03 9.20
C CYS A 76 -2.08 -26.08 9.92
N LEU A 77 -0.77 -26.16 9.65
CA LEU A 77 0.16 -25.15 10.12
C LEU A 77 -0.11 -23.85 9.37
N LYS A 78 -0.18 -22.73 10.11
CA LYS A 78 -0.16 -21.42 9.48
C LYS A 78 1.28 -21.14 9.05
N ASN A 79 1.46 -20.83 7.79
CA ASN A 79 2.69 -20.24 7.32
C ASN A 79 2.88 -18.90 8.06
N PRO A 80 3.96 -18.72 8.85
CA PRO A 80 4.25 -17.43 9.48
C PRO A 80 4.52 -16.31 8.45
N ALA A 81 4.64 -16.65 7.17
CA ALA A 81 4.81 -15.73 6.05
C ALA A 81 3.58 -15.66 5.12
N GLY A 82 2.36 -15.78 5.64
CA GLY A 82 1.14 -15.46 4.89
C GLY A 82 0.97 -13.95 4.76
N GLY A 83 1.44 -13.38 3.64
CA GLY A 83 1.24 -11.98 3.27
C GLY A 83 1.85 -10.98 4.26
N ASN A 84 3.14 -10.66 4.06
CA ASN A 84 3.97 -9.86 4.97
C ASN A 84 4.17 -10.60 6.32
N GLY A 85 5.36 -11.18 6.49
CA GLY A 85 5.72 -12.20 7.49
C GLY A 85 5.74 -11.85 8.99
N ALA A 86 4.59 -11.67 9.61
CA ALA A 86 4.45 -11.54 11.07
C ALA A 86 4.79 -12.84 11.82
N VAL A 87 5.89 -12.82 12.60
CA VAL A 87 6.23 -13.86 13.59
C VAL A 87 5.86 -13.38 14.99
N GLY A 88 4.60 -13.57 15.43
CA GLY A 88 4.25 -13.19 16.80
C GLY A 88 2.90 -13.68 17.29
N GLY A 89 2.90 -14.71 18.13
CA GLY A 89 1.95 -14.79 19.25
C GLY A 89 0.51 -15.23 18.97
N ALA A 90 0.27 -16.30 18.22
CA ALA A 90 -0.96 -17.11 18.34
C ALA A 90 -0.64 -18.55 17.92
N ASP A 91 -1.47 -19.51 18.32
CA ASP A 91 -1.33 -20.94 17.97
C ASP A 91 -0.91 -21.09 16.49
N PRO A 92 0.25 -21.72 16.18
CA PRO A 92 0.82 -21.77 14.82
C PRO A 92 0.00 -22.66 13.87
N SER A 93 -1.24 -22.96 14.23
CA SER A 93 -2.12 -23.84 13.49
C SER A 93 -3.53 -23.27 13.38
N GLU A 94 -4.17 -23.50 12.23
CA GLU A 94 -5.61 -23.34 12.04
C GLU A 94 -6.26 -24.73 11.95
N THR A 95 -7.52 -24.81 12.38
CA THR A 95 -8.29 -26.04 12.31
C THR A 95 -9.53 -25.80 11.47
N HIS A 96 -9.77 -26.69 10.52
CA HIS A 96 -10.95 -26.71 9.67
C HIS A 96 -11.74 -27.97 9.97
N ALA A 97 -13.06 -27.86 10.10
CA ALA A 97 -13.93 -28.94 10.50
C ALA A 97 -15.02 -29.25 9.46
N ALA A 98 -15.30 -30.55 9.33
CA ALA A 98 -16.47 -31.08 8.63
C ALA A 98 -17.22 -32.03 9.55
N ALA A 99 -18.54 -32.08 9.42
CA ALA A 99 -19.38 -32.98 10.20
C ALA A 99 -20.33 -33.77 9.31
N CYS A 100 -20.54 -35.03 9.65
CA CYS A 100 -21.57 -35.87 9.03
C CYS A 100 -22.29 -36.71 10.08
N THR A 101 -23.50 -37.19 9.77
CA THR A 101 -24.30 -37.98 10.72
C THR A 101 -24.56 -39.38 10.18
N ILE A 102 -24.21 -40.38 10.98
CA ILE A 102 -24.53 -41.79 10.73
C ILE A 102 -25.85 -42.11 11.40
N ALA A 103 -26.88 -42.38 10.60
CA ALA A 103 -28.24 -42.61 11.12
C ALA A 103 -28.40 -43.93 11.88
N MET A 104 -27.68 -45.00 11.50
CA MET A 104 -27.89 -46.36 12.01
C MET A 104 -26.60 -47.01 12.53
N PRO A 105 -26.67 -47.87 13.56
CA PRO A 105 -25.53 -48.68 13.98
C PRO A 105 -25.01 -49.57 12.84
N GLY A 106 -23.70 -49.78 12.78
CA GLY A 106 -23.04 -50.62 11.78
C GLY A 106 -21.64 -50.13 11.39
N ASP A 107 -21.05 -50.80 10.39
CA ASP A 107 -19.86 -50.34 9.68
C ASP A 107 -20.30 -49.43 8.53
N HIS A 108 -19.66 -48.27 8.40
CA HIS A 108 -19.97 -47.27 7.38
C HIS A 108 -18.67 -46.78 6.72
N ASP A 109 -18.71 -46.68 5.39
CA ASP A 109 -17.67 -46.02 4.61
C ASP A 109 -18.12 -44.59 4.31
N LEU A 110 -17.27 -43.63 4.65
CA LEU A 110 -17.50 -42.19 4.50
C LEU A 110 -16.39 -41.59 3.64
N VAL A 111 -16.74 -40.68 2.74
CA VAL A 111 -15.77 -39.85 2.01
C VAL A 111 -16.15 -38.40 2.23
N ILE A 112 -15.31 -37.69 2.98
CA ILE A 112 -15.48 -36.29 3.33
C ILE A 112 -14.54 -35.49 2.43
N PRO A 113 -15.03 -34.92 1.32
CA PRO A 113 -14.21 -34.10 0.43
C PRO A 113 -13.83 -32.77 1.11
N TRP A 114 -12.75 -32.14 0.64
CA TRP A 114 -12.32 -30.80 1.09
C TRP A 114 -13.41 -29.74 0.91
N SER A 115 -14.35 -29.92 -0.03
CA SER A 115 -15.50 -29.03 -0.22
C SER A 115 -16.51 -29.05 0.93
N ASP A 116 -16.46 -30.05 1.82
CA ASP A 116 -17.40 -30.18 2.95
C ASP A 116 -16.85 -29.55 4.23
N PHE A 117 -15.61 -29.07 4.22
CA PHE A 117 -14.98 -28.35 5.33
C PHE A 117 -15.37 -26.86 5.30
N ASP A 118 -15.22 -26.21 6.46
CA ASP A 118 -15.52 -24.79 6.69
C ASP A 118 -14.50 -23.81 6.09
N ILE A 119 -14.08 -24.08 4.85
CA ILE A 119 -13.15 -23.25 4.09
C ILE A 119 -13.71 -22.94 2.70
N GLU A 120 -13.47 -21.71 2.24
CA GLU A 120 -13.82 -21.26 0.92
C GLU A 120 -13.04 -22.00 -0.18
N THR A 121 -13.74 -22.37 -1.26
CA THR A 121 -13.13 -23.09 -2.40
C THR A 121 -12.01 -22.32 -3.11
N ALA A 122 -11.97 -20.99 -2.96
CA ALA A 122 -10.91 -20.13 -3.48
C ALA A 122 -9.59 -20.27 -2.69
N ASN A 123 -9.64 -20.73 -1.44
CA ASN A 123 -8.49 -20.86 -0.54
C ASN A 123 -8.08 -22.33 -0.38
N ARG A 124 -7.68 -22.98 -1.47
CA ARG A 124 -7.19 -24.37 -1.40
C ARG A 124 -5.79 -24.47 -0.81
N LEU A 125 -5.04 -23.37 -0.71
CA LEU A 125 -3.69 -23.36 -0.13
C LEU A 125 -3.63 -23.80 1.33
N ALA A 126 -4.72 -23.67 2.10
CA ALA A 126 -4.75 -24.16 3.48
C ALA A 126 -4.40 -25.66 3.61
N TRP A 127 -4.72 -26.46 2.58
CA TRP A 127 -4.43 -27.90 2.55
C TRP A 127 -2.96 -28.22 2.26
N GLN A 128 -2.11 -27.23 2.01
CA GLN A 128 -0.68 -27.43 1.75
C GLN A 128 0.09 -27.84 3.02
N TYR A 129 -0.42 -27.47 4.19
CA TYR A 129 0.30 -27.58 5.46
C TYR A 129 -0.43 -28.44 6.48
N VAL A 130 -1.04 -29.55 6.07
CA VAL A 130 -1.75 -30.44 6.99
C VAL A 130 -0.78 -31.11 7.96
N SER A 131 -0.86 -30.77 9.25
CA SER A 131 -0.03 -31.36 10.31
C SER A 131 -0.75 -32.44 11.11
N ALA A 132 -2.09 -32.39 11.18
CA ALA A 132 -2.87 -33.43 11.83
C ALA A 132 -4.28 -33.57 11.27
N VAL A 133 -4.86 -34.75 11.45
CA VAL A 133 -6.28 -35.04 11.18
C VAL A 133 -6.86 -35.67 12.43
N THR A 134 -7.96 -35.13 12.93
CA THR A 134 -8.64 -35.62 14.14
C THR A 134 -10.04 -36.07 13.77
N VAL A 135 -10.39 -37.31 14.13
CA VAL A 135 -11.72 -37.90 13.88
C VAL A 135 -12.37 -38.21 15.23
N GLU A 136 -13.52 -37.59 15.47
CA GLU A 136 -14.26 -37.70 16.73
C GLU A 136 -15.72 -38.05 16.47
N ALA A 137 -16.37 -38.61 17.50
CA ALA A 137 -17.80 -38.87 17.47
C ALA A 137 -18.50 -38.37 18.74
N SER A 138 -19.72 -37.86 18.58
CA SER A 138 -20.60 -37.51 19.70
C SER A 138 -21.95 -38.21 19.60
N THR A 139 -22.53 -38.55 20.76
CA THR A 139 -23.86 -39.19 20.86
C THR A 139 -24.74 -38.41 21.84
N GLY A 140 -25.77 -37.71 21.34
CA GLY A 140 -26.74 -37.01 22.19
C GLY A 140 -27.51 -35.89 21.48
N VAL A 141 -28.69 -35.55 22.01
CA VAL A 141 -29.69 -34.58 21.48
C VAL A 141 -29.22 -33.11 21.55
N GLU A 142 -27.96 -32.83 21.85
CA GLU A 142 -27.36 -31.48 21.84
C GLU A 142 -26.65 -31.14 20.50
N ALA A 143 -27.04 -31.80 19.42
CA ALA A 143 -26.65 -31.41 18.06
C ALA A 143 -27.46 -30.18 17.60
N ASN A 144 -27.33 -29.05 18.30
CA ASN A 144 -27.69 -27.75 17.73
C ASN A 144 -26.43 -27.11 17.16
N ALA A 145 -26.49 -26.82 15.87
CA ALA A 145 -25.50 -26.07 15.12
C ALA A 145 -25.30 -24.67 15.73
N ALA A 146 -24.32 -24.53 16.63
CA ALA A 146 -23.60 -23.28 16.92
C ALA A 146 -22.51 -23.56 17.98
N GLY A 147 -21.24 -23.40 17.59
CA GLY A 147 -20.14 -23.07 18.49
C GLY A 147 -19.57 -24.19 19.37
N VAL A 148 -18.53 -24.88 18.89
CA VAL A 148 -17.45 -25.30 19.79
C VAL A 148 -16.54 -24.09 19.94
N GLY A 149 -16.76 -23.33 21.01
CA GLY A 149 -15.86 -22.26 21.41
C GLY A 149 -14.49 -22.83 21.77
N VAL A 150 -13.44 -22.29 21.14
CA VAL A 150 -12.05 -22.48 21.54
C VAL A 150 -11.84 -21.66 22.82
N GLU A 151 -12.01 -22.28 23.99
CA GLU A 151 -11.45 -21.77 25.24
C GLU A 151 -10.15 -22.51 25.52
N SER A 152 -9.04 -21.83 25.24
CA SER A 152 -7.73 -22.19 25.77
C SER A 152 -7.72 -21.88 27.27
N ASP A 153 -7.83 -22.89 28.14
CA ASP A 153 -7.49 -22.66 29.53
C ASP A 153 -6.75 -23.82 30.21
N LYS A 154 -5.64 -23.41 30.82
CA LYS A 154 -4.71 -24.23 31.60
C LYS A 154 -5.41 -24.70 32.87
N ALA A 155 -5.77 -25.97 32.95
CA ALA A 155 -6.12 -26.59 34.23
C ALA A 155 -5.49 -27.97 34.36
N GLU A 156 -4.62 -28.12 35.36
CA GLU A 156 -3.99 -29.39 35.75
C GLU A 156 -5.04 -30.50 36.01
N PRO A 157 -4.77 -31.76 35.60
CA PRO A 157 -5.70 -32.84 35.82
C PRO A 157 -5.66 -33.29 37.28
N LYS A 158 -6.67 -32.93 38.06
CA LYS A 158 -6.95 -33.60 39.34
C LYS A 158 -7.46 -35.02 39.07
N ARG A 159 -6.63 -36.00 39.43
CA ARG A 159 -7.05 -37.39 39.67
C ARG A 159 -8.22 -37.41 40.66
N ASN A 160 -9.34 -38.02 40.29
CA ASN A 160 -9.94 -39.11 41.07
C ASN A 160 -11.09 -39.83 40.35
N ASP A 161 -11.20 -41.10 40.74
CA ASP A 161 -12.29 -42.06 40.65
C ASP A 161 -12.50 -42.85 39.34
N ALA A 162 -11.83 -44.01 39.36
CA ALA A 162 -12.07 -45.18 38.53
C ALA A 162 -13.37 -45.89 38.93
N ASN A 163 -14.33 -45.93 37.99
CA ASN A 163 -15.22 -47.05 37.62
C ASN A 163 -16.53 -46.54 37.03
N ALA A 164 -16.47 -46.04 35.79
CA ALA A 164 -17.58 -46.13 34.86
C ALA A 164 -17.05 -46.88 33.63
N LYS A 165 -17.60 -48.05 33.35
CA LYS A 165 -17.37 -48.76 32.08
C LYS A 165 -17.80 -47.82 30.96
N ARG A 166 -16.84 -47.26 30.22
CA ARG A 166 -17.08 -46.57 28.96
C ARG A 166 -17.57 -47.62 27.96
N ASP A 167 -18.78 -47.45 27.46
CA ASP A 167 -19.28 -48.24 26.33
C ASP A 167 -18.78 -47.51 25.07
N ASP A 168 -17.67 -48.01 24.50
CA ASP A 168 -16.99 -47.42 23.35
C ASP A 168 -17.82 -47.69 22.09
N GLY A 169 -18.84 -46.87 21.88
CA GLY A 169 -19.80 -47.04 20.78
C GLY A 169 -19.29 -46.62 19.42
N PHE A 170 -18.07 -46.10 19.28
CA PHE A 170 -17.50 -45.62 18.01
C PHE A 170 -16.03 -46.05 17.84
N VAL A 171 -15.68 -46.57 16.67
CA VAL A 171 -14.31 -47.02 16.33
C VAL A 171 -13.97 -46.60 14.90
N VAL A 172 -12.80 -46.00 14.69
CA VAL A 172 -12.22 -45.78 13.37
C VAL A 172 -11.52 -47.07 12.91
N LEU A 173 -12.03 -47.69 11.85
CA LEU A 173 -11.50 -48.93 11.26
C LEU A 173 -10.44 -48.66 10.18
N SER A 174 -10.61 -47.57 9.41
CA SER A 174 -9.59 -47.06 8.48
C SER A 174 -9.71 -45.55 8.30
N ALA A 175 -8.60 -44.86 8.05
CA ALA A 175 -8.59 -43.45 7.69
C ALA A 175 -7.54 -43.22 6.61
N ARG A 176 -7.92 -42.63 5.48
CA ARG A 176 -7.03 -42.42 4.33
C ARG A 176 -7.23 -41.05 3.70
N LEU A 177 -6.15 -40.41 3.28
CA LEU A 177 -6.25 -39.32 2.30
C LEU A 177 -6.46 -39.93 0.93
N LEU A 178 -7.50 -39.47 0.23
CA LEU A 178 -7.94 -40.02 -1.05
C LEU A 178 -7.78 -38.97 -2.15
N ARG A 179 -7.07 -39.28 -3.25
CA ARG A 179 -6.96 -38.35 -4.38
C ARG A 179 -8.25 -38.21 -5.18
N ALA A 180 -8.96 -39.31 -5.44
CA ALA A 180 -10.30 -39.32 -6.04
C ALA A 180 -11.07 -40.59 -5.67
N ARG A 181 -12.40 -40.57 -5.87
CA ARG A 181 -13.27 -41.75 -5.64
C ARG A 181 -13.10 -42.87 -6.68
N GLY A 182 -12.41 -42.62 -7.78
CA GLY A 182 -12.25 -43.56 -8.89
C GLY A 182 -10.89 -43.43 -9.56
N LEU A 183 -10.86 -43.01 -10.82
CA LEU A 183 -9.63 -42.68 -11.52
C LEU A 183 -9.21 -41.23 -11.29
N VAL A 184 -7.93 -40.93 -11.53
CA VAL A 184 -7.41 -39.57 -11.74
C VAL A 184 -6.67 -39.54 -13.07
N ALA A 185 -7.04 -38.64 -13.98
CA ALA A 185 -6.40 -38.42 -15.26
C ALA A 185 -5.59 -37.11 -15.22
N GLU A 186 -4.27 -37.24 -15.11
CA GLU A 186 -3.33 -36.12 -15.04
C GLU A 186 -2.63 -35.90 -16.37
N CYS A 187 -2.54 -34.66 -16.81
CA CYS A 187 -1.79 -34.27 -17.99
C CYS A 187 -1.01 -33.01 -17.64
N ALA A 188 0.32 -33.10 -17.66
CA ALA A 188 1.20 -32.02 -17.21
C ALA A 188 1.12 -30.77 -18.12
N ILE A 189 0.86 -30.98 -19.41
CA ILE A 189 0.71 -29.91 -20.41
C ILE A 189 -0.60 -30.17 -21.14
N ARG A 190 -1.59 -29.30 -20.96
CA ARG A 190 -2.94 -29.45 -21.51
C ARG A 190 -3.21 -28.51 -22.69
N GLY A 191 -2.45 -27.43 -22.84
CA GLY A 191 -2.45 -26.59 -24.03
C GLY A 191 -1.24 -26.84 -24.92
N ARG A 192 -1.44 -26.95 -26.23
CA ARG A 192 -0.35 -26.99 -27.22
C ARG A 192 -0.73 -26.26 -28.51
N ALA A 193 0.23 -25.53 -29.05
CA ALA A 193 0.18 -24.96 -30.38
C ALA A 193 0.91 -25.86 -31.38
N VAL A 194 0.27 -26.20 -32.51
CA VAL A 194 0.93 -26.95 -33.60
C VAL A 194 0.53 -26.41 -34.97
N GLU A 195 1.41 -26.57 -35.95
CA GLU A 195 1.13 -26.19 -37.33
C GLU A 195 0.08 -27.11 -37.97
N SER A 196 -0.59 -26.57 -39.00
CA SER A 196 -1.54 -27.36 -39.77
C SER A 196 -0.88 -28.59 -40.43
N GLY A 197 -1.62 -29.68 -40.53
CA GLY A 197 -1.13 -30.96 -41.05
C GLY A 197 -0.35 -31.80 -40.02
N HIS A 198 -0.13 -31.30 -38.81
CA HIS A 198 0.52 -32.02 -37.72
C HIS A 198 -0.47 -32.44 -36.63
N ASN A 199 0.01 -33.21 -35.65
CA ASN A 199 -0.79 -33.61 -34.48
C ASN A 199 -0.25 -32.91 -33.23
N ALA A 200 -1.13 -32.35 -32.42
CA ALA A 200 -0.80 -32.04 -31.04
C ALA A 200 -0.74 -33.35 -30.24
N ILE A 201 0.34 -33.55 -29.49
CA ILE A 201 0.58 -34.78 -28.73
C ILE A 201 0.54 -34.47 -27.24
N TYR A 202 -0.34 -35.17 -26.53
CA TYR A 202 -0.52 -35.06 -25.09
C TYR A 202 -0.27 -36.41 -24.43
N THR A 203 0.34 -36.36 -23.24
CA THR A 203 0.61 -37.53 -22.41
C THR A 203 -0.28 -37.43 -21.18
N VAL A 204 -1.16 -38.41 -21.00
CA VAL A 204 -2.13 -38.45 -19.90
C VAL A 204 -1.82 -39.66 -19.03
N ASP A 205 -1.43 -39.39 -17.79
CA ASP A 205 -1.21 -40.41 -16.77
C ASP A 205 -2.54 -40.68 -16.05
N VAL A 206 -3.03 -41.91 -16.15
CA VAL A 206 -4.26 -42.36 -15.53
C VAL A 206 -3.94 -43.24 -14.32
N LEU A 207 -4.37 -42.76 -13.17
CA LEU A 207 -4.10 -43.31 -11.86
C LEU A 207 -5.35 -44.02 -11.34
N ASN A 208 -5.20 -45.25 -10.84
CA ASN A 208 -6.30 -46.00 -10.23
C ASN A 208 -6.31 -45.79 -8.70
N CYS A 209 -7.29 -45.03 -8.19
CA CYS A 209 -7.47 -44.83 -6.74
C CYS A 209 -8.39 -45.87 -6.07
N LEU A 210 -8.87 -46.88 -6.82
CA LEU A 210 -9.66 -47.99 -6.27
C LEU A 210 -8.75 -49.03 -5.61
N ASP A 211 -9.32 -49.81 -4.70
CA ASP A 211 -8.62 -50.86 -3.92
C ASP A 211 -8.43 -52.18 -4.69
N HIS A 212 -8.79 -52.21 -5.98
CA HIS A 212 -8.68 -53.36 -6.87
C HIS A 212 -8.24 -52.93 -8.26
N ALA A 213 -7.74 -53.88 -9.06
CA ALA A 213 -7.39 -53.65 -10.46
C ALA A 213 -8.64 -53.44 -11.31
N VAL A 214 -8.56 -52.51 -12.27
CA VAL A 214 -9.68 -52.17 -13.17
C VAL A 214 -9.23 -52.09 -14.62
N ALA A 215 -10.12 -52.42 -15.56
CA ALA A 215 -9.91 -52.16 -16.98
C ALA A 215 -10.38 -50.75 -17.33
N VAL A 216 -9.43 -49.86 -17.63
CA VAL A 216 -9.71 -48.48 -18.01
C VAL A 216 -9.90 -48.39 -19.52
N SER A 217 -11.02 -47.83 -19.97
CA SER A 217 -11.29 -47.50 -21.36
C SER A 217 -11.28 -45.99 -21.58
N SER A 218 -10.75 -45.53 -22.73
CA SER A 218 -10.70 -44.11 -23.09
C SER A 218 -11.68 -43.76 -24.20
N ARG A 219 -12.29 -42.58 -24.12
CA ARG A 219 -13.23 -42.07 -25.14
C ARG A 219 -13.25 -40.55 -25.18
N GLN A 220 -13.25 -39.99 -26.39
CA GLN A 220 -13.56 -38.56 -26.60
C GLN A 220 -15.05 -38.28 -26.35
N ILE A 221 -15.32 -37.24 -25.56
CA ILE A 221 -16.65 -36.67 -25.35
C ILE A 221 -16.92 -35.66 -26.46
N PHE A 222 -18.15 -35.67 -27.01
CA PHE A 222 -18.57 -34.75 -28.05
C PHE A 222 -19.79 -33.94 -27.59
N ASP A 223 -19.71 -32.63 -27.73
CA ASP A 223 -20.83 -31.67 -27.64
C ASP A 223 -21.55 -31.53 -29.00
N GLY A 224 -20.90 -31.94 -30.09
CA GLY A 224 -21.47 -31.94 -31.45
C GLY A 224 -20.97 -30.82 -32.37
N TRP A 225 -19.92 -30.12 -31.96
CA TRP A 225 -19.32 -28.97 -32.69
C TRP A 225 -17.83 -29.16 -33.00
N GLU A 226 -17.25 -30.29 -32.59
CA GLU A 226 -15.84 -30.59 -32.76
C GLU A 226 -15.47 -30.74 -34.23
N SER A 227 -14.36 -30.12 -34.64
CA SER A 227 -13.84 -30.20 -36.01
C SER A 227 -12.86 -31.37 -36.18
N THR A 228 -12.36 -31.91 -35.06
CA THR A 228 -11.34 -32.97 -35.05
C THR A 228 -11.68 -34.13 -34.11
N ARG A 229 -11.07 -35.28 -34.37
CA ARG A 229 -11.23 -36.50 -33.56
C ARG A 229 -9.88 -36.95 -33.01
N ALA A 230 -9.80 -37.08 -31.69
CA ALA A 230 -8.60 -37.56 -31.01
C ALA A 230 -8.34 -39.04 -31.27
N ILE A 231 -7.05 -39.38 -31.38
CA ILE A 231 -6.54 -40.74 -31.44
C ILE A 231 -5.86 -41.02 -30.09
N VAL A 232 -6.39 -41.98 -29.33
CA VAL A 232 -5.88 -42.34 -28.00
C VAL A 232 -5.22 -43.72 -28.05
N GLU A 233 -3.97 -43.79 -27.58
CA GLU A 233 -3.17 -45.02 -27.57
C GLU A 233 -2.55 -45.28 -26.18
N PRO A 234 -2.78 -46.47 -25.57
CA PRO A 234 -3.73 -47.51 -26.00
C PRO A 234 -5.19 -47.04 -25.86
N VAL A 235 -6.15 -47.69 -26.51
CA VAL A 235 -7.58 -47.34 -26.34
C VAL A 235 -8.10 -47.77 -24.95
N SER A 236 -7.51 -48.82 -24.38
CA SER A 236 -7.81 -49.34 -23.04
C SER A 236 -6.58 -49.99 -22.41
N ALA A 237 -6.48 -49.98 -21.08
CA ALA A 237 -5.42 -50.62 -20.32
C ALA A 237 -5.95 -51.17 -18.98
N VAL A 238 -5.37 -52.26 -18.47
CA VAL A 238 -5.62 -52.73 -17.11
C VAL A 238 -4.68 -52.00 -16.17
N VAL A 239 -5.22 -51.38 -15.12
CA VAL A 239 -4.46 -50.60 -14.14
C VAL A 239 -4.66 -51.24 -12.77
N GLU A 240 -3.57 -51.74 -12.20
CA GLU A 240 -3.57 -52.30 -10.84
C GLU A 240 -3.98 -51.24 -9.80
N SER A 241 -4.44 -51.69 -8.64
CA SER A 241 -4.78 -50.78 -7.52
C SER A 241 -3.56 -49.90 -7.19
N ASN A 242 -3.79 -48.60 -7.04
CA ASN A 242 -2.76 -47.60 -6.72
C ASN A 242 -1.62 -47.50 -7.76
N ALA A 243 -1.81 -48.03 -8.97
CA ALA A 243 -0.86 -47.91 -10.07
C ALA A 243 -1.25 -46.81 -11.06
N THR A 244 -0.26 -46.37 -11.86
CA THR A 244 -0.43 -45.42 -12.96
C THR A 244 -0.19 -46.12 -14.29
N THR A 245 -0.94 -45.76 -15.32
CA THR A 245 -0.64 -46.09 -16.71
C THR A 245 -0.71 -44.83 -17.56
N THR A 246 0.00 -44.81 -18.70
CA THR A 246 0.09 -43.62 -19.55
C THR A 246 -0.63 -43.83 -20.87
N PHE A 247 -1.46 -42.87 -21.25
CA PHE A 247 -2.14 -42.77 -22.53
C PHE A 247 -1.56 -41.63 -23.36
N THR A 248 -1.30 -41.87 -24.64
CA THR A 248 -0.94 -40.82 -25.60
C THR A 248 -2.19 -40.38 -26.37
N VAL A 249 -2.53 -39.09 -26.32
CA VAL A 249 -3.63 -38.50 -27.08
C VAL A 249 -3.05 -37.67 -28.21
N ARG A 250 -3.44 -37.97 -29.45
CA ARG A 250 -3.07 -37.21 -30.65
C ARG A 250 -4.27 -36.50 -31.24
N ILE A 251 -4.18 -35.18 -31.41
CA ILE A 251 -5.25 -34.35 -31.96
C ILE A 251 -4.77 -33.80 -33.31
N PRO A 252 -5.36 -34.22 -34.44
CA PRO A 252 -4.96 -33.71 -35.75
C PRO A 252 -5.45 -32.28 -35.96
N VAL A 253 -4.55 -31.40 -36.38
CA VAL A 253 -4.85 -30.01 -36.71
C VAL A 253 -4.92 -29.86 -38.23
N HIS A 254 -6.10 -29.56 -38.75
CA HIS A 254 -6.37 -29.44 -40.19
C HIS A 254 -6.41 -27.98 -40.67
N ASP A 255 -6.44 -27.75 -41.99
CA ASP A 255 -6.37 -26.41 -42.60
C ASP A 255 -7.49 -25.45 -42.18
N GLY A 256 -8.64 -25.97 -41.73
CA GLY A 256 -9.75 -25.18 -41.19
C GLY A 256 -9.47 -24.49 -39.84
N PHE A 257 -8.46 -24.93 -39.07
CA PHE A 257 -8.00 -24.15 -37.92
C PHE A 257 -7.33 -22.88 -38.45
N VAL A 258 -7.75 -21.72 -37.99
CA VAL A 258 -7.05 -20.46 -38.30
C VAL A 258 -5.89 -20.27 -37.31
N PRO A 259 -4.77 -19.62 -37.71
CA PRO A 259 -3.69 -19.30 -36.76
C PRO A 259 -4.23 -18.56 -35.53
N GLY A 260 -3.82 -18.99 -34.33
CA GLY A 260 -4.33 -18.48 -33.05
C GLY A 260 -5.70 -19.06 -32.64
N GLY A 261 -6.41 -19.74 -33.53
CA GLY A 261 -7.65 -20.43 -33.21
C GLY A 261 -7.40 -21.74 -32.45
N SER A 262 -8.16 -21.97 -31.38
CA SER A 262 -8.09 -23.16 -30.53
C SER A 262 -9.41 -23.94 -30.48
N GLU A 263 -9.30 -25.23 -30.18
CA GLU A 263 -10.43 -26.13 -29.93
C GLU A 263 -10.18 -26.96 -28.69
N HIS A 264 -11.23 -27.20 -27.90
CA HIS A 264 -11.21 -27.98 -26.68
C HIS A 264 -11.58 -29.43 -26.99
N THR A 265 -10.78 -30.38 -26.53
CA THR A 265 -11.01 -31.82 -26.68
C THR A 265 -11.04 -32.49 -25.31
N ARG A 266 -12.17 -33.12 -24.96
CA ARG A 266 -12.34 -33.82 -23.68
C ARG A 266 -12.19 -35.33 -23.86
N ILE A 267 -11.28 -35.95 -23.10
CA ILE A 267 -11.07 -37.39 -23.08
C ILE A 267 -11.47 -37.95 -21.72
N ARG A 268 -12.46 -38.84 -21.70
CA ARG A 268 -12.91 -39.56 -20.51
C ARG A 268 -12.20 -40.90 -20.41
N PHE A 269 -11.79 -41.25 -19.19
CA PHE A 269 -11.27 -42.55 -18.81
C PHE A 269 -12.25 -43.21 -17.85
N THR A 270 -12.81 -44.36 -18.22
CA THR A 270 -13.84 -45.06 -17.45
C THR A 270 -13.32 -46.43 -17.00
N PRO A 271 -13.28 -46.71 -15.68
CA PRO A 271 -12.89 -48.02 -15.14
C PRO A 271 -14.07 -49.00 -15.20
N ASP A 272 -13.89 -50.19 -15.79
CA ASP A 272 -14.88 -51.29 -15.86
C ASP A 272 -16.31 -50.89 -16.30
N GLY A 273 -16.45 -49.76 -16.99
CA GLY A 273 -17.74 -49.18 -17.40
C GLY A 273 -18.48 -48.40 -16.30
N ASP A 274 -17.86 -48.14 -15.15
CA ASP A 274 -18.39 -47.30 -14.08
C ASP A 274 -18.13 -45.82 -14.36
N ASP A 275 -19.14 -45.14 -14.92
CA ASP A 275 -19.06 -43.70 -15.20
C ASP A 275 -18.90 -42.83 -13.93
N ILE A 276 -19.33 -43.31 -12.74
CA ILE A 276 -19.19 -42.55 -11.48
C ILE A 276 -17.73 -42.50 -11.04
N ALA A 277 -16.97 -43.56 -11.31
CA ALA A 277 -15.54 -43.67 -11.02
C ALA A 277 -14.65 -43.17 -12.18
N SER A 278 -15.23 -42.57 -13.22
CA SER A 278 -14.49 -42.02 -14.36
C SER A 278 -13.86 -40.66 -14.06
N ASP A 279 -12.80 -40.33 -14.79
CA ASP A 279 -12.23 -38.97 -14.80
C ASP A 279 -12.08 -38.47 -16.25
N THR A 280 -12.04 -37.15 -16.43
CA THR A 280 -11.98 -36.51 -17.74
C THR A 280 -10.88 -35.46 -17.76
N VAL A 281 -10.00 -35.54 -18.76
CA VAL A 281 -9.05 -34.47 -19.07
C VAL A 281 -9.56 -33.62 -20.22
N GLU A 282 -9.42 -32.31 -20.09
CA GLU A 282 -9.65 -31.35 -21.17
C GLU A 282 -8.30 -30.90 -21.74
N LEU A 283 -8.19 -30.95 -23.06
CA LEU A 283 -6.98 -30.60 -23.83
C LEU A 283 -7.34 -29.46 -24.78
N VAL A 284 -6.54 -28.40 -24.81
CA VAL A 284 -6.75 -27.26 -25.69
C VAL A 284 -5.70 -27.29 -26.78
N THR A 285 -6.14 -27.51 -28.02
CA THR A 285 -5.25 -27.55 -29.19
C THR A 285 -5.43 -26.28 -30.00
N MET A 286 -4.34 -25.54 -30.18
CA MET A 286 -4.30 -24.33 -30.99
C MET A 286 -3.53 -24.56 -32.28
N ARG A 287 -3.93 -23.92 -33.38
CA ARG A 287 -3.02 -23.76 -34.52
C ARG A 287 -2.01 -22.67 -34.22
N THR A 288 -0.72 -22.98 -34.39
CA THR A 288 0.38 -22.05 -34.16
C THR A 288 0.11 -20.68 -34.81
N LEU A 289 0.26 -19.64 -34.00
CA LEU A 289 0.22 -18.24 -34.42
C LEU A 289 1.65 -17.78 -34.68
N PRO A 290 1.97 -17.19 -35.84
CA PRO A 290 3.32 -16.72 -36.12
C PRO A 290 3.72 -15.57 -35.19
N HIS A 291 4.81 -15.76 -34.45
CA HIS A 291 5.44 -14.71 -33.66
C HIS A 291 5.99 -13.59 -34.56
N PRO A 292 6.02 -12.35 -34.06
CA PRO A 292 5.50 -11.90 -32.76
C PRO A 292 4.01 -11.59 -32.78
N TYR A 293 3.38 -11.54 -31.61
CA TYR A 293 1.97 -11.16 -31.48
C TYR A 293 1.53 -10.58 -30.13
N LEU A 294 2.35 -10.64 -29.07
CA LEU A 294 1.90 -10.19 -27.73
C LEU A 294 1.66 -8.68 -27.64
N VAL A 295 2.61 -7.88 -28.16
CA VAL A 295 2.50 -6.41 -28.20
C VAL A 295 1.96 -5.93 -29.53
N HIS A 296 2.50 -6.43 -30.65
CA HIS A 296 1.96 -6.21 -31.98
C HIS A 296 2.33 -7.40 -32.85
N THR A 297 1.50 -7.69 -33.84
CA THR A 297 1.90 -8.57 -34.94
C THR A 297 3.01 -7.93 -35.77
N ALA A 298 3.69 -8.71 -36.62
CA ALA A 298 4.65 -8.16 -37.58
C ALA A 298 4.09 -7.02 -38.46
N ALA A 299 2.76 -7.01 -38.71
CA ALA A 299 2.12 -5.90 -39.40
C ALA A 299 2.02 -4.65 -38.50
N GLY A 300 1.63 -4.81 -37.24
CA GLY A 300 1.56 -3.71 -36.28
C GLY A 300 2.93 -3.06 -36.02
N TRP A 301 4.00 -3.85 -35.94
CA TRP A 301 5.37 -3.31 -35.82
C TRP A 301 5.82 -2.49 -37.03
N ARG A 302 5.38 -2.85 -38.25
CA ARG A 302 5.59 -1.98 -39.42
C ARG A 302 4.84 -0.66 -39.32
N ASP A 303 3.67 -0.65 -38.69
CA ASP A 303 2.93 0.58 -38.42
C ASP A 303 3.65 1.44 -37.36
N VAL A 304 4.23 0.82 -36.33
CA VAL A 304 5.09 1.51 -35.34
C VAL A 304 6.30 2.16 -36.05
N ALA A 305 7.02 1.40 -36.88
CA ALA A 305 8.17 1.91 -37.63
C ALA A 305 7.76 3.07 -38.57
N ALA A 306 6.59 2.97 -39.20
CA ALA A 306 6.05 4.06 -40.00
C ALA A 306 5.73 5.29 -39.15
N ARG A 307 5.13 5.13 -37.96
CA ARG A 307 4.85 6.24 -37.05
C ARG A 307 6.12 6.97 -36.61
N ILE A 308 7.15 6.24 -36.18
CA ILE A 308 8.43 6.83 -35.75
C ILE A 308 9.05 7.65 -36.89
N ARG A 309 9.04 7.11 -38.11
CA ARG A 309 9.57 7.81 -39.29
C ARG A 309 8.75 9.04 -39.67
N ASP A 310 7.43 8.96 -39.59
CA ASP A 310 6.53 9.97 -40.15
C ASP A 310 6.21 11.11 -39.16
N TYR A 311 6.45 10.90 -37.85
CA TYR A 311 6.12 11.87 -36.80
C TYR A 311 7.27 12.08 -35.80
N LEU A 312 7.91 13.26 -35.85
CA LEU A 312 9.08 13.63 -35.02
C LEU A 312 8.87 13.54 -33.51
N LYS A 313 7.63 13.63 -33.03
CA LYS A 313 7.32 13.54 -31.58
C LYS A 313 7.69 12.20 -30.94
N PHE A 314 7.84 11.14 -31.75
CA PHE A 314 8.21 9.81 -31.28
C PHE A 314 9.73 9.58 -31.24
N THR A 315 10.53 10.47 -31.81
CA THR A 315 12.00 10.34 -31.86
C THR A 315 12.66 10.24 -30.48
N PRO A 316 12.25 11.01 -29.43
CA PRO A 316 12.92 10.93 -28.14
C PRO A 316 12.86 9.54 -27.48
N GLU A 317 11.72 8.84 -27.55
CA GLU A 317 11.60 7.49 -26.99
C GLU A 317 12.35 6.46 -27.83
N HIS A 318 12.34 6.62 -29.16
CA HIS A 318 13.11 5.77 -30.06
C HIS A 318 14.63 5.90 -29.83
N ASP A 319 15.13 7.12 -29.63
CA ASP A 319 16.53 7.39 -29.27
C ASP A 319 16.89 6.79 -27.90
N ARG A 320 15.97 6.83 -26.93
CA ARG A 320 16.13 6.20 -25.62
C ARG A 320 16.30 4.67 -25.74
N TRP A 321 15.53 4.02 -26.62
CA TRP A 321 15.69 2.58 -26.86
C TRP A 321 17.08 2.26 -27.42
N HIS A 322 17.58 3.02 -28.40
CA HIS A 322 18.95 2.86 -28.89
C HIS A 322 19.97 3.05 -27.77
N ALA A 323 19.83 4.09 -26.94
CA ALA A 323 20.74 4.36 -25.84
C ALA A 323 20.81 3.21 -24.81
N LEU A 324 19.66 2.62 -24.45
CA LEU A 324 19.58 1.46 -23.56
C LEU A 324 20.15 0.20 -24.22
N ALA A 325 19.68 -0.11 -25.43
CA ALA A 325 20.05 -1.35 -26.10
C ALA A 325 21.54 -1.39 -26.44
N ASP A 326 22.10 -0.31 -26.99
CA ASP A 326 23.49 -0.27 -27.47
C ASP A 326 24.53 -0.35 -26.35
N GLN A 327 24.19 0.11 -25.14
CA GLN A 327 25.06 0.07 -23.97
C GLN A 327 25.02 -1.26 -23.22
N TRP A 328 24.09 -2.15 -23.58
CA TRP A 328 23.85 -3.39 -22.87
C TRP A 328 24.44 -4.62 -23.57
N GLU A 329 25.10 -5.45 -22.79
CA GLU A 329 25.53 -6.80 -23.16
C GLU A 329 24.94 -7.79 -22.17
N SER A 330 24.54 -8.96 -22.67
CA SER A 330 24.03 -10.03 -21.82
C SER A 330 25.14 -10.54 -20.89
N GLN A 331 24.82 -10.73 -19.62
CA GLN A 331 25.76 -11.20 -18.60
C GLN A 331 25.21 -12.47 -17.94
N PRO A 332 26.08 -13.35 -17.38
CA PRO A 332 25.65 -14.43 -16.50
C PRO A 332 24.82 -13.93 -15.31
N THR A 333 24.05 -14.85 -14.70
CA THR A 333 23.27 -14.54 -13.49
C THR A 333 24.16 -14.09 -12.34
N ALA A 334 23.61 -13.23 -11.47
CA ALA A 334 24.34 -12.60 -10.37
C ALA A 334 25.03 -13.63 -9.46
N ASP A 335 26.34 -13.53 -9.29
CA ASP A 335 27.11 -14.54 -8.55
C ASP A 335 26.83 -14.52 -7.03
N GLY A 336 26.65 -15.69 -6.44
CA GLY A 336 26.37 -15.87 -5.01
C GLY A 336 25.07 -15.24 -4.50
N LYS A 337 24.15 -14.80 -5.38
CA LYS A 337 22.88 -14.15 -5.00
C LYS A 337 21.70 -15.13 -5.05
N PRO A 338 20.67 -14.92 -4.20
CA PRO A 338 19.46 -15.75 -4.20
C PRO A 338 18.51 -15.45 -5.38
N TYR A 339 18.83 -14.48 -6.23
CA TYR A 339 18.06 -14.04 -7.41
C TYR A 339 18.93 -14.06 -8.67
N CYS A 340 18.35 -14.09 -9.87
CA CYS A 340 19.11 -14.15 -11.13
C CYS A 340 19.69 -12.79 -11.54
N TYR A 341 18.90 -11.71 -11.54
CA TYR A 341 19.29 -10.40 -12.03
C TYR A 341 18.79 -9.25 -11.13
N PHE A 342 19.38 -8.07 -11.30
CA PHE A 342 18.73 -6.83 -10.87
C PHE A 342 17.57 -6.52 -11.84
N THR A 343 16.54 -5.83 -11.35
CA THR A 343 15.27 -5.67 -12.08
C THR A 343 15.43 -4.78 -13.32
N ASP A 344 16.33 -3.79 -13.27
CA ASP A 344 16.66 -2.86 -14.36
C ASP A 344 17.18 -3.51 -15.65
N VAL A 345 17.58 -4.79 -15.59
CA VAL A 345 17.91 -5.57 -16.80
C VAL A 345 16.71 -5.67 -17.76
N GLU A 346 15.48 -5.59 -17.25
CA GLU A 346 14.27 -5.68 -18.07
C GLU A 346 14.12 -4.53 -19.07
N ASP A 347 14.54 -3.31 -18.72
CA ASP A 347 14.48 -2.13 -19.58
C ASP A 347 15.39 -2.28 -20.82
N HIS A 348 16.56 -2.88 -20.61
CA HIS A 348 17.53 -3.14 -21.68
C HIS A 348 17.05 -4.26 -22.61
N LEU A 349 16.50 -5.34 -22.02
CA LEU A 349 15.91 -6.45 -22.75
C LEU A 349 14.77 -5.97 -23.66
N MET A 350 13.96 -5.06 -23.12
CA MET A 350 12.88 -4.37 -23.81
C MET A 350 13.31 -3.59 -25.03
N ALA A 351 14.28 -2.70 -24.83
CA ALA A 351 14.79 -1.86 -25.88
C ALA A 351 15.35 -2.73 -27.02
N CYS A 352 16.09 -3.79 -26.69
CA CYS A 352 16.55 -4.77 -27.67
C CYS A 352 15.38 -5.44 -28.42
N ALA A 353 14.31 -5.82 -27.71
CA ALA A 353 13.15 -6.46 -28.33
C ALA A 353 12.45 -5.49 -29.30
N TYR A 354 12.19 -4.24 -28.90
CA TYR A 354 11.57 -3.23 -29.76
C TYR A 354 12.41 -2.92 -31.00
N LEU A 355 13.71 -2.69 -30.86
CA LEU A 355 14.60 -2.42 -32.01
C LEU A 355 14.69 -3.61 -32.97
N HIS A 356 14.75 -4.84 -32.44
CA HIS A 356 14.68 -6.04 -33.27
C HIS A 356 13.37 -6.10 -34.08
N MET A 357 12.25 -5.74 -33.46
CA MET A 357 10.92 -5.80 -34.05
C MET A 357 10.66 -4.71 -35.08
N LEU A 358 11.33 -3.56 -34.94
CA LEU A 358 11.40 -2.52 -35.97
C LEU A 358 12.27 -2.93 -37.17
N GLY A 359 13.08 -3.99 -37.03
CA GLY A 359 14.03 -4.44 -38.05
C GLY A 359 15.30 -3.60 -38.13
N GLU A 360 15.65 -2.90 -37.04
CA GLU A 360 16.76 -1.93 -36.97
C GLU A 360 18.10 -2.55 -36.54
N ASP A 361 18.36 -3.81 -36.89
CA ASP A 361 19.65 -4.44 -36.61
C ASP A 361 20.81 -3.69 -37.29
N VAL A 362 21.68 -3.09 -36.48
CA VAL A 362 22.80 -2.25 -36.93
C VAL A 362 23.78 -3.05 -37.80
N SER A 363 23.86 -2.71 -39.09
CA SER A 363 25.05 -2.98 -39.90
C SER A 363 26.10 -1.91 -39.61
N THR A 364 27.27 -2.30 -39.15
CA THR A 364 28.40 -1.37 -38.98
C THR A 364 28.88 -0.85 -40.35
N GLY A 365 28.81 0.48 -40.54
CA GLY A 365 29.68 1.23 -41.45
C GLY A 365 29.37 1.20 -42.96
N GLU A 366 29.40 2.38 -43.59
CA GLU A 366 29.12 2.67 -45.00
C GLU A 366 30.06 2.02 -46.06
N ASP A 367 30.75 0.91 -45.80
CA ASP A 367 31.76 0.36 -46.74
C ASP A 367 31.75 -1.17 -46.95
N ALA A 368 30.61 -1.86 -46.74
CA ALA A 368 30.51 -3.30 -47.02
C ALA A 368 29.96 -3.60 -48.43
N GLY A 369 30.87 -3.92 -49.36
CA GLY A 369 30.52 -4.33 -50.72
C GLY A 369 29.83 -5.70 -50.79
N ALA A 370 28.54 -5.71 -51.10
CA ALA A 370 27.73 -6.69 -51.84
C ALA A 370 27.98 -8.23 -51.77
N ASN A 371 28.82 -8.80 -50.90
CA ASN A 371 29.06 -10.26 -50.87
C ASN A 371 29.45 -10.86 -49.51
N GLU A 372 29.17 -10.21 -48.38
CA GLU A 372 29.19 -10.84 -47.05
C GLU A 372 27.96 -10.35 -46.25
N VAL A 373 26.90 -11.17 -46.23
CA VAL A 373 25.75 -10.99 -45.33
C VAL A 373 26.00 -11.89 -44.12
N THR A 374 26.65 -11.38 -43.07
CA THR A 374 26.84 -12.13 -41.81
C THR A 374 26.78 -11.29 -40.53
N GLU A 375 26.21 -10.09 -40.54
CA GLU A 375 25.92 -9.31 -39.31
C GLU A 375 24.52 -8.66 -39.34
N SER A 376 23.45 -9.47 -39.49
CA SER A 376 22.09 -9.05 -39.09
C SER A 376 21.65 -9.95 -37.93
N ASN A 377 20.94 -9.41 -36.92
CA ASN A 377 20.49 -10.06 -35.66
C ASN A 377 21.30 -9.78 -34.38
N ALA A 378 21.95 -8.62 -34.22
CA ALA A 378 22.67 -8.22 -33.01
C ALA A 378 21.76 -8.14 -31.76
N TYR A 379 20.62 -7.44 -31.82
CA TYR A 379 19.74 -7.32 -30.66
C TYR A 379 19.08 -8.66 -30.30
N ALA A 380 18.64 -9.44 -31.29
CA ALA A 380 18.10 -10.78 -31.06
C ALA A 380 19.13 -11.75 -30.44
N ARG A 381 20.42 -11.66 -30.82
CA ARG A 381 21.49 -12.45 -30.20
C ARG A 381 21.63 -12.15 -28.71
N ARG A 382 21.59 -10.86 -28.31
CA ARG A 382 21.67 -10.43 -26.91
C ARG A 382 20.51 -10.98 -26.07
N ILE A 383 19.29 -10.93 -26.61
CA ILE A 383 18.09 -11.50 -25.96
C ILE A 383 18.23 -13.02 -25.77
N ILE A 384 18.67 -13.73 -26.81
CA ILE A 384 18.80 -15.20 -26.75
C ILE A 384 19.92 -15.62 -25.80
N GLU A 385 21.04 -14.90 -25.79
CA GLU A 385 22.12 -15.12 -24.83
C GLU A 385 21.66 -14.90 -23.38
N PHE A 386 20.85 -13.87 -23.14
CA PHE A 386 20.20 -13.65 -21.84
C PHE A 386 19.36 -14.87 -21.44
N PHE A 387 18.51 -15.39 -22.34
CA PHE A 387 17.69 -16.56 -22.04
C PHE A 387 18.54 -17.81 -21.75
N ARG A 388 19.69 -17.99 -22.40
CA ARG A 388 20.59 -19.12 -22.09
C ARG A 388 21.12 -19.06 -20.67
N TYR A 389 21.51 -17.87 -20.19
CA TYR A 389 21.91 -17.70 -18.79
C TYR A 389 20.74 -17.81 -17.82
N PHE A 390 19.61 -17.20 -18.15
CA PHE A 390 18.44 -17.18 -17.29
C PHE A 390 17.81 -18.58 -17.13
N THR A 391 17.86 -19.41 -18.17
CA THR A 391 17.25 -20.76 -18.17
C THR A 391 18.24 -21.86 -17.80
N ASP A 392 19.48 -21.51 -17.45
CA ASP A 392 20.50 -22.47 -17.02
C ASP A 392 19.99 -23.30 -15.80
N PRO A 393 20.01 -24.63 -15.85
CA PRO A 393 19.39 -25.47 -14.83
C PRO A 393 20.10 -25.43 -13.47
N GLU A 394 21.37 -25.01 -13.43
CA GLU A 394 22.20 -24.99 -12.21
C GLU A 394 22.30 -23.60 -11.60
N ASN A 395 22.40 -22.56 -12.45
CA ASN A 395 22.71 -21.19 -12.06
C ASN A 395 21.60 -20.19 -12.39
N GLY A 396 20.64 -20.58 -13.23
CA GLY A 396 19.51 -19.76 -13.67
C GLY A 396 18.27 -19.87 -12.77
N TYR A 397 17.15 -19.42 -13.31
CA TYR A 397 15.84 -19.45 -12.64
C TYR A 397 15.41 -20.85 -12.18
N PRO A 398 15.61 -21.96 -12.94
CA PRO A 398 15.20 -23.29 -12.49
C PRO A 398 15.76 -23.70 -11.12
N ALA A 399 17.00 -23.29 -10.83
CA ALA A 399 17.67 -23.52 -9.55
C ALA A 399 17.21 -22.52 -8.48
N ARG A 400 17.21 -21.22 -8.80
CA ARG A 400 17.01 -20.13 -7.83
C ARG A 400 15.55 -19.86 -7.47
N ARG A 401 14.62 -20.08 -8.40
CA ARG A 401 13.19 -19.72 -8.30
C ARG A 401 12.93 -18.25 -7.97
N ARG A 402 13.86 -17.38 -8.37
CA ARG A 402 13.80 -15.94 -8.20
C ARG A 402 14.61 -15.28 -9.31
N GLY A 403 13.93 -14.57 -10.17
CA GLY A 403 14.42 -13.95 -11.39
C GLY A 403 15.01 -12.58 -11.10
N CYS A 404 14.37 -11.78 -10.24
CA CYS A 404 14.83 -10.44 -9.90
C CYS A 404 15.08 -10.25 -8.39
N HIS A 405 15.86 -9.21 -8.06
CA HIS A 405 16.26 -8.91 -6.68
C HIS A 405 15.17 -8.34 -5.77
N GLN A 406 14.04 -7.89 -6.33
CA GLN A 406 12.96 -7.22 -5.59
C GLN A 406 11.95 -8.22 -5.02
N SER A 407 10.68 -7.83 -4.91
CA SER A 407 9.59 -8.62 -4.34
C SER A 407 8.83 -9.39 -5.42
N PHE A 408 7.89 -10.24 -5.00
CA PHE A 408 7.17 -11.13 -5.92
C PHE A 408 6.32 -10.36 -6.95
N VAL A 409 5.82 -9.18 -6.57
CA VAL A 409 5.13 -8.26 -7.48
C VAL A 409 6.00 -7.82 -8.67
N GLN A 410 7.26 -7.46 -8.43
CA GLN A 410 8.18 -7.10 -9.52
C GLN A 410 8.69 -8.30 -10.30
N GLU A 411 8.71 -9.48 -9.68
CA GLU A 411 8.93 -10.74 -10.40
C GLU A 411 7.84 -10.95 -11.46
N GLY A 412 6.57 -10.63 -11.15
CA GLY A 412 5.46 -10.67 -12.11
C GLY A 412 5.67 -9.78 -13.32
N GLN A 413 6.01 -8.52 -13.07
CA GLN A 413 6.35 -7.56 -14.11
C GLN A 413 7.56 -8.04 -14.95
N PHE A 414 8.62 -8.50 -14.27
CA PHE A 414 9.81 -9.05 -14.92
C PHE A 414 9.45 -10.20 -15.86
N PHE A 415 8.62 -11.16 -15.44
CA PHE A 415 8.18 -12.27 -16.30
C PHE A 415 7.26 -11.85 -17.45
N GLN A 416 6.41 -10.84 -17.28
CA GLN A 416 5.66 -10.23 -18.39
C GLN A 416 6.63 -9.70 -19.45
N HIS A 417 7.69 -9.01 -19.02
CA HIS A 417 8.69 -8.45 -19.91
C HIS A 417 9.53 -9.53 -20.62
N LEU A 418 9.86 -10.61 -19.90
CA LEU A 418 10.51 -11.78 -20.49
C LEU A 418 9.63 -12.46 -21.55
N ALA A 419 8.33 -12.59 -21.30
CA ALA A 419 7.41 -13.18 -22.27
C ALA A 419 7.39 -12.37 -23.58
N ILE A 420 7.38 -11.05 -23.50
CA ILE A 420 7.43 -10.14 -24.66
C ILE A 420 8.78 -10.24 -25.40
N ALA A 421 9.89 -10.26 -24.66
CA ALA A 421 11.22 -10.43 -25.25
C ALA A 421 11.38 -11.78 -25.95
N TYR A 422 10.82 -12.86 -25.38
CA TYR A 422 10.81 -14.17 -26.02
C TYR A 422 9.91 -14.17 -27.26
N ASP A 423 8.71 -13.59 -27.21
CA ASP A 423 7.81 -13.45 -28.36
C ASP A 423 8.50 -12.74 -29.54
N ALA A 424 9.34 -11.73 -29.25
CA ALA A 424 10.11 -11.03 -30.27
C ALA A 424 11.10 -11.93 -31.03
N VAL A 425 11.76 -12.87 -30.33
CA VAL A 425 12.78 -13.75 -30.93
C VAL A 425 12.29 -15.16 -31.23
N ALA A 426 11.08 -15.55 -30.79
CA ALA A 426 10.52 -16.88 -30.95
C ALA A 426 10.35 -17.28 -32.42
N GLY A 427 10.17 -16.30 -33.32
CA GLY A 427 10.12 -16.52 -34.77
C GLY A 427 11.49 -16.78 -35.43
N CYS A 428 12.60 -16.64 -34.71
CA CYS A 428 13.95 -16.82 -35.26
C CYS A 428 14.22 -18.28 -35.65
N GLY A 429 14.99 -18.48 -36.72
CA GLY A 429 15.39 -19.80 -37.18
C GLY A 429 16.29 -20.55 -36.19
N PRO A 430 16.44 -21.88 -36.36
CA PRO A 430 17.22 -22.74 -35.45
C PRO A 430 18.72 -22.40 -35.39
N ASP A 431 19.24 -21.67 -36.38
CA ASP A 431 20.62 -21.17 -36.40
C ASP A 431 20.88 -20.08 -35.34
N LEU A 432 19.82 -19.44 -34.84
CA LEU A 432 19.89 -18.38 -33.84
C LEU A 432 19.25 -18.82 -32.51
N LEU A 433 18.01 -19.33 -32.57
CA LEU A 433 17.26 -19.85 -31.42
C LEU A 433 17.03 -21.37 -31.57
N THR A 434 17.82 -22.17 -30.87
CA THR A 434 17.82 -23.63 -31.01
C THR A 434 16.62 -24.29 -30.33
N ASP A 435 16.30 -25.54 -30.68
CA ASP A 435 15.25 -26.31 -29.99
C ASP A 435 15.56 -26.52 -28.50
N ALA A 436 16.85 -26.60 -28.14
CA ALA A 436 17.28 -26.67 -26.74
C ALA A 436 16.97 -25.36 -26.00
N ASP A 437 17.23 -24.21 -26.62
CA ASP A 437 16.90 -22.90 -26.05
C ASP A 437 15.37 -22.80 -25.84
N ARG A 438 14.56 -23.19 -26.84
CA ARG A 438 13.09 -23.18 -26.75
C ARG A 438 12.58 -24.07 -25.61
N THR A 439 13.15 -25.27 -25.48
CA THR A 439 12.80 -26.22 -24.42
C THR A 439 13.17 -25.67 -23.04
N ALA A 440 14.32 -25.01 -22.91
CA ALA A 440 14.77 -24.42 -21.66
C ALA A 440 13.89 -23.23 -21.24
N VAL A 441 13.51 -22.36 -22.18
CA VAL A 441 12.54 -21.27 -21.93
C VAL A 441 11.17 -21.83 -21.54
N GLU A 442 10.64 -22.79 -22.29
CA GLU A 442 9.35 -23.43 -21.97
C GLU A 442 9.37 -24.04 -20.56
N HIS A 443 10.46 -24.74 -20.19
CA HIS A 443 10.61 -25.29 -18.85
C HIS A 443 10.56 -24.19 -17.78
N THR A 444 11.36 -23.14 -17.92
CA THR A 444 11.42 -22.02 -16.97
C THR A 444 10.07 -21.30 -16.83
N PHE A 445 9.39 -20.99 -17.93
CA PHE A 445 8.07 -20.35 -17.89
C PHE A 445 7.03 -21.25 -17.20
N ARG A 446 7.08 -22.56 -17.45
CA ARG A 446 6.19 -23.52 -16.76
C ARG A 446 6.47 -23.64 -15.27
N LEU A 447 7.73 -23.51 -14.86
CA LEU A 447 8.08 -23.45 -13.43
C LEU A 447 7.44 -22.24 -12.75
N TYR A 448 7.58 -21.06 -13.35
CA TYR A 448 6.94 -19.84 -12.86
C TYR A 448 5.42 -19.95 -12.81
N MET A 449 4.78 -20.39 -13.90
CA MET A 449 3.33 -20.63 -13.95
C MET A 449 2.86 -21.61 -12.86
N THR A 450 3.63 -22.64 -12.54
CA THR A 450 3.29 -23.60 -11.49
C THR A 450 3.30 -22.95 -10.10
N ASP A 451 4.28 -22.10 -9.84
CA ASP A 451 4.41 -21.37 -8.58
C ASP A 451 3.23 -20.39 -8.40
N ILE A 452 2.85 -19.66 -9.47
CA ILE A 452 1.71 -18.73 -9.46
C ILE A 452 0.34 -19.44 -9.38
N ASP A 453 0.14 -20.57 -10.09
CA ASP A 453 -1.13 -21.35 -9.99
C ASP A 453 -1.35 -21.92 -8.59
N ARG A 454 -0.29 -22.07 -7.79
CA ARG A 454 -0.42 -22.33 -6.35
C ARG A 454 -0.77 -21.06 -5.60
N HIS A 455 0.02 -20.00 -5.77
CA HIS A 455 -0.12 -18.76 -5.00
C HIS A 455 -1.52 -18.12 -5.13
N ILE A 456 -2.10 -18.13 -6.35
CA ILE A 456 -3.43 -17.59 -6.64
C ILE A 456 -4.59 -18.26 -5.85
N ARG A 457 -4.35 -19.44 -5.26
CA ARG A 457 -5.36 -20.19 -4.48
C ARG A 457 -5.37 -19.80 -3.00
N GLY A 458 -4.95 -18.57 -2.67
CA GLY A 458 -4.99 -18.00 -1.33
C GLY A 458 -6.29 -17.25 -0.99
N GLY A 459 -7.15 -16.98 -1.97
CA GLY A 459 -8.41 -16.25 -1.78
C GLY A 459 -8.27 -14.73 -1.65
N GLU A 460 -7.06 -14.20 -1.84
CA GLU A 460 -6.75 -12.78 -1.72
C GLU A 460 -6.96 -12.04 -3.04
N ILE A 461 -7.40 -10.79 -2.93
CA ILE A 461 -7.47 -9.85 -4.04
C ILE A 461 -6.42 -8.77 -3.80
N SER A 462 -5.49 -8.62 -4.74
CA SER A 462 -4.33 -7.73 -4.56
C SER A 462 -3.77 -7.30 -5.91
N ASN A 463 -3.31 -6.06 -5.97
CA ASN A 463 -2.48 -5.53 -7.05
C ASN A 463 -1.18 -6.33 -7.24
N TRP A 464 -0.55 -6.82 -6.17
CA TRP A 464 0.66 -7.65 -6.23
C TRP A 464 0.37 -8.98 -6.93
N LEU A 465 -0.63 -9.70 -6.42
CA LEU A 465 -1.04 -10.98 -7.00
C LEU A 465 -1.51 -10.81 -8.46
N LEU A 466 -2.20 -9.71 -8.80
CA LEU A 466 -2.58 -9.43 -10.19
C LEU A 466 -1.36 -9.34 -11.11
N ALA A 467 -0.31 -8.62 -10.72
CA ALA A 467 0.92 -8.50 -11.52
C ALA A 467 1.60 -9.86 -11.73
N GLU A 468 1.65 -10.68 -10.69
CA GLU A 468 2.18 -12.05 -10.75
C GLU A 468 1.39 -12.94 -11.72
N ILE A 469 0.05 -12.86 -11.65
CA ILE A 469 -0.83 -13.61 -12.57
C ILE A 469 -0.64 -13.14 -14.01
N VAL A 470 -0.50 -11.84 -14.25
CA VAL A 470 -0.30 -11.28 -15.59
C VAL A 470 1.02 -11.77 -16.20
N GLY A 471 2.11 -11.79 -15.43
CA GLY A 471 3.37 -12.39 -15.88
C GLY A 471 3.22 -13.87 -16.28
N ALA A 472 2.48 -14.65 -15.49
CA ALA A 472 2.25 -16.07 -15.78
C ALA A 472 1.33 -16.27 -17.00
N PHE A 473 0.34 -15.40 -17.16
CA PHE A 473 -0.57 -15.35 -18.30
C PHE A 473 0.16 -15.03 -19.61
N ASP A 474 1.02 -14.01 -19.62
CA ASP A 474 1.80 -13.65 -20.81
C ASP A 474 2.81 -14.75 -21.18
N CYS A 475 3.42 -15.42 -20.19
CA CYS A 475 4.22 -16.62 -20.42
C CYS A 475 3.42 -17.75 -21.09
N ALA A 476 2.16 -17.96 -20.69
CA ALA A 476 1.29 -18.96 -21.33
C ALA A 476 0.98 -18.60 -22.79
N LEU A 477 0.67 -17.34 -23.07
CA LEU A 477 0.42 -16.86 -24.43
C LEU A 477 1.67 -16.93 -25.32
N ALA A 478 2.85 -16.61 -24.79
CA ALA A 478 4.13 -16.74 -25.50
C ALA A 478 4.43 -18.18 -25.91
N LEU A 479 3.93 -19.17 -25.15
CA LEU A 479 4.05 -20.60 -25.47
C LEU A 479 2.89 -21.14 -26.33
N GLY A 480 1.86 -20.32 -26.58
CA GLY A 480 0.62 -20.77 -27.23
C GLY A 480 -0.18 -21.78 -26.39
N ASP A 481 -0.02 -21.76 -25.07
CA ASP A 481 -0.70 -22.64 -24.11
C ASP A 481 -2.02 -22.01 -23.66
N MET A 482 -3.04 -22.13 -24.51
CA MET A 482 -4.36 -21.53 -24.25
C MET A 482 -5.09 -22.14 -23.05
N GLU A 483 -4.71 -23.34 -22.59
CA GLU A 483 -5.28 -23.90 -21.35
C GLU A 483 -4.75 -23.16 -20.13
N ARG A 484 -3.43 -22.92 -20.06
CA ARG A 484 -2.84 -22.13 -18.98
C ARG A 484 -3.27 -20.67 -19.03
N ALA A 485 -3.37 -20.08 -20.22
CA ALA A 485 -3.89 -18.72 -20.38
C ALA A 485 -5.31 -18.60 -19.81
N ASP A 486 -6.21 -19.55 -20.13
CA ASP A 486 -7.58 -19.57 -19.58
C ASP A 486 -7.60 -19.81 -18.06
N ARG A 487 -6.73 -20.67 -17.54
CA ARG A 487 -6.59 -20.91 -16.09
C ARG A 487 -6.27 -19.64 -15.30
N PHE A 488 -5.36 -18.81 -15.81
CA PHE A 488 -4.99 -17.54 -15.17
C PHE A 488 -6.00 -16.42 -15.44
N LEU A 489 -6.71 -16.46 -16.57
CA LEU A 489 -7.71 -15.47 -16.92
C LEU A 489 -9.03 -15.70 -16.16
N ASN A 490 -9.63 -16.89 -16.34
CA ASN A 490 -11.00 -17.22 -15.93
C ASN A 490 -11.09 -18.21 -14.76
N GLY A 491 -9.98 -18.89 -14.41
CA GLY A 491 -9.98 -19.82 -13.28
C GLY A 491 -10.12 -19.10 -11.93
N PRO A 492 -10.41 -19.85 -10.83
CA PRO A 492 -10.52 -19.28 -9.49
C PRO A 492 -9.27 -18.46 -9.10
N GLY A 493 -9.50 -17.27 -8.54
CA GLY A 493 -8.51 -16.26 -8.20
C GLY A 493 -7.86 -15.54 -9.40
N GLY A 494 -8.22 -15.91 -10.63
CA GLY A 494 -7.71 -15.39 -11.90
C GLY A 494 -7.95 -13.90 -12.14
N ILE A 495 -7.39 -13.37 -13.23
CA ILE A 495 -7.45 -11.95 -13.62
C ILE A 495 -8.88 -11.39 -13.59
N ILE A 496 -9.87 -12.15 -14.08
CA ILE A 496 -11.28 -11.70 -14.08
C ILE A 496 -11.87 -11.64 -12.66
N GLU A 497 -11.51 -12.55 -11.76
CA GLU A 497 -11.93 -12.46 -10.35
C GLU A 497 -11.20 -11.33 -9.64
N GLN A 498 -9.88 -11.16 -9.84
CA GLN A 498 -9.13 -10.00 -9.36
C GLN A 498 -9.81 -8.68 -9.75
N PHE A 499 -10.22 -8.55 -11.02
CA PHE A 499 -10.98 -7.39 -11.48
C PHE A 499 -12.33 -7.24 -10.76
N ARG A 500 -13.17 -8.29 -10.80
CA ARG A 500 -14.55 -8.23 -10.31
C ARG A 500 -14.63 -7.95 -8.82
N TYR A 501 -13.74 -8.55 -8.03
CA TYR A 501 -13.74 -8.41 -6.58
C TYR A 501 -12.88 -7.24 -6.10
N GLY A 502 -11.86 -6.81 -6.84
CA GLY A 502 -10.96 -5.72 -6.48
C GLY A 502 -11.36 -4.33 -6.99
N THR A 503 -12.29 -4.25 -7.95
CA THR A 503 -12.81 -2.97 -8.45
C THR A 503 -14.09 -2.57 -7.70
N LEU A 504 -14.09 -1.37 -7.15
CA LEU A 504 -15.23 -0.72 -6.51
C LEU A 504 -16.28 -0.33 -7.57
N ASN A 505 -17.53 -0.16 -7.14
CA ASN A 505 -18.65 -0.02 -8.05
C ASN A 505 -18.69 1.30 -8.84
N ASP A 506 -17.95 2.31 -8.38
CA ASP A 506 -17.73 3.59 -9.04
C ASP A 506 -16.45 3.63 -9.91
N GLY A 507 -15.80 2.49 -10.10
CA GLY A 507 -14.68 2.31 -11.03
C GLY A 507 -13.29 2.49 -10.40
N TRP A 508 -13.15 2.43 -9.08
CA TRP A 508 -11.82 2.54 -8.45
C TRP A 508 -11.24 1.20 -8.03
N TRP A 509 -9.92 1.05 -8.04
CA TRP A 509 -9.27 -0.06 -7.34
C TRP A 509 -9.43 0.07 -5.81
N HIS A 510 -9.70 -1.03 -5.12
CA HIS A 510 -10.11 -1.06 -3.71
C HIS A 510 -9.13 -0.42 -2.70
N GLU A 511 -7.83 -0.35 -3.03
CA GLU A 511 -6.81 0.28 -2.17
C GLU A 511 -6.91 1.81 -2.16
N CYS A 512 -7.73 2.39 -3.06
CA CYS A 512 -8.04 3.81 -3.11
C CYS A 512 -6.80 4.73 -3.31
N SER A 513 -5.70 4.18 -3.83
CA SER A 513 -4.49 4.91 -4.24
C SER A 513 -4.49 5.18 -5.75
N ILE A 514 -4.01 6.37 -6.14
CA ILE A 514 -3.96 6.82 -7.54
C ILE A 514 -2.98 5.96 -8.34
N GLY A 515 -1.80 5.70 -7.77
CA GLY A 515 -0.75 4.93 -8.43
C GLY A 515 -1.23 3.53 -8.74
N TYR A 516 -1.83 2.86 -7.74
CA TYR A 516 -2.37 1.52 -7.94
C TYR A 516 -3.56 1.46 -8.90
N ASN A 517 -4.50 2.43 -8.87
CA ASN A 517 -5.60 2.48 -9.83
C ASN A 517 -5.07 2.60 -11.27
N THR A 518 -4.10 3.49 -11.51
CA THR A 518 -3.50 3.69 -12.83
C THR A 518 -2.76 2.44 -13.28
N TRP A 519 -1.97 1.83 -12.39
CA TRP A 519 -1.21 0.63 -12.69
C TRP A 519 -2.09 -0.57 -13.05
N VAL A 520 -3.08 -0.91 -12.21
CA VAL A 520 -3.95 -2.07 -12.48
C VAL A 520 -4.81 -1.85 -13.73
N SER A 521 -5.22 -0.62 -14.01
CA SER A 521 -5.94 -0.29 -15.24
C SER A 521 -5.10 -0.60 -16.50
N GLY A 522 -3.81 -0.29 -16.47
CA GLY A 522 -2.85 -0.64 -17.51
C GLY A 522 -2.69 -2.15 -17.67
N LEU A 523 -2.50 -2.89 -16.57
CA LEU A 523 -2.38 -4.35 -16.58
C LEU A 523 -3.60 -5.02 -17.27
N PHE A 524 -4.82 -4.59 -16.94
CA PHE A 524 -6.03 -5.14 -17.57
C PHE A 524 -6.11 -4.85 -19.07
N LEU A 525 -5.73 -3.65 -19.52
CA LEU A 525 -5.71 -3.35 -20.96
C LEU A 525 -4.61 -4.08 -21.71
N HIS A 526 -3.45 -4.32 -21.09
CA HIS A 526 -2.39 -5.14 -21.69
C HIS A 526 -2.86 -6.58 -21.89
N VAL A 527 -3.53 -7.16 -20.89
CA VAL A 527 -4.20 -8.48 -21.02
C VAL A 527 -5.23 -8.46 -22.15
N CYS A 528 -6.06 -7.41 -22.24
CA CYS A 528 -7.02 -7.28 -23.34
C CYS A 528 -6.33 -7.26 -24.71
N HIS A 529 -5.18 -6.58 -24.79
CA HIS A 529 -4.44 -6.42 -26.04
C HIS A 529 -3.76 -7.71 -26.49
N ALA A 530 -3.08 -8.40 -25.57
CA ALA A 530 -2.40 -9.66 -25.83
C ALA A 530 -3.36 -10.78 -26.32
N LEU A 531 -4.66 -10.65 -25.99
CA LEU A 531 -5.72 -11.58 -26.39
C LEU A 531 -6.30 -11.32 -27.79
N GLU A 532 -6.09 -10.14 -28.39
CA GLU A 532 -6.67 -9.80 -29.70
C GLU A 532 -6.27 -10.77 -30.84
N PRO A 533 -4.99 -11.19 -30.96
CA PRO A 533 -4.57 -12.13 -32.01
C PRO A 533 -5.24 -13.51 -31.91
N PHE A 534 -5.73 -13.87 -30.73
CA PHE A 534 -6.44 -15.13 -30.46
C PHE A 534 -7.97 -15.00 -30.64
N GLY A 535 -8.45 -13.83 -31.06
CA GLY A 535 -9.87 -13.57 -31.31
C GLY A 535 -10.70 -13.27 -30.06
N ILE A 536 -10.06 -13.02 -28.91
CA ILE A 536 -10.73 -12.74 -27.64
C ILE A 536 -10.70 -11.23 -27.39
N ARG A 537 -11.87 -10.59 -27.22
CA ARG A 537 -12.00 -9.14 -27.06
C ARG A 537 -12.63 -8.77 -25.72
N LEU A 538 -11.80 -8.48 -24.72
CA LEU A 538 -12.28 -8.18 -23.36
C LEU A 538 -12.46 -6.68 -23.06
N ALA A 539 -11.81 -5.79 -23.81
CA ALA A 539 -11.83 -4.35 -23.51
C ALA A 539 -13.24 -3.74 -23.40
N HIS A 540 -14.22 -4.31 -24.11
CA HIS A 540 -15.63 -3.85 -24.10
C HIS A 540 -16.58 -4.76 -23.31
N THR A 541 -16.06 -5.78 -22.63
CA THR A 541 -16.88 -6.71 -21.85
C THR A 541 -17.36 -6.05 -20.56
N ARG A 542 -18.62 -6.34 -20.18
CA ARG A 542 -19.20 -5.99 -18.89
C ARG A 542 -19.32 -7.25 -18.04
N PHE A 543 -18.76 -7.20 -16.84
CA PHE A 543 -18.71 -8.29 -15.88
C PHE A 543 -19.70 -8.02 -14.73
N PRO A 544 -20.42 -9.04 -14.24
CA PRO A 544 -21.33 -8.89 -13.11
C PRO A 544 -20.57 -8.59 -11.82
N VAL A 545 -21.02 -7.59 -11.07
CA VAL A 545 -20.37 -7.15 -9.81
C VAL A 545 -20.71 -8.13 -8.69
N PRO A 546 -19.74 -8.49 -7.82
CA PRO A 546 -20.02 -9.23 -6.60
C PRO A 546 -20.56 -8.31 -5.51
N PHE A 547 -21.57 -8.76 -4.77
CA PHE A 547 -22.22 -7.98 -3.71
C PHE A 547 -21.67 -8.29 -2.30
N ASN A 548 -20.53 -8.96 -2.22
CA ASN A 548 -19.87 -9.21 -0.94
C ASN A 548 -19.32 -7.91 -0.35
N ARG A 549 -19.34 -7.80 0.98
CA ARG A 549 -18.88 -6.61 1.69
C ARG A 549 -17.35 -6.47 1.71
N GLY A 550 -16.65 -7.60 1.86
CA GLY A 550 -15.18 -7.63 1.83
C GLY A 550 -14.62 -7.62 0.41
N VAL A 551 -13.35 -7.24 0.29
CA VAL A 551 -12.59 -7.40 -0.96
C VAL A 551 -12.13 -8.85 -1.13
N ASN A 552 -11.60 -9.46 -0.07
CA ASN A 552 -11.15 -10.85 -0.05
C ASN A 552 -12.31 -11.86 -0.01
N SER A 553 -12.00 -13.13 -0.28
CA SER A 553 -12.97 -14.21 -0.21
C SER A 553 -13.55 -14.39 1.20
N THR A 554 -14.84 -14.73 1.26
CA THR A 554 -15.60 -14.96 2.51
C THR A 554 -16.15 -16.38 2.54
N TYR A 555 -16.21 -17.00 3.72
CA TYR A 555 -16.88 -18.29 3.93
C TYR A 555 -18.20 -18.08 4.68
N ALA A 556 -19.29 -18.71 4.21
CA ALA A 556 -20.63 -18.58 4.79
C ALA A 556 -21.10 -17.11 5.00
N CYS A 557 -20.71 -16.21 4.08
CA CYS A 557 -20.95 -14.76 4.15
C CYS A 557 -20.21 -14.02 5.28
N GLU A 558 -19.30 -14.68 5.97
CA GLU A 558 -18.49 -14.11 7.03
C GLU A 558 -17.03 -13.90 6.56
N PRO A 559 -16.34 -12.88 7.07
CA PRO A 559 -14.89 -12.75 6.90
C PRO A 559 -14.15 -13.99 7.43
N ARG A 560 -12.95 -14.24 6.92
CA ARG A 560 -12.08 -15.30 7.42
C ARG A 560 -11.81 -15.12 8.93
N ALA A 561 -11.84 -16.22 9.70
CA ALA A 561 -11.57 -16.21 11.14
C ALA A 561 -10.14 -15.70 11.43
N GLY A 562 -10.01 -14.85 12.47
CA GLY A 562 -8.79 -14.06 12.71
C GLY A 562 -8.80 -12.73 11.95
N ALA A 563 -9.98 -12.12 11.83
CA ALA A 563 -10.25 -10.91 11.07
C ALA A 563 -9.18 -9.83 11.28
N GLU A 564 -8.91 -9.10 10.21
CA GLU A 564 -7.94 -8.02 10.15
C GLU A 564 -8.07 -7.07 11.35
N PRO A 565 -6.96 -6.57 11.91
CA PRO A 565 -7.02 -5.65 13.03
C PRO A 565 -7.91 -4.46 12.69
N ALA A 566 -8.50 -3.82 13.71
CA ALA A 566 -9.44 -2.69 13.53
C ALA A 566 -8.87 -1.54 12.69
N THR A 567 -7.55 -1.50 12.50
CA THR A 567 -6.79 -0.51 11.72
C THR A 567 -6.47 -0.93 10.28
N TRP A 568 -7.05 -2.05 9.83
CA TRP A 568 -6.79 -2.67 8.54
C TRP A 568 -8.11 -3.19 7.94
N VAL A 569 -8.96 -2.28 7.48
CA VAL A 569 -10.29 -2.66 6.98
C VAL A 569 -10.32 -2.72 5.46
N ARG A 570 -10.62 -3.91 4.91
CA ARG A 570 -10.79 -4.18 3.46
C ARG A 570 -12.25 -4.39 3.07
N GLU A 571 -13.13 -3.52 3.55
CA GLU A 571 -14.54 -3.49 3.16
C GLU A 571 -14.81 -2.48 2.03
N LYS A 572 -15.87 -2.76 1.26
CA LYS A 572 -16.39 -1.88 0.21
C LYS A 572 -17.53 -1.03 0.77
N TRP A 573 -17.30 0.26 0.91
CA TRP A 573 -18.27 1.24 1.40
C TRP A 573 -18.84 2.08 0.26
N GLY A 574 -19.84 2.92 0.54
CA GLY A 574 -20.49 3.77 -0.49
C GLY A 574 -21.56 3.08 -1.35
N GLY A 575 -21.78 1.77 -1.16
CA GLY A 575 -22.86 1.01 -1.80
C GLY A 575 -22.61 0.63 -3.27
N ASN A 576 -23.57 -0.08 -3.86
CA ASN A 576 -23.51 -0.52 -5.27
C ASN A 576 -24.56 0.22 -6.11
N LEU A 577 -24.10 0.96 -7.13
CA LEU A 577 -24.90 1.74 -8.08
C LEU A 577 -25.18 0.98 -9.40
N HIS A 578 -24.35 0.00 -9.74
CA HIS A 578 -24.34 -0.71 -11.02
C HIS A 578 -24.28 -2.22 -10.83
N ALA A 579 -25.03 -2.96 -11.66
CA ALA A 579 -25.01 -4.44 -11.65
C ALA A 579 -23.80 -5.03 -12.38
N THR A 580 -23.09 -4.22 -13.18
CA THR A 580 -21.94 -4.65 -13.98
C THR A 580 -20.85 -3.58 -14.01
N LEU A 581 -19.59 -4.01 -14.10
CA LEU A 581 -18.40 -3.17 -14.34
C LEU A 581 -17.68 -3.61 -15.62
N GLY A 582 -16.91 -2.73 -16.23
CA GLY A 582 -15.98 -3.04 -17.33
C GLY A 582 -14.66 -2.30 -17.14
N PHE A 583 -13.62 -2.72 -17.86
CA PHE A 583 -12.28 -2.14 -17.68
C PHE A 583 -12.23 -0.63 -17.92
N LYS A 584 -13.08 -0.09 -18.80
CA LYS A 584 -13.21 1.36 -19.03
C LYS A 584 -13.52 2.14 -17.74
N ASP A 585 -14.28 1.55 -16.81
CA ASP A 585 -14.70 2.24 -15.59
C ASP A 585 -13.49 2.61 -14.71
N LEU A 586 -12.40 1.83 -14.74
CA LEU A 586 -11.12 2.13 -14.06
C LEU A 586 -10.45 3.40 -14.56
N PHE A 587 -10.52 3.65 -15.87
CA PHE A 587 -9.95 4.83 -16.51
C PHE A 587 -10.82 6.05 -16.24
N ASP A 588 -12.13 5.90 -16.43
CA ASP A 588 -13.10 6.99 -16.32
C ASP A 588 -13.22 7.54 -14.88
N ALA A 589 -12.97 6.69 -13.89
CA ALA A 589 -13.06 7.03 -12.47
C ALA A 589 -12.21 8.26 -12.09
N SER A 590 -10.99 8.35 -12.63
CA SER A 590 -10.02 9.40 -12.30
C SER A 590 -10.25 10.73 -13.03
N LEU A 591 -10.82 10.70 -14.25
CA LEU A 591 -10.87 11.85 -15.16
C LEU A 591 -11.54 13.10 -14.55
N LYS A 592 -12.61 12.89 -13.78
CA LYS A 592 -13.42 13.97 -13.18
C LYS A 592 -12.71 14.70 -12.03
N PHE A 593 -11.62 14.14 -11.51
CA PHE A 593 -10.84 14.66 -10.38
C PHE A 593 -9.52 15.32 -10.77
N LEU A 594 -9.21 15.36 -12.06
CA LEU A 594 -8.04 16.09 -12.56
C LEU A 594 -8.27 17.59 -12.47
N ASP A 595 -7.22 18.35 -12.17
CA ASP A 595 -7.22 19.79 -12.38
C ASP A 595 -6.89 20.17 -13.83
N TYR A 596 -6.85 21.47 -14.14
CA TYR A 596 -6.56 21.95 -15.49
C TYR A 596 -5.13 21.64 -16.00
N ARG A 597 -4.21 21.25 -15.11
CA ARG A 597 -2.85 20.81 -15.43
C ARG A 597 -2.79 19.29 -15.66
N GLY A 598 -3.87 18.55 -15.39
CA GLY A 598 -3.87 17.08 -15.39
C GLY A 598 -3.31 16.47 -14.11
N VAL A 599 -3.27 17.23 -13.02
CA VAL A 599 -2.82 16.79 -11.70
C VAL A 599 -4.02 16.26 -10.92
N MET A 600 -3.84 15.10 -10.33
CA MET A 600 -4.78 14.44 -9.45
C MET A 600 -4.37 14.66 -7.99
N ILE A 601 -5.35 14.96 -7.14
CA ILE A 601 -5.17 15.09 -5.70
C ILE A 601 -4.65 13.78 -5.09
N GLY A 602 -3.80 13.85 -4.07
CA GLY A 602 -3.45 12.71 -3.23
C GLY A 602 -4.68 12.10 -2.56
N ILE A 603 -4.73 10.77 -2.47
CA ILE A 603 -5.73 9.98 -1.72
C ILE A 603 -4.95 8.85 -1.07
N ASN A 604 -5.18 8.61 0.24
CA ASN A 604 -4.45 7.58 0.98
C ASN A 604 -2.92 7.79 0.85
N ASP A 605 -2.12 6.73 0.75
CA ASP A 605 -0.66 6.77 0.51
C ASP A 605 -0.23 7.36 -0.87
N SER A 606 -1.07 8.17 -1.51
CA SER A 606 -0.72 8.83 -2.77
C SER A 606 -0.27 10.27 -2.49
N ASP A 607 0.84 10.62 -3.11
CA ASP A 607 1.14 12.00 -3.43
C ASP A 607 0.23 12.54 -4.53
N GLU A 608 0.29 13.84 -4.76
CA GLU A 608 -0.30 14.44 -5.95
C GLU A 608 0.39 13.86 -7.18
N LYS A 609 -0.40 13.32 -8.11
CA LYS A 609 0.12 12.71 -9.32
C LYS A 609 -0.39 13.40 -10.56
N LYS A 610 0.52 13.80 -11.45
CA LYS A 610 0.15 14.05 -12.83
C LYS A 610 -0.24 12.69 -13.41
N ILE A 611 -1.50 12.53 -13.83
CA ILE A 611 -1.89 11.30 -14.53
C ILE A 611 -1.16 11.31 -15.86
N THR A 612 -0.02 10.66 -15.85
CA THR A 612 0.77 10.35 -17.03
C THR A 612 0.53 8.89 -17.37
N ALA A 613 1.07 8.49 -18.49
CA ALA A 613 0.95 7.13 -18.94
C ALA A 613 2.06 6.31 -18.27
N GLU A 614 1.88 6.04 -16.98
CA GLU A 614 2.78 5.20 -16.19
C GLU A 614 2.58 3.72 -16.58
N HIS A 615 3.70 2.97 -16.52
CA HIS A 615 3.89 1.53 -16.83
C HIS A 615 4.13 1.14 -18.30
N TRP A 616 5.42 0.88 -18.63
CA TRP A 616 5.99 0.25 -19.85
C TRP A 616 5.68 0.89 -21.20
N THR A 617 4.49 1.47 -21.38
CA THR A 617 3.97 2.19 -22.54
C THR A 617 2.83 3.12 -22.08
N SER A 618 2.25 3.90 -22.99
CA SER A 618 1.18 4.81 -22.60
C SER A 618 -0.18 4.13 -22.37
N THR A 619 -0.51 3.88 -21.09
CA THR A 619 -1.78 3.31 -20.63
C THR A 619 -3.02 4.03 -21.21
N TYR A 620 -3.00 5.36 -21.34
CA TYR A 620 -4.11 6.13 -21.91
C TYR A 620 -4.14 6.15 -23.45
N ASP A 621 -3.00 6.03 -24.14
CA ASP A 621 -3.00 5.83 -25.60
C ASP A 621 -3.64 4.48 -25.96
N LEU A 622 -3.31 3.42 -25.21
CA LEU A 622 -3.95 2.11 -25.36
C LEU A 622 -5.45 2.17 -25.06
N ALA A 623 -5.86 2.86 -23.99
CA ALA A 623 -7.28 3.09 -23.70
C ALA A 623 -8.00 3.84 -24.83
N TYR A 624 -7.37 4.90 -25.36
CA TYR A 624 -7.93 5.67 -26.47
C TYR A 624 -8.04 4.84 -27.75
N ARG A 625 -7.13 3.90 -28.00
CA ARG A 625 -7.22 2.96 -29.12
C ARG A 625 -8.51 2.15 -29.10
N TYR A 626 -8.91 1.65 -27.93
CA TYR A 626 -10.12 0.84 -27.76
C TYR A 626 -11.39 1.69 -27.70
N TYR A 627 -11.39 2.72 -26.86
CA TYR A 627 -12.63 3.42 -26.52
C TYR A 627 -12.88 4.66 -27.38
N ARG A 628 -11.83 5.22 -28.00
CA ARG A 628 -11.88 6.47 -28.78
C ARG A 628 -12.56 7.62 -28.03
N ASP A 629 -12.41 7.63 -26.70
CA ASP A 629 -13.00 8.63 -25.82
C ASP A 629 -12.18 9.93 -25.87
N PRO A 630 -12.75 11.05 -26.36
CA PRO A 630 -12.02 12.31 -26.44
C PRO A 630 -11.59 12.85 -25.06
N GLU A 631 -12.20 12.42 -23.96
CA GLU A 631 -11.79 12.85 -22.60
C GLU A 631 -10.40 12.32 -22.19
N TYR A 632 -9.83 11.36 -22.92
CA TYR A 632 -8.45 10.90 -22.70
C TYR A 632 -7.39 11.76 -23.42
N LEU A 633 -7.78 12.51 -24.46
CA LEU A 633 -6.86 13.36 -25.22
C LEU A 633 -6.13 14.41 -24.38
N PRO A 634 -6.76 15.09 -23.40
CA PRO A 634 -6.06 16.02 -22.53
C PRO A 634 -4.94 15.36 -21.72
N ILE A 635 -5.08 14.09 -21.36
CA ILE A 635 -4.05 13.32 -20.62
C ILE A 635 -2.90 12.94 -21.56
N ILE A 636 -3.24 12.39 -22.72
CA ILE A 636 -2.27 11.99 -23.77
C ILE A 636 -1.45 13.21 -24.24
N ALA A 637 -2.09 14.38 -24.34
CA ALA A 637 -1.43 15.62 -24.75
C ALA A 637 -0.43 16.18 -23.75
N ARG A 638 -0.48 15.74 -22.48
CA ARG A 638 0.35 16.26 -21.40
C ARG A 638 1.50 15.33 -21.03
N GLN A 639 1.66 14.22 -21.77
CA GLN A 639 2.81 13.33 -21.63
C GLN A 639 4.09 14.07 -21.97
N ASP A 640 5.16 13.81 -21.22
CA ASP A 640 6.46 14.43 -21.46
C ASP A 640 7.17 13.76 -22.65
N VAL A 641 6.86 12.48 -22.90
CA VAL A 641 7.33 11.70 -24.05
C VAL A 641 6.14 11.01 -24.71
N ALA A 642 6.04 11.09 -26.03
CA ALA A 642 4.97 10.43 -26.78
C ALA A 642 5.30 8.94 -26.99
N ASP A 643 4.35 8.05 -26.73
CA ASP A 643 4.52 6.60 -26.89
C ASP A 643 4.41 6.17 -28.37
N PRO A 644 5.49 5.68 -29.01
CA PRO A 644 5.43 5.14 -30.38
C PRO A 644 4.66 3.81 -30.52
N VAL A 645 4.59 3.00 -29.46
CA VAL A 645 4.05 1.64 -29.49
C VAL A 645 2.53 1.68 -29.63
N PHE A 646 1.83 2.46 -28.81
CA PHE A 646 0.36 2.57 -28.87
C PHE A 646 -0.16 3.94 -29.29
N GLY A 647 0.68 4.98 -29.31
CA GLY A 647 0.27 6.34 -29.61
C GLY A 647 -0.09 6.61 -31.07
N PHE A 648 -0.77 7.74 -31.26
CA PHE A 648 -1.32 8.16 -32.55
C PHE A 648 -0.56 9.36 -33.10
N GLY A 649 -0.05 9.26 -34.33
CA GLY A 649 0.68 10.34 -34.97
C GLY A 649 -0.19 11.56 -35.28
N GLU A 650 -1.46 11.33 -35.62
CA GLU A 650 -2.45 12.33 -35.98
C GLU A 650 -2.97 13.16 -34.81
N ILE A 651 -2.79 12.70 -33.56
CA ILE A 651 -3.12 13.52 -32.39
C ILE A 651 -2.13 14.69 -32.40
N PRO A 652 -2.63 15.94 -32.48
CA PRO A 652 -1.76 17.10 -32.56
C PRO A 652 -0.82 17.16 -31.34
N ASP A 653 0.34 17.78 -31.51
CA ASP A 653 1.27 18.05 -30.40
C ASP A 653 0.55 18.78 -29.26
N ALA A 654 1.14 18.76 -28.06
CA ALA A 654 0.56 19.24 -26.81
C ALA A 654 -0.16 20.60 -26.96
N ASP A 655 0.36 21.53 -27.77
CA ASP A 655 -0.26 22.83 -28.06
C ASP A 655 -1.58 22.79 -28.84
N ALA A 656 -1.72 21.86 -29.78
CA ALA A 656 -2.92 21.74 -30.59
C ALA A 656 -3.97 20.80 -29.94
N ALA A 657 -3.55 19.90 -29.05
CA ALA A 657 -4.46 19.24 -28.12
C ALA A 657 -4.90 20.18 -27.00
N ARG A 658 -4.03 21.07 -26.49
CA ARG A 658 -4.41 22.24 -25.66
C ARG A 658 -5.41 23.14 -26.39
N ALA A 659 -5.24 23.36 -27.70
CA ALA A 659 -6.21 24.10 -28.52
C ALA A 659 -7.52 23.31 -28.74
N ALA A 660 -7.48 21.98 -28.83
CA ALA A 660 -8.68 21.13 -28.91
C ALA A 660 -9.44 21.10 -27.57
N VAL A 661 -8.71 21.08 -26.45
CA VAL A 661 -9.22 21.31 -25.09
C VAL A 661 -9.81 22.71 -24.98
N ALA A 662 -9.13 23.75 -25.49
CA ALA A 662 -9.67 25.11 -25.57
C ALA A 662 -10.91 25.22 -26.48
N VAL A 663 -11.08 24.33 -27.46
CA VAL A 663 -12.31 24.21 -28.27
C VAL A 663 -13.41 23.44 -27.52
N LEU A 664 -13.06 22.53 -26.60
CA LEU A 664 -14.01 21.89 -25.67
C LEU A 664 -14.44 22.86 -24.56
N ASP A 665 -13.49 23.65 -24.02
CA ASP A 665 -13.72 24.74 -23.08
C ASP A 665 -14.48 25.92 -23.73
N GLY A 666 -14.22 26.15 -25.03
CA GLY A 666 -14.78 27.24 -25.83
C GLY A 666 -16.01 26.89 -26.66
N ARG A 667 -16.56 25.67 -26.57
CA ARG A 667 -17.88 25.35 -27.15
C ARG A 667 -18.99 25.88 -26.23
N ARG A 668 -19.13 27.20 -26.29
CA ARG A 668 -20.32 28.01 -26.02
C ARG A 668 -20.82 28.05 -24.58
N ALA A 669 -20.07 28.73 -23.72
CA ALA A 669 -20.62 29.39 -22.52
C ALA A 669 -21.57 30.56 -22.90
N ASP A 670 -21.52 31.04 -24.14
CA ASP A 670 -22.18 32.25 -24.63
C ASP A 670 -23.46 32.02 -25.45
N ASP A 671 -23.83 30.78 -25.77
CA ASP A 671 -25.13 30.47 -26.39
C ASP A 671 -26.17 30.08 -25.33
N ALA A 672 -26.90 31.09 -24.85
CA ALA A 672 -28.27 30.97 -24.33
C ALA A 672 -28.54 29.78 -23.37
N GLY A 673 -28.07 29.87 -22.12
CA GLY A 673 -28.69 29.15 -21.01
C GLY A 673 -28.36 27.66 -20.87
N THR A 674 -27.25 27.18 -21.42
CA THR A 674 -26.76 25.82 -21.13
C THR A 674 -26.03 25.77 -19.79
N GLY A 675 -26.45 24.87 -18.90
CA GLY A 675 -25.97 24.76 -17.52
C GLY A 675 -24.53 24.28 -17.37
N ILE A 676 -24.09 24.13 -16.11
CA ILE A 676 -22.76 23.62 -15.70
C ILE A 676 -22.43 22.26 -16.34
N ASP A 677 -23.45 21.52 -16.79
CA ASP A 677 -23.39 20.18 -17.39
C ASP A 677 -22.71 20.08 -18.77
N ASN A 678 -22.26 21.20 -19.37
CA ASN A 678 -21.60 21.21 -20.68
C ASN A 678 -20.07 21.41 -20.64
N LYS A 679 -19.46 21.66 -19.47
CA LYS A 679 -17.99 21.79 -19.33
C LYS A 679 -17.30 20.42 -19.49
N PRO A 680 -16.01 20.31 -19.84
CA PRO A 680 -15.26 19.05 -19.67
C PRO A 680 -15.36 18.46 -18.27
N ALA A 681 -15.21 17.15 -18.10
CA ALA A 681 -15.43 16.47 -16.82
C ALA A 681 -14.57 17.06 -15.69
N TYR A 682 -13.31 17.38 -15.99
CA TYR A 682 -12.32 17.94 -15.07
C TYR A 682 -12.62 19.39 -14.59
N LEU A 683 -13.64 20.07 -15.14
CA LEU A 683 -14.06 21.41 -14.71
C LEU A 683 -15.38 21.42 -13.92
N ARG A 684 -16.01 20.25 -13.75
CA ARG A 684 -17.28 20.11 -13.02
C ARG A 684 -17.01 19.77 -11.56
N ASN A 685 -17.99 19.99 -10.68
CA ASN A 685 -17.94 19.32 -9.38
C ASN A 685 -18.11 17.81 -9.60
N ALA A 686 -17.44 16.99 -8.80
CA ALA A 686 -17.46 15.55 -8.94
C ALA A 686 -17.54 14.85 -7.59
N TYR A 687 -18.07 13.64 -7.57
CA TYR A 687 -17.99 12.75 -6.43
C TYR A 687 -17.85 11.30 -6.86
N SER A 688 -17.40 10.45 -5.94
CA SER A 688 -17.28 9.01 -6.13
C SER A 688 -17.44 8.37 -4.75
N ASP A 689 -18.56 7.68 -4.52
CA ASP A 689 -18.99 7.31 -3.17
C ASP A 689 -18.24 6.09 -2.61
N ASN A 690 -17.67 5.18 -3.44
CA ASN A 690 -16.93 4.03 -2.92
C ASN A 690 -15.49 4.38 -2.52
N VAL A 691 -14.75 5.10 -3.37
CA VAL A 691 -13.44 5.71 -2.98
C VAL A 691 -13.66 6.90 -2.02
N GLY A 692 -14.90 7.40 -1.97
CA GLY A 692 -15.40 8.48 -1.12
C GLY A 692 -14.65 9.78 -1.21
N ILE A 693 -14.68 10.42 -2.37
CA ILE A 693 -14.23 11.80 -2.53
C ILE A 693 -15.35 12.67 -3.09
N ALA A 694 -15.49 13.89 -2.57
CA ALA A 694 -16.42 14.91 -3.07
C ALA A 694 -15.64 16.19 -3.34
N MET A 695 -15.46 16.50 -4.62
CA MET A 695 -14.71 17.64 -5.12
C MET A 695 -15.64 18.75 -5.59
N LEU A 696 -15.47 19.92 -4.99
CA LEU A 696 -16.18 21.15 -5.33
C LEU A 696 -15.21 22.16 -5.94
N ARG A 697 -15.68 22.86 -6.98
CA ARG A 697 -14.95 23.91 -7.68
C ARG A 697 -15.73 25.21 -7.63
N SER A 698 -15.07 26.36 -7.51
CA SER A 698 -15.72 27.66 -7.71
C SER A 698 -16.18 27.82 -9.16
N GLN A 699 -17.46 28.15 -9.42
CA GLN A 699 -18.07 28.08 -10.76
C GLN A 699 -18.33 29.46 -11.42
N THR A 700 -17.59 30.52 -11.06
CA THR A 700 -17.73 31.84 -11.68
C THR A 700 -17.52 31.78 -13.20
N SER A 701 -18.42 32.38 -14.01
CA SER A 701 -18.38 32.27 -15.48
C SER A 701 -17.16 32.90 -16.14
N ASP A 702 -16.59 33.94 -15.53
CA ASP A 702 -15.57 34.80 -16.14
C ASP A 702 -14.17 34.54 -15.53
N ARG A 703 -14.00 33.42 -14.82
CA ARG A 703 -12.72 33.02 -14.21
C ARG A 703 -12.10 31.86 -14.94
N GLU A 704 -10.81 31.98 -15.21
CA GLU A 704 -10.00 30.89 -15.75
C GLU A 704 -9.97 29.73 -14.76
N PRO A 705 -9.89 28.46 -15.22
CA PRO A 705 -9.76 27.30 -14.33
C PRO A 705 -8.66 27.44 -13.29
N ARG A 706 -7.54 28.08 -13.66
CA ARG A 706 -6.42 28.38 -12.77
C ARG A 706 -6.84 29.16 -11.52
N GLU A 707 -7.79 30.08 -11.62
CA GLU A 707 -8.20 30.95 -10.52
C GLU A 707 -9.27 30.33 -9.62
N GLN A 708 -9.82 29.19 -10.03
CA GLN A 708 -10.88 28.51 -9.30
C GLN A 708 -10.34 27.86 -8.02
N ILE A 709 -11.11 27.95 -6.95
CA ILE A 709 -10.90 27.12 -5.76
C ILE A 709 -11.37 25.72 -6.11
N GLN A 710 -10.51 24.72 -5.94
CA GLN A 710 -10.88 23.30 -5.93
C GLN A 710 -10.68 22.77 -4.51
N ALA A 711 -11.73 22.22 -3.90
CA ALA A 711 -11.69 21.72 -2.53
C ALA A 711 -12.36 20.35 -2.44
N VAL A 712 -11.79 19.46 -1.63
CA VAL A 712 -12.18 18.03 -1.60
C VAL A 712 -12.45 17.55 -0.19
N LEU A 713 -13.55 16.80 -0.02
CA LEU A 713 -13.81 16.02 1.20
C LEU A 713 -13.57 14.53 0.96
N HIS A 714 -13.04 13.83 1.97
CA HIS A 714 -12.87 12.37 1.97
C HIS A 714 -13.89 11.66 2.87
N TYR A 715 -14.36 10.47 2.46
CA TYR A 715 -15.44 9.70 3.10
C TYR A 715 -15.56 8.24 2.61
N GLY A 716 -14.49 7.67 2.06
CA GLY A 716 -14.57 6.42 1.30
C GLY A 716 -14.26 5.15 2.05
N SER A 717 -14.29 4.05 1.31
CA SER A 717 -13.67 2.78 1.69
C SER A 717 -12.26 3.04 2.20
N HIS A 718 -11.89 2.43 3.33
CA HIS A 718 -10.61 2.69 3.97
C HIS A 718 -9.41 2.39 3.05
N GLY A 719 -9.43 1.29 2.29
CA GLY A 719 -8.32 0.90 1.42
C GLY A 719 -7.27 0.01 2.11
N GLY A 720 -7.61 -0.62 3.24
CA GLY A 720 -6.75 -1.60 3.91
C GLY A 720 -5.44 -0.98 4.43
N ALA A 721 -4.31 -1.55 4.00
CA ALA A 721 -2.95 -1.16 4.41
C ALA A 721 -2.61 0.31 4.14
N HIS A 722 -3.13 0.82 3.01
CA HIS A 722 -2.87 2.14 2.47
C HIS A 722 -3.88 3.18 2.97
N GLY A 723 -4.87 2.75 3.76
CA GLY A 723 -5.94 3.62 4.23
C GLY A 723 -5.52 4.56 5.33
N HIS A 724 -5.94 5.81 5.20
CA HIS A 724 -5.82 6.82 6.25
C HIS A 724 -7.08 6.89 7.13
N PHE A 725 -6.90 7.37 8.36
CA PHE A 725 -7.96 7.53 9.36
C PHE A 725 -8.54 8.95 9.32
N ASP A 726 -9.15 9.31 8.19
CA ASP A 726 -9.41 10.70 7.81
C ASP A 726 -10.79 10.94 7.17
N ILE A 727 -11.82 10.22 7.61
CA ILE A 727 -13.20 10.45 7.14
C ILE A 727 -13.66 11.84 7.59
N THR A 728 -14.21 12.61 6.65
CA THR A 728 -14.53 14.04 6.74
C THR A 728 -13.35 15.01 6.63
N ASP A 729 -12.15 14.54 6.29
CA ASP A 729 -11.02 15.41 6.04
C ASP A 729 -11.30 16.41 4.90
N LEU A 730 -10.83 17.65 5.06
CA LEU A 730 -10.65 18.54 3.92
C LEU A 730 -9.37 18.10 3.23
N LEU A 731 -9.50 17.05 2.41
CA LEU A 731 -8.41 16.26 1.84
C LEU A 731 -7.46 17.09 0.97
N SER A 732 -7.98 18.07 0.25
CA SER A 732 -7.18 18.91 -0.66
C SER A 732 -7.84 20.26 -0.88
N VAL A 733 -7.01 21.32 -0.98
CA VAL A 733 -7.41 22.64 -1.50
C VAL A 733 -6.37 23.10 -2.51
N MET A 734 -6.81 23.34 -3.75
CA MET A 734 -5.96 23.84 -4.84
C MET A 734 -6.49 25.17 -5.38
N ARG A 735 -5.57 26.09 -5.70
CA ARG A 735 -5.85 27.34 -6.42
C ARG A 735 -4.57 27.86 -7.08
N TYR A 736 -4.68 28.50 -8.24
CA TYR A 736 -3.54 29.07 -8.99
C TYR A 736 -2.49 28.03 -9.40
N GLY A 737 -2.90 26.78 -9.63
CA GLY A 737 -1.98 25.68 -9.89
C GLY A 737 -1.09 25.35 -8.67
N ARG A 738 -1.55 25.59 -7.45
CA ARG A 738 -0.82 25.28 -6.22
C ARG A 738 -1.74 24.59 -5.24
N SER A 739 -1.23 23.55 -4.59
CA SER A 739 -1.93 22.83 -3.54
C SER A 739 -1.52 23.34 -2.18
N LEU A 740 -2.49 23.53 -1.29
CA LEU A 740 -2.22 24.07 0.03
C LEU A 740 -1.56 23.03 0.96
N PHE A 741 -1.86 21.75 0.75
CA PHE A 741 -1.35 20.59 1.49
C PHE A 741 -1.72 19.29 0.75
N ASN A 742 -1.01 18.21 1.08
CA ASN A 742 -1.33 16.83 0.67
C ASN A 742 -1.73 15.99 1.91
N PRO A 743 -2.68 15.04 1.81
CA PRO A 743 -3.16 14.22 2.93
C PRO A 743 -2.10 13.28 3.50
N GLU A 744 -1.26 12.70 2.65
CA GLU A 744 0.00 12.11 3.10
C GLU A 744 0.98 13.27 3.33
N ASN A 745 1.15 13.65 4.60
CA ASN A 745 1.93 14.83 4.96
C ASN A 745 3.44 14.62 4.80
N ASN A 746 3.91 13.37 4.90
CA ASN A 746 5.27 12.90 4.69
C ASN A 746 5.36 11.39 4.44
N TRP A 747 6.53 10.94 3.97
CA TRP A 747 6.83 9.53 3.77
C TRP A 747 7.93 9.04 4.74
N TRP A 748 7.58 8.11 5.62
CA TRP A 748 8.54 7.43 6.52
C TRP A 748 8.91 6.02 6.06
N GLY A 749 8.34 5.53 4.96
CA GLY A 749 8.54 4.15 4.50
C GLY A 749 7.75 3.11 5.30
N TYR A 750 7.29 2.06 4.62
CA TYR A 750 6.45 1.02 5.22
C TYR A 750 7.08 0.30 6.43
N ARG A 751 8.41 0.29 6.57
CA ARG A 751 9.13 -0.39 7.66
C ARG A 751 9.44 0.50 8.86
N ASN A 752 9.13 1.79 8.82
CA ASN A 752 9.34 2.70 9.93
C ASN A 752 8.07 2.79 10.78
N PHE A 753 8.23 2.72 12.10
CA PHE A 753 7.08 2.73 13.00
C PHE A 753 6.20 3.99 12.89
N MET A 754 6.79 5.13 12.51
CA MET A 754 6.09 6.41 12.30
C MET A 754 5.06 6.38 11.17
N TYR A 755 5.22 5.48 10.19
CA TYR A 755 4.31 5.36 9.06
C TYR A 755 2.88 5.07 9.53
N LYS A 756 2.68 3.96 10.27
CA LYS A 756 1.35 3.62 10.83
C LYS A 756 1.02 4.44 12.09
N TRP A 757 2.02 4.92 12.83
CA TRP A 757 1.81 5.63 14.10
C TRP A 757 1.50 7.11 13.96
N HIS A 758 1.84 7.77 12.84
CA HIS A 758 1.67 9.22 12.72
C HIS A 758 1.13 9.66 11.35
N VAL A 759 1.67 9.13 10.25
CA VAL A 759 1.32 9.58 8.89
C VAL A 759 -0.17 9.37 8.58
N GLN A 760 -0.70 8.18 8.89
CA GLN A 760 -2.06 7.81 8.52
C GLN A 760 -3.14 8.37 9.47
N ASN A 761 -2.74 8.91 10.63
CA ASN A 761 -3.64 9.17 11.76
C ASN A 761 -4.36 10.52 11.71
N SER A 762 -5.50 10.62 12.39
CA SER A 762 -6.40 11.79 12.29
C SER A 762 -5.80 13.12 12.74
N LEU A 763 -4.79 13.14 13.64
CA LEU A 763 -4.13 14.38 14.08
C LEU A 763 -3.31 15.04 12.97
N THR A 764 -2.87 14.28 11.96
CA THR A 764 -2.14 14.83 10.80
C THR A 764 -3.06 15.25 9.66
N LYS A 765 -4.37 15.35 9.90
CA LYS A 765 -5.41 15.65 8.90
C LYS A 765 -6.12 16.97 9.20
N ASN A 766 -6.84 17.52 8.23
CA ASN A 766 -7.57 18.79 8.35
C ASN A 766 -9.04 18.56 8.73
N MET A 767 -9.30 17.95 9.88
CA MET A 767 -10.64 17.49 10.31
C MET A 767 -10.98 17.91 11.74
N VAL A 768 -12.16 17.51 12.25
CA VAL A 768 -12.41 17.55 13.70
C VAL A 768 -11.79 16.31 14.33
N ASN A 769 -11.01 16.50 15.40
CA ASN A 769 -10.44 15.45 16.24
C ASN A 769 -11.17 15.37 17.59
N VAL A 770 -11.12 14.19 18.22
CA VAL A 770 -11.77 13.88 19.49
C VAL A 770 -10.73 13.32 20.47
N ASP A 771 -10.54 13.97 21.62
CA ASP A 771 -9.67 13.52 22.71
C ASP A 771 -8.21 13.16 22.32
N ASP A 772 -7.63 13.84 21.33
CA ASP A 772 -6.27 13.58 20.81
C ASP A 772 -6.10 12.13 20.25
N LYS A 773 -7.19 11.56 19.74
CA LYS A 773 -7.28 10.17 19.25
C LYS A 773 -7.37 10.09 17.74
N MET A 774 -7.20 8.87 17.25
CA MET A 774 -7.40 8.47 15.87
C MET A 774 -8.83 7.95 15.68
N GLN A 775 -9.45 8.34 14.57
CA GLN A 775 -10.73 7.82 14.13
C GLN A 775 -10.57 6.34 13.73
N LEU A 776 -11.43 5.44 14.20
CA LEU A 776 -11.46 4.07 13.66
C LEU A 776 -12.24 4.02 12.34
N PRO A 777 -11.87 3.13 11.40
CA PRO A 777 -12.51 3.04 10.10
C PRO A 777 -14.00 2.72 10.25
N ALA A 778 -14.85 3.45 9.52
CA ALA A 778 -16.30 3.28 9.53
C ALA A 778 -16.91 3.67 8.18
N ASP A 779 -18.04 3.06 7.82
CA ASP A 779 -18.81 3.51 6.66
C ASP A 779 -19.37 4.92 6.89
N SER A 780 -19.56 5.67 5.81
CA SER A 780 -20.00 7.06 5.87
C SER A 780 -20.87 7.43 4.68
N THR A 781 -21.53 8.57 4.73
CA THR A 781 -22.55 8.92 3.74
C THR A 781 -22.46 10.37 3.32
N ARG A 782 -22.49 10.60 2.01
CA ARG A 782 -22.70 11.92 1.42
C ARG A 782 -24.19 12.30 1.50
N THR A 783 -24.53 13.23 2.39
CA THR A 783 -25.90 13.69 2.67
C THR A 783 -26.31 14.95 1.89
N LEU A 784 -25.34 15.67 1.33
CA LEU A 784 -25.56 16.80 0.41
C LEU A 784 -24.52 16.79 -0.70
N PHE A 785 -24.95 17.11 -1.91
CA PHE A 785 -24.07 17.51 -3.00
C PHE A 785 -24.83 18.47 -3.91
N HIS A 786 -24.34 19.70 -4.03
CA HIS A 786 -25.00 20.77 -4.77
C HIS A 786 -24.00 21.50 -5.65
N THR A 787 -24.41 21.72 -6.89
CA THR A 787 -23.64 22.47 -7.89
C THR A 787 -24.44 23.70 -8.29
N GLY A 788 -24.00 24.85 -7.79
CA GLY A 788 -24.68 26.12 -7.91
C GLY A 788 -23.97 27.16 -8.76
N ARG A 789 -24.55 28.37 -8.81
CA ARG A 789 -23.95 29.53 -9.49
C ARG A 789 -23.18 30.45 -8.54
N ALA A 790 -23.57 30.49 -7.27
CA ALA A 790 -22.92 31.29 -6.24
C ALA A 790 -22.32 30.42 -5.13
N LEU A 791 -22.86 29.22 -4.92
CA LEU A 791 -22.46 28.30 -3.87
C LEU A 791 -22.44 26.86 -4.36
N GLN A 792 -21.37 26.15 -4.06
CA GLN A 792 -21.22 24.73 -4.27
C GLN A 792 -21.13 24.10 -2.90
N ALA A 793 -21.80 22.97 -2.66
CA ALA A 793 -21.86 22.40 -1.32
C ALA A 793 -21.80 20.89 -1.30
N ALA A 794 -21.20 20.34 -0.25
CA ALA A 794 -21.22 18.92 0.06
C ALA A 794 -21.34 18.71 1.57
N ALA A 795 -22.02 17.65 2.00
CA ALA A 795 -22.07 17.25 3.40
C ALA A 795 -21.77 15.76 3.53
N ILE A 796 -20.91 15.43 4.49
CA ILE A 796 -20.54 14.06 4.84
C ILE A 796 -20.93 13.80 6.29
N ASP A 797 -21.54 12.64 6.52
CA ASP A 797 -21.91 12.12 7.83
C ASP A 797 -21.17 10.81 8.10
N THR A 798 -20.62 10.67 9.31
CA THR A 798 -20.06 9.42 9.81
C THR A 798 -20.37 9.26 11.29
N THR A 799 -20.42 8.01 11.76
CA THR A 799 -20.49 7.67 13.18
C THR A 799 -19.48 6.57 13.44
N CYS A 800 -18.47 6.87 14.24
CA CYS A 800 -17.32 5.98 14.43
C CYS A 800 -16.80 6.05 15.86
N THR A 801 -16.17 4.96 16.31
CA THR A 801 -15.40 4.94 17.55
C THR A 801 -14.05 5.64 17.32
N TRP A 802 -13.53 6.29 18.35
CA TRP A 802 -12.20 6.88 18.37
C TRP A 802 -11.33 6.14 19.39
N ALA A 803 -10.05 5.95 19.08
CA ALA A 803 -9.10 5.26 19.94
C ALA A 803 -7.71 5.89 19.78
N TYR A 804 -6.86 5.73 20.79
CA TYR A 804 -5.44 5.95 20.55
C TYR A 804 -4.96 4.98 19.45
N PRO A 805 -4.03 5.43 18.58
CA PRO A 805 -3.54 4.60 17.49
C PRO A 805 -2.87 3.31 18.01
N PRO A 806 -2.57 2.33 17.12
CA PRO A 806 -1.90 1.09 17.49
C PRO A 806 -0.51 1.34 18.08
N TYR A 807 -0.27 1.12 19.40
CA TYR A 807 0.92 1.65 20.10
C TYR A 807 2.23 1.43 19.33
N CYS A 808 2.92 2.52 18.97
CA CYS A 808 4.13 2.50 18.14
C CYS A 808 4.00 1.83 16.76
N GLY A 809 2.84 1.94 16.10
CA GLY A 809 2.61 1.49 14.73
C GLY A 809 2.03 0.07 14.65
N MET A 810 2.26 -0.63 13.55
CA MET A 810 1.79 -2.01 13.38
C MET A 810 2.82 -3.03 13.84
N ASP A 811 2.39 -4.28 13.99
CA ASP A 811 3.31 -5.39 14.22
C ASP A 811 4.04 -5.69 12.91
N TYR A 812 5.34 -5.43 12.88
CA TYR A 812 6.15 -5.62 11.68
C TYR A 812 6.81 -6.99 11.70
N ASP A 813 6.65 -7.71 10.62
CA ASP A 813 7.22 -9.01 10.29
C ASP A 813 8.63 -9.30 10.79
N ASP A 814 9.55 -8.42 10.43
CA ASP A 814 10.97 -8.50 10.75
C ASP A 814 11.27 -8.15 12.23
N SER A 815 10.29 -7.70 13.01
CA SER A 815 10.41 -7.40 14.43
C SER A 815 9.16 -7.75 15.24
N ALA A 816 8.47 -8.82 14.89
CA ALA A 816 7.14 -9.04 15.42
C ALA A 816 7.15 -9.23 16.95
N GLY A 817 6.31 -8.47 17.65
CA GLY A 817 6.27 -8.37 19.11
C GLY A 817 7.51 -7.73 19.80
N ASP A 818 8.52 -7.27 19.07
CA ASP A 818 9.75 -6.66 19.60
C ASP A 818 9.96 -5.23 19.07
N PHE A 819 9.26 -4.27 19.68
CA PHE A 819 9.42 -2.86 19.33
C PHE A 819 10.84 -2.33 19.58
N ALA A 820 11.57 -2.85 20.57
CA ALA A 820 12.95 -2.44 20.81
C ALA A 820 13.86 -2.80 19.63
N LYS A 821 13.61 -3.93 18.95
CA LYS A 821 14.27 -4.26 17.69
C LYS A 821 13.90 -3.28 16.58
N ARG A 822 12.64 -2.88 16.46
CA ARG A 822 12.20 -1.86 15.49
C ARG A 822 12.94 -0.53 15.67
N LEU A 823 13.03 -0.04 16.91
CA LEU A 823 13.77 1.18 17.24
C LEU A 823 15.25 1.11 16.88
N ARG A 824 15.91 -0.04 17.13
CA ARG A 824 17.30 -0.27 16.72
C ARG A 824 17.46 -0.24 15.20
N MET A 825 16.52 -0.83 14.47
CA MET A 825 16.54 -0.85 13.00
C MET A 825 16.28 0.54 12.40
N ASN A 826 15.41 1.35 13.02
CA ASN A 826 15.13 2.70 12.54
C ASN A 826 16.17 3.75 13.02
N TYR A 827 17.12 3.37 13.87
CA TYR A 827 18.06 4.27 14.55
C TYR A 827 17.36 5.41 15.30
N LEU A 828 16.37 5.07 16.14
CA LEU A 828 15.58 6.03 16.92
C LEU A 828 15.56 5.67 18.41
N SER A 829 15.61 6.67 19.29
CA SER A 829 15.41 6.51 20.74
C SER A 829 14.03 7.02 21.15
N PHE A 830 13.15 6.15 21.63
CA PHE A 830 11.79 6.54 22.01
C PHE A 830 11.48 6.12 23.46
N PRO A 831 10.81 6.97 24.27
CA PRO A 831 10.39 6.61 25.62
C PRO A 831 9.24 5.59 25.57
N VAL A 832 9.58 4.30 25.63
CA VAL A 832 8.60 3.20 25.63
C VAL A 832 7.86 3.15 26.97
N ASP A 833 6.54 3.17 26.91
CA ASP A 833 5.65 2.96 28.03
C ASP A 833 5.41 1.45 28.22
N PRO A 834 5.85 0.84 29.34
CA PRO A 834 5.70 -0.59 29.56
C PRO A 834 4.26 -1.04 29.81
N ASP A 835 3.33 -0.12 30.10
CA ASP A 835 1.92 -0.44 30.36
C ASP A 835 1.09 -0.53 29.06
N LEU A 836 1.65 -0.09 27.92
CA LEU A 836 1.00 -0.14 26.61
C LEU A 836 1.49 -1.35 25.80
N THR A 837 0.57 -1.96 25.05
CA THR A 837 0.88 -3.12 24.19
C THR A 837 1.23 -2.63 22.80
N TYR A 838 2.45 -2.92 22.33
CA TYR A 838 2.90 -2.67 20.96
C TYR A 838 1.89 -3.17 19.93
N ALA A 839 1.61 -2.35 18.91
CA ALA A 839 0.67 -2.61 17.83
C ALA A 839 -0.82 -2.77 18.21
N ALA A 840 -1.20 -2.41 19.44
CA ALA A 840 -2.59 -2.45 19.90
C ALA A 840 -3.18 -1.04 20.07
N THR A 841 -4.43 -0.85 19.65
CA THR A 841 -5.20 0.36 19.97
C THR A 841 -5.61 0.37 21.44
N SER A 842 -5.94 1.53 21.99
CA SER A 842 -6.45 1.66 23.36
C SER A 842 -7.34 2.88 23.56
N GLY A 843 -8.05 2.93 24.70
CA GLY A 843 -8.75 4.14 25.14
C GLY A 843 -10.01 4.46 24.32
N GLU A 844 -10.73 3.45 23.86
CA GLU A 844 -11.88 3.59 22.97
C GLU A 844 -12.97 4.50 23.53
N THR A 845 -13.50 5.37 22.69
CA THR A 845 -14.73 6.14 22.95
C THR A 845 -15.98 5.28 22.68
N GLU A 846 -17.14 5.82 23.02
CA GLU A 846 -18.37 5.42 22.35
C GLU A 846 -18.36 5.92 20.89
N PRO A 847 -19.26 5.43 20.02
CA PRO A 847 -19.39 5.98 18.68
C PRO A 847 -19.75 7.48 18.72
N ILE A 848 -18.95 8.30 18.04
CA ILE A 848 -19.14 9.75 17.92
C ILE A 848 -19.69 10.04 16.53
N ARG A 849 -20.82 10.75 16.48
CA ARG A 849 -21.35 11.27 15.22
C ARG A 849 -20.56 12.51 14.81
N GLN A 850 -20.11 12.55 13.57
CA GLN A 850 -19.46 13.69 12.95
C GLN A 850 -20.15 14.03 11.63
N ARG A 851 -20.42 15.32 11.43
CA ARG A 851 -20.89 15.86 10.16
C ARG A 851 -20.04 17.07 9.79
N ARG A 852 -19.54 17.06 8.56
CA ARG A 852 -18.92 18.22 7.93
C ARG A 852 -19.73 18.67 6.74
N VAL A 853 -20.09 19.95 6.71
CA VAL A 853 -20.68 20.61 5.53
C VAL A 853 -19.66 21.60 4.98
N MET A 854 -19.19 21.34 3.75
CA MET A 854 -18.31 22.24 3.01
C MET A 854 -19.12 23.06 2.02
N ALA A 855 -18.89 24.37 2.01
CA ALA A 855 -19.47 25.31 1.06
C ALA A 855 -18.37 26.10 0.36
N VAL A 856 -18.27 26.01 -0.96
CA VAL A 856 -17.28 26.71 -1.78
C VAL A 856 -17.95 27.86 -2.52
N THR A 857 -17.48 29.08 -2.26
CA THR A 857 -17.90 30.30 -2.97
C THR A 857 -16.90 30.62 -4.08
N ASP A 858 -17.02 31.80 -4.68
CA ASP A 858 -16.02 32.31 -5.61
C ASP A 858 -14.68 32.59 -4.90
N ASP A 859 -14.69 33.08 -3.66
CA ASP A 859 -13.50 33.68 -3.04
C ASP A 859 -12.95 32.92 -1.83
N TYR A 860 -13.79 32.12 -1.17
CA TYR A 860 -13.45 31.41 0.06
C TYR A 860 -14.28 30.12 0.25
N ILE A 861 -13.85 29.28 1.18
CA ILE A 861 -14.53 28.05 1.63
C ILE A 861 -15.11 28.29 3.02
N VAL A 862 -16.29 27.74 3.31
CA VAL A 862 -16.85 27.66 4.67
C VAL A 862 -17.04 26.21 5.05
N LEU A 863 -16.57 25.84 6.23
CA LEU A 863 -16.84 24.56 6.85
C LEU A 863 -17.76 24.76 8.06
N PHE A 864 -18.84 23.98 8.09
CA PHE A 864 -19.65 23.78 9.29
C PHE A 864 -19.42 22.37 9.79
N ASP A 865 -18.81 22.27 10.97
CA ASP A 865 -18.53 20.99 11.62
C ASP A 865 -19.45 20.80 12.81
N LEU A 866 -20.00 19.60 12.94
CA LEU A 866 -20.88 19.19 14.01
C LEU A 866 -20.43 17.83 14.53
N VAL A 867 -20.21 17.76 15.84
CA VAL A 867 -19.79 16.51 16.51
C VAL A 867 -20.63 16.28 17.75
N GLN A 868 -20.97 15.01 18.01
CA GLN A 868 -21.80 14.62 19.14
C GLN A 868 -21.50 13.19 19.60
N GLY A 869 -21.21 13.05 20.90
CA GLY A 869 -21.10 11.78 21.61
C GLY A 869 -22.23 11.58 22.62
N GLU A 870 -22.08 10.56 23.47
CA GLU A 870 -22.96 10.29 24.61
C GLU A 870 -22.42 10.93 25.90
N ARG A 871 -21.08 11.04 26.02
CA ARG A 871 -20.38 11.69 27.13
C ARG A 871 -19.61 12.92 26.64
N ALA A 872 -19.04 13.66 27.59
CA ALA A 872 -18.28 14.86 27.27
C ALA A 872 -16.90 14.50 26.74
N HIS A 873 -16.52 15.11 25.63
CA HIS A 873 -15.23 14.95 24.94
C HIS A 873 -14.58 16.30 24.67
N GLN A 874 -13.26 16.28 24.51
CA GLN A 874 -12.52 17.42 24.00
C GLN A 874 -12.55 17.39 22.47
N TYR A 875 -13.17 18.39 21.85
CA TYR A 875 -13.23 18.54 20.40
C TYR A 875 -12.34 19.67 19.91
N GLU A 876 -11.70 19.47 18.76
CA GLU A 876 -10.93 20.51 18.08
C GLU A 876 -10.87 20.32 16.56
N THR A 877 -10.73 21.42 15.82
CA THR A 877 -10.42 21.36 14.38
C THR A 877 -8.92 21.49 14.18
N THR A 878 -8.31 20.57 13.44
CA THR A 878 -6.88 20.53 13.15
C THR A 878 -6.59 21.00 11.72
N TRP A 879 -5.39 21.53 11.50
CA TRP A 879 -4.94 22.10 10.23
C TRP A 879 -3.44 21.85 10.02
N GLN A 880 -3.06 21.57 8.78
CA GLN A 880 -1.69 21.25 8.35
C GLN A 880 -1.23 22.25 7.29
N PHE A 881 -0.58 23.34 7.71
CA PHE A 881 -0.19 24.43 6.81
C PHE A 881 1.27 24.84 6.98
N LYS A 882 1.89 25.30 5.89
CA LYS A 882 3.22 25.93 5.91
C LYS A 882 3.13 27.44 6.06
N GLY A 883 4.21 28.10 6.49
CA GLY A 883 4.29 29.55 6.37
C GLY A 883 3.51 30.35 7.41
N PHE A 884 3.32 29.84 8.63
CA PHE A 884 2.59 30.56 9.68
C PHE A 884 3.18 31.96 9.93
N ARG A 885 2.33 32.99 9.84
CA ARG A 885 2.73 34.40 10.03
C ARG A 885 2.17 35.02 11.30
N GLY A 886 1.11 34.45 11.88
CA GLY A 886 0.57 34.91 13.15
C GLY A 886 -0.91 34.63 13.34
N LEU A 887 -1.36 34.82 14.59
CA LEU A 887 -2.75 34.67 15.03
C LEU A 887 -3.26 36.01 15.57
N THR A 888 -4.39 36.48 15.05
CA THR A 888 -4.98 37.79 15.39
C THR A 888 -6.47 37.68 15.70
N GLY A 889 -6.99 38.58 16.56
CA GLY A 889 -8.42 38.68 16.85
C GLY A 889 -9.18 39.46 15.77
N VAL A 890 -10.46 39.16 15.56
CA VAL A 890 -11.31 39.79 14.53
C VAL A 890 -12.40 40.64 15.18
N GLY A 891 -12.23 41.98 15.27
CA GLY A 891 -13.29 42.90 15.73
C GLY A 891 -12.96 44.41 15.87
N GLY A 892 -13.84 45.27 15.33
CA GLY A 892 -13.87 46.76 15.46
C GLY A 892 -13.91 47.49 14.09
N ASP A 893 -14.67 48.59 13.93
CA ASP A 893 -14.68 49.39 12.69
C ASP A 893 -13.24 49.80 12.30
N MET A 894 -12.79 49.38 11.11
CA MET A 894 -11.46 49.67 10.61
C MET A 894 -11.45 51.02 9.89
N ASP A 895 -10.96 52.06 10.55
CA ASP A 895 -10.39 53.21 9.83
C ASP A 895 -8.98 52.81 9.40
N GLY A 896 -8.71 52.86 8.09
CA GLY A 896 -7.40 52.86 7.41
C GLY A 896 -6.21 52.13 8.09
N ASP A 897 -5.57 51.25 7.33
CA ASP A 897 -4.20 50.78 7.61
C ASP A 897 -4.06 49.69 8.71
N GLY A 898 -4.87 48.63 8.59
CA GLY A 898 -4.37 47.24 8.59
C GLY A 898 -3.80 46.57 9.86
N GLU A 899 -3.64 47.25 10.99
CA GLU A 899 -3.17 46.63 12.25
C GLU A 899 -4.03 47.09 13.43
N GLY A 900 -5.11 46.34 13.72
CA GLY A 900 -5.86 46.50 14.97
C GLY A 900 -5.27 45.61 16.04
N ASP A 901 -4.83 46.18 17.16
CA ASP A 901 -4.44 45.45 18.37
C ASP A 901 -5.54 44.45 18.74
N GLY A 902 -5.25 43.16 18.57
CA GLY A 902 -6.22 42.07 18.63
C GLY A 902 -6.89 41.98 20.00
N VAL A 903 -8.10 42.54 20.12
CA VAL A 903 -8.94 42.32 21.30
C VAL A 903 -9.37 40.85 21.31
N GLY A 904 -8.73 40.04 22.16
CA GLY A 904 -9.19 38.69 22.48
C GLY A 904 -8.21 37.54 22.24
N VAL A 905 -7.03 37.73 21.66
CA VAL A 905 -5.99 36.68 21.57
C VAL A 905 -4.93 36.89 22.65
N THR A 906 -4.59 35.86 23.41
CA THR A 906 -3.58 35.94 24.47
C THR A 906 -2.73 34.68 24.46
N ALA A 907 -1.42 34.81 24.20
CA ALA A 907 -0.48 33.71 24.36
C ALA A 907 -0.46 33.26 25.83
N THR A 908 -0.68 31.97 26.08
CA THR A 908 -0.77 31.39 27.43
C THR A 908 0.49 30.64 27.84
N GLY A 909 1.34 30.24 26.90
CA GLY A 909 2.60 29.56 27.19
C GLY A 909 3.10 28.73 26.01
N HIS A 910 4.16 27.97 26.28
CA HIS A 910 4.80 27.02 25.36
C HIS A 910 4.92 25.65 26.03
N THR A 911 4.78 24.58 25.26
CA THR A 911 5.08 23.20 25.66
C THR A 911 5.97 22.53 24.63
N ASP A 912 6.90 21.69 25.10
CA ASP A 912 7.85 20.93 24.27
C ASP A 912 7.11 20.03 23.26
N GLN A 913 6.00 19.43 23.69
CA GLN A 913 5.11 18.57 22.89
C GLN A 913 3.65 19.02 23.03
N TYR A 914 2.79 18.64 22.07
CA TYR A 914 1.35 18.93 22.12
C TYR A 914 0.64 18.17 23.25
N THR A 915 0.99 16.91 23.45
CA THR A 915 0.53 16.08 24.57
C THR A 915 1.68 15.20 25.07
N THR A 916 1.63 14.81 26.34
CA THR A 916 2.56 13.85 26.97
C THR A 916 1.89 12.50 27.22
N GLU A 917 0.70 12.27 26.66
CA GLU A 917 0.02 10.97 26.71
C GLU A 917 0.77 9.96 25.85
N SER A 918 1.37 8.95 26.48
CA SER A 918 2.19 7.92 25.83
C SER A 918 1.45 7.22 24.68
N ALA A 919 0.14 7.02 24.79
CA ALA A 919 -0.65 6.33 23.77
C ALA A 919 -0.98 7.21 22.54
N SER A 920 -0.85 8.53 22.63
CA SER A 920 -1.20 9.45 21.53
C SER A 920 0.00 9.69 20.61
N ASP A 921 -0.26 9.74 19.30
CA ASP A 921 0.72 10.19 18.31
C ASP A 921 0.94 11.71 18.33
N GLY A 922 0.08 12.45 19.05
CA GLY A 922 0.24 13.88 19.29
C GLY A 922 1.55 14.25 19.99
N GLN A 923 2.21 13.30 20.66
CA GLN A 923 3.56 13.47 21.20
C GLN A 923 4.60 13.86 20.14
N MET A 924 4.35 13.53 18.87
CA MET A 924 5.23 13.84 17.74
C MET A 924 5.10 15.30 17.27
N ILE A 925 4.05 15.99 17.72
CA ILE A 925 3.85 17.42 17.45
C ILE A 925 4.64 18.18 18.52
N THR A 926 5.67 18.91 18.09
CA THR A 926 6.66 19.55 18.98
C THR A 926 6.62 21.07 18.88
N ASP A 927 7.29 21.77 19.80
CA ASP A 927 7.39 23.24 19.80
C ASP A 927 6.03 23.95 19.78
N CYS A 928 5.18 23.63 20.76
CA CYS A 928 3.78 24.02 20.78
C CYS A 928 3.57 25.35 21.53
N THR A 929 3.16 26.39 20.81
CA THR A 929 2.73 27.66 21.40
C THR A 929 1.23 27.71 21.57
N TRP A 930 0.76 28.01 22.78
CA TRP A 930 -0.65 28.01 23.15
C TRP A 930 -1.23 29.43 23.27
N TYR A 931 -2.48 29.58 22.86
CA TYR A 931 -3.24 30.81 22.88
C TYR A 931 -4.63 30.59 23.47
N ARG A 932 -5.09 31.54 24.30
CA ARG A 932 -6.51 31.68 24.64
C ARG A 932 -7.12 32.73 23.73
N VAL A 933 -8.26 32.40 23.11
CA VAL A 933 -8.93 33.25 22.15
C VAL A 933 -10.39 33.48 22.55
N ALA A 934 -10.78 34.75 22.66
CA ALA A 934 -12.15 35.20 22.86
C ALA A 934 -12.64 35.97 21.62
N GLY A 935 -13.78 35.57 21.07
CA GLY A 935 -14.33 36.08 19.82
C GLY A 935 -13.89 35.27 18.61
N ALA A 936 -13.95 35.90 17.43
CA ALA A 936 -13.43 35.32 16.20
C ALA A 936 -11.94 35.62 16.04
N SER A 937 -11.22 34.75 15.35
CA SER A 937 -9.77 34.91 15.11
C SER A 937 -9.41 34.63 13.66
N ARG A 938 -8.20 35.05 13.28
CA ARG A 938 -7.60 34.81 11.98
C ARG A 938 -6.15 34.35 12.16
N ALA A 939 -5.84 33.14 11.72
CA ALA A 939 -4.49 32.66 11.52
C ALA A 939 -4.09 32.88 10.05
N SER A 940 -2.92 33.46 9.81
CA SER A 940 -2.42 33.77 8.46
C SER A 940 -1.21 32.91 8.11
N PHE A 941 -1.22 32.37 6.89
CA PHE A 941 -0.19 31.47 6.36
C PHE A 941 0.27 31.97 4.98
N ARG A 942 1.57 31.80 4.68
CA ARG A 942 2.18 32.15 3.39
C ARG A 942 3.08 31.00 2.93
N ASN A 943 2.53 30.13 2.10
CA ASN A 943 3.27 29.04 1.49
C ASN A 943 3.99 29.56 0.24
N GLU A 944 5.28 29.26 0.13
CA GLU A 944 6.14 29.66 -0.98
C GLU A 944 6.47 28.43 -1.81
N PHE A 945 6.29 28.54 -3.12
CA PHE A 945 6.58 27.50 -4.09
C PHE A 945 7.67 28.00 -5.03
N THR A 946 8.85 27.40 -4.94
CA THR A 946 9.98 27.73 -5.82
C THR A 946 10.03 26.83 -7.05
N ALA A 947 10.77 27.23 -8.09
CA ALA A 947 11.02 26.35 -9.24
C ALA A 947 11.89 25.15 -8.85
N ASP A 948 12.75 25.34 -7.84
CA ASP A 948 13.67 24.34 -7.29
C ASP A 948 12.97 23.40 -6.29
N GLU A 949 11.75 23.71 -5.82
CA GLU A 949 10.89 22.81 -5.02
C GLU A 949 10.36 21.59 -5.79
N TYR A 950 10.75 21.46 -7.06
CA TYR A 950 10.64 20.22 -7.82
C TYR A 950 11.74 19.19 -7.51
N GLU A 951 12.78 19.59 -6.78
CA GLU A 951 13.91 18.70 -6.50
C GLU A 951 13.53 17.63 -5.46
N PRO A 952 13.97 16.38 -5.67
CA PRO A 952 13.69 15.28 -4.78
C PRO A 952 14.19 15.49 -3.34
N GLU A 953 15.08 16.44 -3.06
CA GLU A 953 15.47 16.74 -1.69
C GLU A 953 14.35 17.39 -0.85
N LEU A 954 13.27 17.89 -1.46
CA LEU A 954 12.12 18.50 -0.80
C LEU A 954 10.90 17.56 -0.66
N ARG A 955 11.09 16.26 -0.91
CA ARG A 955 10.09 15.17 -0.86
C ARG A 955 9.27 15.04 0.44
N SER A 956 9.59 15.80 1.48
CA SER A 956 8.99 15.69 2.81
C SER A 956 7.53 16.15 2.90
N ASP A 957 7.02 16.95 1.94
CA ASP A 957 5.67 17.51 2.00
C ASP A 957 4.65 16.87 1.03
N ARG A 958 5.13 16.00 0.13
CA ARG A 958 4.36 15.18 -0.82
C ARG A 958 3.36 15.97 -1.69
N SER A 959 3.57 17.28 -1.87
CA SER A 959 2.77 18.10 -2.80
C SER A 959 3.61 18.41 -4.04
N PHE A 960 3.14 17.95 -5.20
CA PHE A 960 3.93 17.96 -6.43
C PHE A 960 3.26 18.79 -7.53
N TYR A 961 4.06 19.11 -8.54
CA TYR A 961 3.62 19.76 -9.77
C TYR A 961 3.13 21.22 -9.60
N ASN A 962 3.41 21.85 -8.46
CA ASN A 962 2.98 23.20 -8.12
C ASN A 962 3.61 24.26 -9.05
N GLU A 963 2.82 25.24 -9.48
CA GLU A 963 3.36 26.39 -10.21
C GLU A 963 4.20 27.27 -9.26
N PRO A 964 5.38 27.78 -9.67
CA PRO A 964 6.17 28.68 -8.84
C PRO A 964 5.38 29.94 -8.44
N GLY A 965 5.52 30.37 -7.19
CA GLY A 965 4.90 31.57 -6.64
C GLY A 965 4.43 31.39 -5.19
N VAL A 966 3.46 32.18 -4.77
CA VAL A 966 3.00 32.19 -3.37
C VAL A 966 1.53 31.80 -3.31
N LEU A 967 1.15 31.02 -2.29
CA LEU A 967 -0.23 30.83 -1.89
C LEU A 967 -0.38 31.29 -0.44
N ASN A 968 -1.01 32.45 -0.26
CA ASN A 968 -1.42 32.90 1.06
C ASN A 968 -2.73 32.21 1.44
N THR A 969 -2.91 31.94 2.73
CA THR A 969 -4.15 31.40 3.26
C THR A 969 -4.48 32.05 4.60
N ASP A 970 -5.67 32.65 4.68
CA ASP A 970 -6.23 33.12 5.95
C ASP A 970 -7.29 32.11 6.44
N VAL A 971 -7.12 31.63 7.67
CA VAL A 971 -8.04 30.71 8.37
C VAL A 971 -8.78 31.51 9.43
N TYR A 972 -10.08 31.70 9.25
CA TYR A 972 -10.93 32.41 10.20
C TYR A 972 -11.74 31.43 11.04
N THR A 973 -11.50 31.43 12.36
CA THR A 973 -12.40 30.75 13.31
C THR A 973 -13.55 31.70 13.67
N ALA A 974 -14.74 31.45 13.13
CA ALA A 974 -15.91 32.27 13.39
C ALA A 974 -16.72 31.79 14.61
N TRP A 975 -16.68 30.48 14.90
CA TRP A 975 -17.33 29.82 16.02
C TRP A 975 -16.52 28.57 16.43
N PRO A 976 -16.42 28.22 17.74
CA PRO A 976 -17.03 28.87 18.90
C PRO A 976 -16.33 30.19 19.29
N LYS A 977 -17.01 31.02 20.10
CA LYS A 977 -16.50 32.34 20.52
C LYS A 977 -15.46 32.29 21.66
N SER A 978 -15.15 31.10 22.18
CA SER A 978 -14.14 30.90 23.20
C SER A 978 -13.38 29.63 22.85
N THR A 979 -12.09 29.76 22.56
CA THR A 979 -11.24 28.65 22.12
C THR A 979 -9.88 28.71 22.82
N THR A 980 -9.27 27.54 22.92
CA THR A 980 -7.83 27.39 23.11
C THR A 980 -7.26 27.04 21.75
N GLN A 981 -6.19 27.69 21.31
CA GLN A 981 -5.57 27.40 20.02
C GLN A 981 -4.10 27.10 20.21
N VAL A 982 -3.56 26.21 19.38
CA VAL A 982 -2.15 25.82 19.43
C VAL A 982 -1.55 25.83 18.04
N VAL A 983 -0.30 26.24 17.96
CA VAL A 983 0.54 26.09 16.77
C VAL A 983 1.79 25.33 17.18
N GLY A 984 2.09 24.22 16.51
CA GLY A 984 3.27 23.40 16.73
C GLY A 984 3.88 22.89 15.41
N ASN A 985 5.04 22.26 15.49
CA ASN A 985 5.72 21.59 14.39
C ASN A 985 5.18 20.17 14.22
N THR A 986 4.68 19.86 13.02
CA THR A 986 4.35 18.48 12.64
C THR A 986 5.66 17.69 12.49
N ALA A 987 5.69 16.42 12.91
CA ALA A 987 6.87 15.59 12.70
C ALA A 987 7.10 15.37 11.21
N MET A 988 8.29 15.72 10.73
CA MET A 988 8.69 15.63 9.33
C MET A 988 9.94 14.75 9.20
N TYR A 989 10.05 14.03 8.09
CA TYR A 989 11.30 13.37 7.70
C TYR A 989 11.84 14.10 6.47
N PHE A 990 12.99 14.75 6.62
CA PHE A 990 13.67 15.42 5.51
C PHE A 990 14.57 14.38 4.84
N GLY A 991 14.19 13.90 3.65
CA GLY A 991 14.86 12.81 2.92
C GLY A 991 13.98 11.56 2.72
N TRP A 992 14.61 10.43 2.38
CA TRP A 992 14.05 9.07 2.39
C TRP A 992 14.47 8.28 3.62
N ALA A 993 13.48 7.93 4.44
CA ALA A 993 13.72 7.12 5.62
C ALA A 993 14.40 5.76 5.32
N THR A 994 14.22 5.21 4.12
CA THR A 994 14.88 3.98 3.67
C THR A 994 16.36 4.17 3.29
N ASP A 995 16.73 5.38 2.88
CA ASP A 995 18.10 5.76 2.53
C ASP A 995 18.85 6.40 3.72
N TYR A 996 18.15 6.69 4.83
CA TYR A 996 18.68 7.27 6.06
C TYR A 996 19.45 8.60 5.86
N ASP A 997 19.01 9.39 4.89
CA ASP A 997 19.50 10.72 4.58
C ASP A 997 18.87 11.83 5.46
N GLY A 998 17.99 11.47 6.40
CA GLY A 998 17.39 12.40 7.37
C GLY A 998 18.07 12.49 8.74
N TYR A 999 17.46 13.21 9.69
CA TYR A 999 18.04 13.60 10.98
C TYR A 999 17.94 12.54 12.09
N ASN A 1000 18.24 11.29 11.74
CA ASN A 1000 18.39 10.19 12.70
C ASN A 1000 19.89 10.01 12.98
N VAL A 1001 20.38 10.61 14.06
CA VAL A 1001 21.82 10.68 14.36
C VAL A 1001 22.14 9.86 15.61
N PRO A 1002 22.62 8.61 15.47
CA PRO A 1002 23.20 7.85 16.57
C PRO A 1002 24.53 8.46 17.04
N PHE A 1003 24.68 8.62 18.34
CA PHE A 1003 25.94 9.04 18.95
C PHE A 1003 26.09 8.55 20.40
N ASP A 1004 27.33 8.40 20.83
CA ASP A 1004 27.68 8.22 22.24
C ASP A 1004 28.11 9.57 22.83
N TRP A 1005 27.83 9.78 24.11
CA TRP A 1005 28.25 10.98 24.82
C TRP A 1005 28.84 10.66 26.19
N ALA A 1006 29.78 11.49 26.65
CA ALA A 1006 30.36 11.36 27.98
C ALA A 1006 30.74 12.72 28.59
N VAL A 1007 30.69 12.78 29.92
CA VAL A 1007 31.25 13.88 30.72
C VAL A 1007 32.46 13.34 31.47
N LEU A 1008 33.64 13.91 31.22
CA LEU A 1008 34.91 13.48 31.81
C LEU A 1008 35.50 14.58 32.70
N GLY A 1009 36.12 14.18 33.80
CA GLY A 1009 36.92 15.05 34.66
C GLY A 1009 38.33 14.51 34.82
N ASP A 1010 39.31 15.36 35.12
CA ASP A 1010 40.64 14.90 35.49
C ASP A 1010 40.67 14.27 36.90
N GLY A 1011 41.50 13.23 37.06
CA GLY A 1011 41.67 12.51 38.33
C GLY A 1011 42.25 11.10 38.17
N THR A 1012 43.05 10.66 39.15
CA THR A 1012 43.58 9.29 39.22
C THR A 1012 42.63 8.33 39.93
N ALA A 1013 42.63 7.05 39.52
CA ALA A 1013 41.76 5.95 39.98
C ALA A 1013 41.73 5.66 41.50
N ASP A 1014 42.55 6.34 42.32
CA ASP A 1014 42.73 6.07 43.74
C ASP A 1014 41.60 6.65 44.64
N THR A 1015 40.59 7.30 44.06
CA THR A 1015 39.46 7.90 44.80
C THR A 1015 38.06 7.44 44.35
N VAL A 1016 37.94 6.34 43.59
CA VAL A 1016 36.68 5.97 42.92
C VAL A 1016 35.89 4.90 43.69
N ASP A 1017 34.60 5.16 43.94
CA ASP A 1017 33.59 4.13 44.23
C ASP A 1017 33.54 3.12 43.08
N ALA A 1018 33.21 1.85 43.36
CA ALA A 1018 33.44 0.68 42.51
C ALA A 1018 32.67 0.58 41.15
N GLY A 1019 32.41 1.69 40.45
CA GLY A 1019 31.64 1.72 39.20
C GLY A 1019 32.10 2.67 38.09
N ALA A 1020 33.03 3.62 38.30
CA ALA A 1020 33.48 4.53 37.23
C ALA A 1020 34.81 4.07 36.60
N GLY A 1021 34.79 3.79 35.30
CA GLY A 1021 35.95 3.38 34.52
C GLY A 1021 36.95 4.54 34.31
N VAL A 1022 38.24 4.21 34.26
CA VAL A 1022 39.30 5.13 33.83
C VAL A 1022 39.33 5.14 32.30
N VAL A 1023 39.25 6.32 31.68
CA VAL A 1023 39.22 6.46 30.21
C VAL A 1023 40.43 7.28 29.77
N GLY A 1024 41.52 6.61 29.37
CA GLY A 1024 42.77 7.27 28.96
C GLY A 1024 43.69 7.72 30.11
N GLU A 1025 44.83 8.33 29.78
CA GLU A 1025 45.81 8.80 30.78
C GLU A 1025 45.27 10.02 31.56
N GLY A 1026 44.78 9.78 32.79
CA GLY A 1026 44.50 10.84 33.77
C GLY A 1026 43.07 11.40 33.81
N MET A 1027 42.13 10.82 33.05
CA MET A 1027 40.71 11.20 33.07
C MET A 1027 39.82 10.11 33.68
N ARG A 1028 38.80 10.54 34.42
CA ARG A 1028 37.71 9.71 34.93
C ARG A 1028 36.38 10.09 34.27
N GLU A 1029 35.52 9.11 34.07
CA GLU A 1029 34.18 9.31 33.54
C GLU A 1029 33.19 9.66 34.67
N LEU A 1030 32.44 10.74 34.50
CA LEU A 1030 31.47 11.24 35.47
C LEU A 1030 30.03 10.86 35.08
N ALA A 1031 29.75 10.82 33.78
CA ALA A 1031 28.53 10.28 33.18
C ALA A 1031 28.81 9.88 31.73
N HIS A 1032 28.03 8.94 31.21
CA HIS A 1032 28.02 8.58 29.80
C HIS A 1032 26.61 8.13 29.41
N GLY A 1033 26.34 8.12 28.11
CA GLY A 1033 25.13 7.58 27.53
C GLY A 1033 25.30 7.35 26.03
N SER A 1034 24.28 6.76 25.43
CA SER A 1034 24.17 6.53 23.99
C SER A 1034 22.77 6.90 23.57
N LEU A 1035 22.64 7.70 22.51
CA LEU A 1035 21.37 8.21 22.04
C LEU A 1035 21.28 8.07 20.53
N ASN A 1036 20.20 7.48 20.07
CA ASN A 1036 19.75 7.60 18.69
C ASN A 1036 18.93 8.89 18.58
N GLY A 1037 19.61 10.01 18.31
CA GLY A 1037 19.01 11.33 18.27
C GLY A 1037 18.04 11.48 17.09
N TRP A 1038 16.88 12.07 17.36
CA TRP A 1038 15.84 12.44 16.37
C TRP A 1038 14.82 13.38 17.05
N ILE A 1039 13.65 13.61 16.45
CA ILE A 1039 12.58 14.52 16.93
C ILE A 1039 12.31 14.42 18.44
N LEU A 1040 12.24 13.21 19.00
CA LEU A 1040 12.03 12.99 20.45
C LEU A 1040 13.28 12.54 21.21
N GLY A 1041 14.43 12.47 20.56
CA GLY A 1041 15.68 12.03 21.15
C GLY A 1041 16.33 13.11 22.01
N ARG A 1042 16.29 12.93 23.33
CA ARG A 1042 16.96 13.79 24.31
C ARG A 1042 17.45 12.99 25.51
N ASP A 1043 18.68 13.26 25.92
CA ASP A 1043 19.25 12.75 27.17
C ASP A 1043 19.60 13.91 28.11
N GLU A 1044 19.57 13.67 29.42
CA GLU A 1044 19.94 14.65 30.45
C GLU A 1044 21.01 14.10 31.39
N THR A 1045 21.93 14.97 31.82
CA THR A 1045 22.98 14.64 32.78
C THR A 1045 23.07 15.67 33.90
N ASN A 1046 23.39 15.18 35.10
CA ASN A 1046 23.49 15.99 36.31
C ASN A 1046 24.57 15.42 37.27
N VAL A 1047 25.82 15.86 37.10
CA VAL A 1047 26.99 15.26 37.75
C VAL A 1047 27.70 16.23 38.69
N ARG A 1048 28.26 15.73 39.79
CA ARG A 1048 29.10 16.52 40.70
C ARG A 1048 30.52 16.65 40.17
N LEU A 1049 31.16 17.79 40.40
CA LEU A 1049 32.48 18.14 39.86
C LEU A 1049 33.59 18.14 40.92
N ASP A 1050 33.50 17.31 41.98
CA ASP A 1050 34.45 17.37 43.10
C ASP A 1050 35.90 17.14 42.68
N GLY A 1051 36.74 18.16 42.88
CA GLY A 1051 38.16 18.07 42.54
C GLY A 1051 38.43 17.92 41.04
N VAL A 1052 37.47 18.28 40.18
CA VAL A 1052 37.66 18.38 38.73
C VAL A 1052 38.27 19.75 38.42
N HIS A 1053 39.45 19.75 37.85
CA HIS A 1053 40.14 20.95 37.36
C HIS A 1053 40.05 21.09 35.84
N ARG A 1054 39.85 19.98 35.13
CA ARG A 1054 39.61 19.93 33.68
C ARG A 1054 38.34 19.15 33.39
N LEU A 1055 37.36 19.81 32.81
CA LEU A 1055 36.07 19.23 32.40
C LEU A 1055 36.07 19.01 30.88
N THR A 1056 35.65 17.83 30.43
CA THR A 1056 35.51 17.51 29.01
C THR A 1056 34.11 16.98 28.72
N LEU A 1057 33.43 17.57 27.74
CA LEU A 1057 32.24 16.98 27.13
C LEU A 1057 32.66 16.29 25.84
N ARG A 1058 32.39 14.99 25.73
CA ARG A 1058 32.78 14.16 24.59
C ARG A 1058 31.54 13.67 23.87
N VAL A 1059 31.58 13.68 22.54
CA VAL A 1059 30.57 13.07 21.66
C VAL A 1059 31.30 12.20 20.63
N CYS A 1060 30.75 11.04 20.30
CA CYS A 1060 31.19 10.21 19.18
C CYS A 1060 29.98 9.94 18.29
N GLN A 1061 29.88 10.63 17.16
CA GLN A 1061 28.80 10.45 16.20
C GLN A 1061 29.07 9.24 15.29
N HIS A 1062 28.02 8.50 14.96
CA HIS A 1062 28.12 7.25 14.19
C HIS A 1062 27.46 7.38 12.81
N ASP A 1063 27.98 6.61 11.85
CA ASP A 1063 27.33 6.35 10.57
C ASP A 1063 26.25 5.27 10.72
N VAL A 1064 25.30 5.25 9.80
CA VAL A 1064 24.23 4.23 9.73
C VAL A 1064 24.40 3.37 8.48
N ALA A 1065 23.58 2.33 8.34
CA ALA A 1065 23.51 1.54 7.12
C ALA A 1065 22.11 1.65 6.52
N ASN A 1066 22.02 1.87 5.21
CA ASN A 1066 20.74 1.85 4.51
C ASN A 1066 20.13 0.44 4.44
N GLU A 1067 18.93 0.32 3.89
CA GLU A 1067 18.25 -0.98 3.76
C GLU A 1067 19.04 -2.01 2.90
N LYS A 1068 19.98 -1.55 2.05
CA LYS A 1068 20.88 -2.40 1.27
C LYS A 1068 22.15 -2.80 2.04
N GLY A 1069 22.32 -2.31 3.26
CA GLY A 1069 23.51 -2.50 4.10
C GLY A 1069 24.69 -1.61 3.70
N GLU A 1070 24.47 -0.60 2.87
CA GLU A 1070 25.50 0.35 2.45
C GLU A 1070 25.64 1.43 3.52
N PRO A 1071 26.88 1.83 3.88
CA PRO A 1071 27.09 2.84 4.89
C PRO A 1071 26.60 4.21 4.42
N VAL A 1072 25.87 4.91 5.28
CA VAL A 1072 25.36 6.26 5.06
C VAL A 1072 25.86 7.15 6.18
N ARG A 1073 26.45 8.27 5.77
CA ARG A 1073 26.97 9.27 6.70
C ARG A 1073 25.84 10.13 7.23
N THR A 1074 25.71 10.21 8.55
CA THR A 1074 24.64 10.96 9.22
C THR A 1074 24.86 12.48 9.13
N PRO A 1075 23.80 13.31 9.19
CA PRO A 1075 23.98 14.76 9.15
C PRO A 1075 24.60 15.31 10.45
N GLN A 1076 25.24 16.48 10.37
CA GLN A 1076 25.70 17.20 11.55
C GLN A 1076 24.47 17.83 12.24
N SER A 1077 24.15 17.40 13.46
CA SER A 1077 23.02 17.94 14.22
C SER A 1077 23.09 17.69 15.73
N VAL A 1078 24.23 17.31 16.29
CA VAL A 1078 24.37 17.02 17.73
C VAL A 1078 24.71 18.28 18.51
N PHE A 1079 23.99 18.51 19.62
CA PHE A 1079 24.19 19.67 20.48
C PHE A 1079 24.15 19.29 21.97
N TRP A 1080 24.98 19.97 22.76
CA TRP A 1080 24.77 20.09 24.21
C TRP A 1080 23.86 21.29 24.49
N GLY A 1081 22.62 21.03 24.91
CA GLY A 1081 21.65 22.02 25.36
C GLY A 1081 21.73 22.28 26.87
N SER A 1082 21.48 23.53 27.29
CA SER A 1082 21.44 23.92 28.71
C SER A 1082 22.64 23.44 29.55
N ALA A 1083 23.85 23.43 28.97
CA ALA A 1083 25.07 23.01 29.65
C ALA A 1083 25.55 24.11 30.63
N VAL A 1084 25.24 23.93 31.92
CA VAL A 1084 25.39 24.96 32.97
C VAL A 1084 26.15 24.39 34.17
N LEU A 1085 27.10 25.17 34.67
CA LEU A 1085 27.76 24.92 35.95
C LEU A 1085 26.97 25.59 37.08
N GLU A 1086 26.63 24.82 38.13
CA GLU A 1086 26.21 25.34 39.43
C GLU A 1086 27.47 25.58 40.28
N LEU A 1087 27.64 26.80 40.78
CA LEU A 1087 28.77 27.19 41.61
C LEU A 1087 28.43 27.10 43.11
N ALA A 1088 29.44 27.05 43.97
CA ALA A 1088 29.30 26.87 45.42
C ALA A 1088 28.55 28.03 46.13
N ASP A 1089 28.49 29.21 45.51
CA ASP A 1089 27.67 30.34 45.98
C ASP A 1089 26.20 30.26 45.56
N GLY A 1090 25.81 29.21 44.83
CA GLY A 1090 24.47 28.97 44.30
C GLY A 1090 24.16 29.69 42.98
N SER A 1091 25.11 30.45 42.42
CA SER A 1091 24.98 31.03 41.09
C SER A 1091 25.23 30.00 39.99
N THR A 1092 24.77 30.29 38.78
CA THR A 1092 24.94 29.44 37.61
C THR A 1092 25.67 30.16 36.49
N VAL A 1093 26.48 29.43 35.72
CA VAL A 1093 27.15 29.95 34.53
C VAL A 1093 27.04 28.96 33.39
N ALA A 1094 26.66 29.44 32.20
CA ALA A 1094 26.57 28.59 31.01
C ALA A 1094 27.98 28.27 30.51
N LEU A 1095 28.24 27.00 30.18
CA LEU A 1095 29.52 26.57 29.61
C LEU A 1095 29.82 27.25 28.27
N ALA A 1096 28.76 27.60 27.52
CA ALA A 1096 28.86 28.29 26.24
C ALA A 1096 29.46 29.71 26.34
N ASP A 1097 29.37 30.34 27.51
CA ASP A 1097 29.92 31.68 27.78
C ASP A 1097 31.40 31.65 28.24
N LEU A 1098 31.95 30.46 28.47
CA LEU A 1098 33.31 30.25 28.95
C LEU A 1098 34.25 29.86 27.80
N PRO A 1099 35.52 30.27 27.79
CA PRO A 1099 36.47 29.80 26.79
C PRO A 1099 36.74 28.29 26.96
N TYR A 1100 36.66 27.56 25.85
CA TYR A 1100 36.95 26.13 25.74
C TYR A 1100 37.83 25.83 24.52
N GLU A 1101 38.49 24.69 24.56
CA GLU A 1101 39.22 24.10 23.42
C GLU A 1101 38.35 23.02 22.77
N THR A 1102 38.47 22.86 21.45
CA THR A 1102 37.75 21.82 20.70
C THR A 1102 38.72 20.90 19.97
N SER A 1103 38.35 19.62 19.82
CA SER A 1103 39.04 18.67 18.94
C SER A 1103 38.03 17.76 18.28
N ASN A 1104 38.15 17.53 16.96
CA ASN A 1104 37.21 16.75 16.15
C ASN A 1104 35.72 17.16 16.34
N ILE A 1105 35.45 18.45 16.51
CA ILE A 1105 34.09 19.01 16.60
C ILE A 1105 33.89 19.98 15.44
N ASP A 1106 32.76 19.86 14.75
CA ASP A 1106 32.31 20.86 13.80
C ASP A 1106 31.67 22.03 14.57
N ALA A 1107 32.18 23.24 14.36
CA ALA A 1107 31.69 24.44 15.02
C ALA A 1107 30.38 24.96 14.38
N GLY A 1108 29.99 24.47 13.21
CA GLY A 1108 28.80 24.90 12.47
C GLY A 1108 28.70 26.42 12.36
N HIS A 1109 27.53 26.96 12.70
CA HIS A 1109 27.27 28.41 12.76
C HIS A 1109 27.51 29.04 14.15
N GLY A 1110 28.13 28.29 15.07
CA GLY A 1110 28.44 28.72 16.43
C GLY A 1110 27.31 28.49 17.44
N VAL A 1111 27.55 28.94 18.68
CA VAL A 1111 26.64 28.73 19.81
C VAL A 1111 25.24 29.30 19.54
N GLY A 1112 24.22 28.50 19.85
CA GLY A 1112 22.81 28.89 19.74
C GLY A 1112 22.25 28.86 18.32
N ARG A 1113 23.04 28.43 17.33
CA ARG A 1113 22.63 28.26 15.94
C ARG A 1113 22.85 26.82 15.49
N ASP A 1114 21.90 26.30 14.71
CA ASP A 1114 22.06 24.97 14.13
C ASP A 1114 23.09 24.97 12.99
N TYR A 1115 23.34 23.81 12.37
CA TYR A 1115 24.32 23.66 11.29
C TYR A 1115 23.90 24.30 9.95
N GLU A 1116 22.71 24.89 9.87
CA GLU A 1116 22.21 25.67 8.72
C GLU A 1116 21.91 27.14 9.10
N GLY A 1117 22.22 27.56 10.34
CA GLY A 1117 22.07 28.92 10.82
C GLY A 1117 20.70 29.28 11.44
N GLY A 1118 19.82 28.29 11.64
CA GLY A 1118 18.53 28.43 12.32
C GLY A 1118 18.64 28.50 13.84
N ARG A 1119 17.54 28.25 14.56
CA ARG A 1119 17.53 28.17 16.04
C ARG A 1119 17.66 26.71 16.45
N VAL A 1120 18.37 26.42 17.54
CA VAL A 1120 18.52 25.04 18.01
C VAL A 1120 17.33 24.62 18.85
N THR A 1121 16.61 23.60 18.40
CA THR A 1121 15.57 22.93 19.21
C THR A 1121 15.94 21.48 19.51
N ILE A 1122 15.73 21.04 20.75
CA ILE A 1122 15.87 19.62 21.14
C ILE A 1122 14.55 19.20 21.77
N GLN A 1123 13.87 18.22 21.18
CA GLN A 1123 12.53 17.77 21.63
C GLN A 1123 11.54 18.95 21.73
N GLY A 1124 11.51 19.83 20.73
CA GLY A 1124 10.59 20.97 20.68
C GLY A 1124 10.90 22.14 21.62
N ARG A 1125 11.98 22.05 22.41
CA ARG A 1125 12.43 23.14 23.29
C ARG A 1125 13.59 23.89 22.66
N GLU A 1126 13.51 25.23 22.63
CA GLU A 1126 14.61 26.07 22.15
C GLU A 1126 15.76 26.14 23.17
N PHE A 1127 17.00 26.03 22.68
CA PHE A 1127 18.23 26.17 23.46
C PHE A 1127 19.14 27.27 22.87
N PRO A 1128 18.94 28.55 23.24
CA PRO A 1128 19.71 29.68 22.68
C PRO A 1128 21.22 29.67 22.99
N GLN A 1129 21.65 28.84 23.93
CA GLN A 1129 23.06 28.65 24.30
C GLN A 1129 23.55 27.22 23.98
N ALA A 1130 22.88 26.51 23.07
CA ALA A 1130 23.31 25.20 22.63
C ALA A 1130 24.73 25.23 22.04
N ILE A 1131 25.57 24.27 22.42
CA ILE A 1131 26.94 24.17 21.93
C ILE A 1131 26.98 23.11 20.83
N PRO A 1132 27.39 23.45 19.58
CA PRO A 1132 27.53 22.48 18.49
C PRO A 1132 28.56 21.42 18.85
N SER A 1133 28.21 20.15 18.64
CA SER A 1133 28.97 19.00 19.17
C SER A 1133 29.04 17.80 18.22
N SER A 1134 28.62 17.94 16.96
CA SER A 1134 28.79 16.88 15.96
C SER A 1134 30.26 16.72 15.60
N THR A 1135 30.68 15.49 15.31
CA THR A 1135 32.08 15.19 15.02
C THR A 1135 32.40 15.38 13.54
N VAL A 1136 33.59 15.92 13.25
CA VAL A 1136 34.05 16.10 11.86
C VAL A 1136 34.41 14.75 11.24
N ASP A 1137 35.04 13.87 12.01
CA ASP A 1137 35.30 12.48 11.66
C ASP A 1137 34.37 11.59 12.52
N HIS A 1138 33.40 10.94 11.88
CA HIS A 1138 32.48 10.02 12.54
C HIS A 1138 33.22 8.74 12.98
N GLY A 1139 32.76 8.14 14.07
CA GLY A 1139 33.40 6.99 14.71
C GLY A 1139 34.62 7.33 15.58
N GLU A 1140 35.11 8.56 15.51
CA GLU A 1140 36.17 9.09 16.39
C GLU A 1140 35.58 10.10 17.39
N PRO A 1141 36.08 10.13 18.64
CA PRO A 1141 35.55 11.04 19.66
C PRO A 1141 35.91 12.51 19.35
N GLY A 1142 34.90 13.39 19.40
CA GLY A 1142 35.06 14.83 19.48
C GLY A 1142 34.95 15.32 20.92
N GLU A 1143 35.74 16.34 21.27
CA GLU A 1143 35.86 16.85 22.65
C GLU A 1143 35.75 18.37 22.72
N LEU A 1144 35.01 18.83 23.72
CA LEU A 1144 34.93 20.21 24.20
C LEU A 1144 35.56 20.26 25.60
N VAL A 1145 36.61 21.07 25.79
CA VAL A 1145 37.45 21.04 27.00
C VAL A 1145 37.50 22.39 27.70
N TRP A 1146 37.13 22.42 28.98
CA TRP A 1146 37.25 23.58 29.86
C TRP A 1146 38.33 23.38 30.93
N ASN A 1147 39.21 24.36 31.09
CA ASN A 1147 40.18 24.43 32.19
C ASN A 1147 39.59 25.26 33.34
N LEU A 1148 38.99 24.58 34.31
CA LEU A 1148 38.28 25.21 35.44
C LEU A 1148 39.24 25.95 36.38
N ASP A 1149 40.49 25.52 36.52
CA ASP A 1149 41.53 26.24 37.28
C ASP A 1149 41.85 27.59 36.62
N ALA A 1150 42.08 27.60 35.31
CA ALA A 1150 42.40 28.81 34.56
C ALA A 1150 41.24 29.83 34.62
N LEU A 1151 40.00 29.35 34.49
CA LEU A 1151 38.78 30.16 34.57
C LEU A 1151 38.55 30.75 35.97
N ARG A 1152 38.94 30.03 37.03
CA ARG A 1152 38.96 30.57 38.41
C ARG A 1152 40.06 31.61 38.57
N ALA A 1153 41.28 31.30 38.11
CA ALA A 1153 42.43 32.21 38.23
C ALA A 1153 42.25 33.53 37.47
N SER A 1154 41.51 33.53 36.36
CA SER A 1154 41.15 34.73 35.60
C SER A 1154 40.02 35.55 36.23
N GLY A 1155 39.33 35.01 37.25
CA GLY A 1155 38.14 35.61 37.85
C GLY A 1155 36.87 35.47 37.00
N THR A 1156 36.87 34.58 35.99
CA THR A 1156 35.70 34.31 35.13
C THR A 1156 34.64 33.51 35.89
N LEU A 1157 35.05 32.63 36.81
CA LEU A 1157 34.15 31.92 37.73
C LEU A 1157 34.12 32.63 39.10
N ALA A 1158 32.93 32.90 39.62
CA ALA A 1158 32.74 33.63 40.89
C ALA A 1158 33.08 32.78 42.13
N SER A 1159 32.91 31.46 42.04
CA SER A 1159 33.26 30.48 43.07
C SER A 1159 33.50 29.09 42.45
N GLU A 1160 33.76 28.08 43.28
CA GLU A 1160 34.05 26.71 42.84
C GLU A 1160 32.84 26.07 42.12
N PRO A 1161 33.02 25.45 40.95
CA PRO A 1161 31.95 24.71 40.30
C PRO A 1161 31.66 23.41 41.06
N GLU A 1162 30.42 23.22 41.50
CA GLU A 1162 29.98 22.03 42.24
C GLU A 1162 29.33 20.99 41.34
N ARG A 1163 28.62 21.44 40.31
CA ARG A 1163 27.77 20.56 39.49
C ARG A 1163 27.71 21.00 38.04
N LEU A 1164 27.62 20.03 37.13
CA LEU A 1164 27.21 20.24 35.75
C LEU A 1164 25.79 19.71 35.57
N ARG A 1165 24.92 20.53 34.99
CA ARG A 1165 23.67 20.09 34.36
C ARG A 1165 23.75 20.34 32.88
N ALA A 1166 23.37 19.37 32.07
CA ALA A 1166 23.29 19.53 30.63
C ALA A 1166 22.26 18.56 30.05
N CYS A 1167 21.76 18.85 28.86
CA CYS A 1167 21.08 17.89 28.01
C CYS A 1167 21.82 17.74 26.70
N VAL A 1168 21.66 16.60 26.03
CA VAL A 1168 22.24 16.33 24.72
C VAL A 1168 21.16 15.75 23.82
N GLY A 1169 21.19 16.12 22.56
CA GLY A 1169 20.20 15.68 21.58
C GLY A 1169 20.50 16.26 20.22
N VAL A 1170 19.52 16.16 19.34
CA VAL A 1170 19.64 16.66 17.96
C VAL A 1170 18.59 17.68 17.64
N ASP A 1171 18.92 18.54 16.68
CA ASP A 1171 17.92 19.36 16.01
C ASP A 1171 17.35 18.62 14.80
N ALA A 1172 16.03 18.50 14.76
CA ALA A 1172 15.31 17.82 13.68
C ALA A 1172 14.79 18.80 12.62
N PHE A 1173 14.90 20.11 12.84
CA PHE A 1173 14.40 21.15 11.94
C PHE A 1173 15.49 22.21 11.66
N PRO A 1174 16.60 21.81 11.01
CA PRO A 1174 17.70 22.72 10.73
C PRO A 1174 17.27 23.91 9.85
N GLY A 1175 17.90 25.05 10.07
CA GLY A 1175 17.79 26.21 9.19
C GLY A 1175 16.50 26.99 9.41
N SER A 1176 15.87 27.45 8.33
CA SER A 1176 14.67 28.27 8.42
C SER A 1176 13.42 27.42 8.56
N GLU A 1177 12.71 27.56 9.68
CA GLU A 1177 11.43 26.89 9.89
C GLU A 1177 10.22 27.61 9.26
N ASP A 1178 10.43 28.64 8.44
CA ASP A 1178 9.36 29.44 7.83
C ASP A 1178 8.45 28.59 6.94
N GLN A 1179 9.01 27.60 6.24
CA GLN A 1179 8.27 26.68 5.36
C GLN A 1179 8.09 25.27 5.96
N VAL A 1180 8.42 25.08 7.24
CA VAL A 1180 8.11 23.83 7.97
C VAL A 1180 6.60 23.73 8.17
N ARG A 1181 6.03 22.55 7.94
CA ARG A 1181 4.60 22.29 8.12
C ARG A 1181 4.24 22.42 9.60
N ARG A 1182 3.20 23.20 9.88
CA ARG A 1182 2.69 23.46 11.22
C ARG A 1182 1.38 22.71 11.45
N PHE A 1183 1.27 22.11 12.62
CA PHE A 1183 0.02 21.70 13.23
C PHE A 1183 -0.64 22.93 13.84
N TYR A 1184 -1.80 23.32 13.34
CA TYR A 1184 -2.63 24.37 13.93
C TYR A 1184 -3.95 23.77 14.39
N ALA A 1185 -4.28 23.87 15.66
CA ALA A 1185 -5.55 23.37 16.18
C ALA A 1185 -6.36 24.43 16.90
N VAL A 1186 -7.67 24.36 16.70
CA VAL A 1186 -8.68 25.21 17.34
C VAL A 1186 -9.57 24.34 18.21
N ARG A 1187 -9.28 24.38 19.51
CA ARG A 1187 -9.88 23.56 20.54
C ARG A 1187 -11.02 24.31 21.22
N ALA A 1188 -12.18 23.65 21.35
CA ALA A 1188 -13.27 24.18 22.15
C ALA A 1188 -12.79 24.40 23.60
N ALA A 1189 -13.14 25.52 24.22
CA ALA A 1189 -12.56 25.92 25.50
C ALA A 1189 -12.80 24.92 26.65
N GLU A 1190 -13.89 24.14 26.58
CA GLU A 1190 -14.26 23.15 27.58
C GLU A 1190 -14.75 21.87 26.89
N PRO A 1191 -14.51 20.68 27.48
CA PRO A 1191 -15.12 19.44 27.01
C PRO A 1191 -16.65 19.49 27.05
N SER A 1192 -17.29 18.87 26.06
CA SER A 1192 -18.75 18.89 25.92
C SER A 1192 -19.29 17.62 25.26
N VAL A 1193 -20.59 17.36 25.40
CA VAL A 1193 -21.24 16.23 24.71
C VAL A 1193 -21.34 16.47 23.20
N SER A 1194 -21.46 17.73 22.80
CA SER A 1194 -21.47 18.15 21.39
C SER A 1194 -20.69 19.46 21.22
N ALA A 1195 -20.12 19.64 20.04
CA ALA A 1195 -19.47 20.88 19.64
C ALA A 1195 -19.80 21.21 18.19
N GLN A 1196 -19.69 22.50 17.86
CA GLN A 1196 -19.87 23.02 16.52
C GLN A 1196 -18.73 23.98 16.20
N PHE A 1197 -18.23 23.93 14.97
CA PHE A 1197 -17.21 24.85 14.48
C PHE A 1197 -17.67 25.48 13.16
N ILE A 1198 -17.36 26.77 13.01
CA ILE A 1198 -17.48 27.45 11.73
C ILE A 1198 -16.11 28.01 11.37
N THR A 1199 -15.54 27.48 10.29
CA THR A 1199 -14.26 27.95 9.74
C THR A 1199 -14.49 28.56 8.37
N VAL A 1200 -13.88 29.73 8.10
CA VAL A 1200 -13.80 30.31 6.76
C VAL A 1200 -12.35 30.28 6.31
N LEU A 1201 -12.08 29.65 5.16
CA LEU A 1201 -10.74 29.50 4.59
C LEU A 1201 -10.63 30.31 3.30
N GLU A 1202 -9.66 31.21 3.21
CA GLU A 1202 -9.44 32.04 2.03
C GLU A 1202 -8.03 31.82 1.45
N PRO A 1203 -7.89 31.03 0.36
CA PRO A 1203 -6.64 30.92 -0.39
C PRO A 1203 -6.52 32.06 -1.43
N TYR A 1204 -5.44 32.83 -1.41
CA TYR A 1204 -5.21 33.96 -2.34
C TYR A 1204 -3.73 34.14 -2.72
N GLU A 1205 -3.46 34.68 -3.91
CA GLU A 1205 -2.08 34.93 -4.39
C GLU A 1205 -1.60 36.33 -3.94
N THR A 1206 -2.29 37.40 -4.35
CA THR A 1206 -1.87 38.79 -4.11
C THR A 1206 -2.84 39.58 -3.21
N GLU A 1207 -4.13 39.59 -3.55
CA GLU A 1207 -5.14 40.38 -2.85
C GLU A 1207 -6.10 39.51 -2.05
N ARG A 1208 -6.28 39.86 -0.78
CA ARG A 1208 -7.35 39.35 0.07
C ARG A 1208 -8.71 39.92 -0.37
N ARG A 1209 -9.73 39.06 -0.47
CA ARG A 1209 -11.12 39.41 -0.73
C ARG A 1209 -11.98 39.41 0.53
N VAL A 1210 -11.69 38.60 1.54
CA VAL A 1210 -12.42 38.65 2.81
C VAL A 1210 -11.97 39.85 3.64
N LEU A 1211 -12.89 40.74 3.98
CA LEU A 1211 -12.62 41.88 4.87
C LEU A 1211 -12.92 41.52 6.32
N LYS A 1212 -14.04 40.83 6.56
CA LYS A 1212 -14.53 40.52 7.91
C LYS A 1212 -15.37 39.25 7.91
N VAL A 1213 -15.21 38.44 8.96
CA VAL A 1213 -16.05 37.25 9.21
C VAL A 1213 -16.79 37.45 10.53
N HIS A 1214 -18.09 37.17 10.53
CA HIS A 1214 -18.93 37.25 11.72
C HIS A 1214 -19.97 36.13 11.73
N ALA A 1215 -19.91 35.26 12.73
CA ALA A 1215 -20.98 34.29 12.98
C ALA A 1215 -21.97 34.81 14.03
N ASP A 1216 -23.24 34.87 13.65
CA ASP A 1216 -24.38 35.24 14.51
C ASP A 1216 -24.82 34.06 15.41
N SER A 1217 -24.63 32.84 14.93
CA SER A 1217 -24.92 31.58 15.62
C SER A 1217 -23.91 30.50 15.22
N ALA A 1218 -23.98 29.33 15.84
CA ALA A 1218 -23.19 28.16 15.49
C ALA A 1218 -23.55 27.54 14.12
N THR A 1219 -24.58 28.06 13.46
CA THR A 1219 -25.08 27.58 12.16
C THR A 1219 -25.17 28.69 11.11
N SER A 1220 -24.66 29.89 11.37
CA SER A 1220 -24.79 31.01 10.44
C SER A 1220 -23.59 31.93 10.48
N VAL A 1221 -23.04 32.22 9.30
CA VAL A 1221 -21.90 33.12 9.11
C VAL A 1221 -22.17 34.17 8.05
N ALA A 1222 -21.74 35.39 8.33
CA ALA A 1222 -21.69 36.50 7.40
C ALA A 1222 -20.24 36.86 7.10
N VAL A 1223 -19.90 36.90 5.81
CA VAL A 1223 -18.58 37.28 5.29
C VAL A 1223 -18.74 38.57 4.50
N THR A 1224 -18.07 39.63 4.96
CA THR A 1224 -17.98 40.90 4.23
C THR A 1224 -16.75 40.86 3.34
N LEU A 1225 -16.92 41.14 2.06
CA LEU A 1225 -15.85 41.23 1.08
C LEU A 1225 -15.28 42.66 0.98
N THR A 1226 -14.07 42.78 0.46
CA THR A 1226 -13.36 44.07 0.30
C THR A 1226 -14.04 45.03 -0.67
N ASP A 1227 -14.92 44.53 -1.55
CA ASP A 1227 -15.74 45.35 -2.46
C ASP A 1227 -17.09 45.80 -1.84
N GLY A 1228 -17.33 45.48 -0.56
CA GLY A 1228 -18.53 45.86 0.18
C GLY A 1228 -19.71 44.88 0.04
N ARG A 1229 -19.57 43.78 -0.72
CA ARG A 1229 -20.56 42.70 -0.71
C ARG A 1229 -20.57 42.00 0.66
N VAL A 1230 -21.75 41.58 1.11
CA VAL A 1230 -21.93 40.76 2.31
C VAL A 1230 -22.63 39.47 1.90
N GLN A 1231 -21.96 38.34 2.11
CA GLN A 1231 -22.44 36.99 1.84
C GLN A 1231 -22.80 36.32 3.16
N ARG A 1232 -24.07 35.97 3.34
CA ARG A 1232 -24.56 35.20 4.49
C ARG A 1232 -24.83 33.77 4.07
N ILE A 1233 -24.28 32.82 4.82
CA ILE A 1233 -24.49 31.39 4.66
C ILE A 1233 -25.06 30.86 5.98
N SER A 1234 -26.23 30.21 5.90
CA SER A 1234 -26.89 29.61 7.06
C SER A 1234 -27.17 28.13 6.81
N LEU A 1235 -26.77 27.28 7.75
CA LEU A 1235 -27.01 25.85 7.77
C LEU A 1235 -28.30 25.52 8.51
N SER A 1236 -29.19 24.82 7.83
CA SER A 1236 -30.23 24.01 8.45
C SER A 1236 -29.73 22.57 8.49
N GLU A 1237 -29.46 22.05 9.68
CA GLU A 1237 -28.82 20.74 9.84
C GLU A 1237 -29.68 19.58 9.29
N GLY A 1238 -31.01 19.74 9.24
CA GLY A 1238 -31.91 18.60 9.11
C GLY A 1238 -32.04 17.83 10.43
N SER A 1239 -33.08 17.02 10.58
CA SER A 1239 -33.44 16.32 11.82
C SER A 1239 -33.32 14.79 11.73
N GLU A 1240 -33.43 14.12 12.88
CA GLU A 1240 -33.53 12.65 13.02
C GLU A 1240 -34.69 12.02 12.22
N ASP A 1241 -35.59 12.83 11.66
CA ASP A 1241 -36.73 12.41 10.83
C ASP A 1241 -36.35 12.12 9.36
N GLY A 1242 -35.07 12.21 9.01
CA GLY A 1242 -34.55 11.93 7.66
C GLY A 1242 -34.50 13.15 6.73
N SER A 1243 -34.70 14.37 7.24
CA SER A 1243 -34.45 15.58 6.46
C SER A 1243 -32.95 15.83 6.25
N GLN A 1244 -32.57 16.09 4.99
CA GLN A 1244 -31.18 16.32 4.59
C GLN A 1244 -30.69 17.73 5.00
N PRO A 1245 -29.37 17.92 5.20
CA PRO A 1245 -28.84 19.25 5.47
C PRO A 1245 -29.07 20.20 4.29
N GLN A 1246 -29.31 21.47 4.59
CA GLN A 1246 -29.56 22.54 3.63
C GLN A 1246 -28.73 23.78 3.98
N LEU A 1247 -28.12 24.40 2.98
CA LEU A 1247 -27.48 25.70 3.08
C LEU A 1247 -28.28 26.77 2.35
N ASP A 1248 -28.53 27.89 3.02
CA ASP A 1248 -29.09 29.09 2.40
C ASP A 1248 -28.00 30.16 2.25
N PHE A 1249 -27.78 30.59 1.00
CA PHE A 1249 -26.86 31.65 0.63
C PHE A 1249 -27.64 32.92 0.25
N THR A 1250 -27.22 34.06 0.79
CA THR A 1250 -27.69 35.38 0.37
C THR A 1250 -26.52 36.35 0.25
N GLU A 1251 -26.34 36.92 -0.94
CA GLU A 1251 -25.37 37.99 -1.19
C GLU A 1251 -26.07 39.33 -1.31
N THR A 1252 -25.56 40.34 -0.62
CA THR A 1252 -26.09 41.72 -0.65
C THR A 1252 -24.99 42.74 -0.91
N LEU A 1253 -25.35 43.86 -1.53
CA LEU A 1253 -24.50 45.04 -1.66
C LEU A 1253 -25.33 46.28 -1.33
N ASN A 1254 -24.88 47.12 -0.40
CA ASN A 1254 -25.61 48.31 0.07
C ASN A 1254 -27.07 47.99 0.48
N GLY A 1255 -27.28 46.84 1.13
CA GLY A 1255 -28.60 46.36 1.57
C GLY A 1255 -29.49 45.78 0.47
N ARG A 1256 -29.07 45.80 -0.81
CA ARG A 1256 -29.80 45.17 -1.92
C ARG A 1256 -29.30 43.74 -2.13
N VAL A 1257 -30.23 42.78 -2.21
CA VAL A 1257 -29.92 41.38 -2.56
C VAL A 1257 -29.47 41.28 -4.02
N LEU A 1258 -28.28 40.71 -4.23
CA LEU A 1258 -27.71 40.43 -5.55
C LEU A 1258 -28.03 39.00 -5.99
N ARG A 1259 -27.75 38.02 -5.12
CA ARG A 1259 -27.93 36.59 -5.36
C ARG A 1259 -28.58 35.93 -4.14
N ARG A 1260 -29.43 34.93 -4.39
CA ARG A 1260 -29.91 33.98 -3.39
C ARG A 1260 -29.83 32.60 -3.98
N GLU A 1261 -29.40 31.66 -3.17
CA GLU A 1261 -29.27 30.28 -3.56
C GLU A 1261 -29.51 29.38 -2.35
N THR A 1262 -30.17 28.26 -2.57
CA THR A 1262 -30.41 27.24 -1.55
C THR A 1262 -29.82 25.94 -2.08
N ALA A 1263 -28.86 25.39 -1.35
CA ALA A 1263 -28.31 24.08 -1.60
C ALA A 1263 -29.02 23.08 -0.68
N SER A 1264 -29.79 22.16 -1.26
CA SER A 1264 -30.52 21.11 -0.54
C SER A 1264 -30.18 19.76 -1.16
N GLY A 1265 -30.12 18.69 -0.36
CA GLY A 1265 -29.86 17.34 -0.87
C GLY A 1265 -30.86 16.94 -1.95
N CYS A 1266 -30.38 16.51 -3.11
CA CYS A 1266 -31.19 15.70 -4.01
C CYS A 1266 -31.37 14.32 -3.35
N SER A 1267 -32.59 13.79 -3.32
CA SER A 1267 -32.83 12.39 -2.93
C SER A 1267 -31.94 11.49 -3.81
N VAL A 1268 -31.13 10.66 -3.14
CA VAL A 1268 -30.25 9.64 -3.74
C VAL A 1268 -31.00 8.78 -4.75
#